data_AF-A0AAD1SCE0-F1
#
_entry.id   AF-A0AAD1SCE0-F1
#
_cell.length_a   1.000
_cell.length_b   1.000
_cell.length_c   1.000
_cell.angle_alpha   90.00
_cell.angle_beta   90.00
_cell.angle_gamma   90.00
#
_symmetry.space_group_name_H-M   'P 1'
#
loop_
_entity.id
_entity.type
_entity.pdbx_description
1 polymer ?
#
loop_
_entity_poly.entity_id
_entity_poly.type
_entity_poly.pdbx_seq_one_letter_code
_entity_poly.pdbx_strand_id
1 'polypeptide(L)'
;LNAVEKINSAIRNLDSAQTLSTLMLPEAHMPDVHPFAETLYQNELLSLQNQNPENYLAHEELFIAVEMLSAVALLNQALDNNDINAVQMHLSSQSIGLNNLEEDNVQRYIGTLISVKRETLAKGQGYLSWNEIQSSIDNVNAEVQEENERIIAIGMINDAIDQGVPQKTLEALLSSSAKLQAVSPENALHYQDVLQQDKMSKCKDSNDEAAALWLNEIQKGILRANQDTEDAHKLSAGVAEINLALEKNEVQSTLLALQSPKTGLKGVLPECSETYHNSLSEAKQKKTGEGTEESYWMKLRLKDNYYYFYNFETEEGSWAEPEGITTKSYWLTREEIQTIVGNITADYNREQLWMANESLIILLQARMRGYLVRKGFKERKTYLHQQEPSAVKLQASWKGYKQRKSYTDRLKLLQGNIVGIVKIQSWYRMLKAKKAYQKRQQYFKEHEKEIIKIQAFLKANKAREDYRTLINSDDPPLNVVRKFVYLLDQSDLDFQEELEVTRLREEVVTKIRSNQQLEKDLNIMDIKIGLLVKNRITLQDVVSHSKKLNKKSKGQVEEMLTVDKQGIKGLSKEKRKKLEAYQHLFYLLQTNPTYLAKLIFQMPQNRSTKFMDTVIFTLYNYASNQREEYLLLKLFETALQEEIKSKVDQIQDIVTGNPTVIKMVVSFNRGARGQNTLRQLLAPVVKEIIEDKSLIINTSPVEVYKAWVNQLETATGEASKLPYDVTTEQALSHTEVLNKLESSIQSLRTVTDKVLQSIFSSLDLIPYGMRYVAKVLKNSLHEKFPDATEDELLKIVGNLLYYRYMNPAIVAPDGFDIIDMTAGGQIHSDQRRNLGSVAKVLQHAASNKLFDGENAHMSSMNTYLSQTYQKFRKFFQAACEVPEPEEKFNIDEYSDLVTLSKPVIYISIEEIINTHSLLLEHQDAISPDHNDVLHELLEGLGTVPDVESFLGEGAVDSNDPNKETALSQLAKTEISLSLTSKFELKEGQHKDMKSLMIKTKKLIVDVIRTQSGDTLIEILETPASVPQESEHLKVVEKRAALDAKTPDKMKRSKSVLEDSELPLEQKKRKIQRNLRMLEEAGLVSEGMKYQEIINEIAKDIRNQRRHRQRRKAELVKLQQTLSALNSKTAFFEDQINYYNTYIKTCLDNLTRKNSRRSIKMDGKGEEKSTKKVKHSALRYTASRLHEKGVILEIEGLQTNQFKNVLFDITPGDEVGDFEVKAKFLGVEMEKVQLHFQDLLQMQYDGVAVMKMFDKAKVNVNLLIFLLNRKFYGK
;
A
#
# COMPACT_ATOMS: atom_id res chain seq x y z
N LEU A 1 15.44 -48.76 28.42
CA LEU A 1 16.69 -48.96 29.21
C LEU A 1 17.78 -49.65 28.40
N ASN A 2 17.66 -50.94 28.02
CA ASN A 2 18.69 -51.61 27.17
C ASN A 2 19.01 -50.87 25.85
N ALA A 3 18.02 -50.27 25.19
CA ALA A 3 18.25 -49.48 23.97
C ALA A 3 19.04 -48.18 24.24
N VAL A 4 18.81 -47.53 25.40
CA VAL A 4 19.49 -46.30 25.82
C VAL A 4 20.95 -46.56 26.21
N GLU A 5 21.25 -47.72 26.81
CA GLU A 5 22.63 -48.16 27.06
C GLU A 5 23.39 -48.45 25.75
N LYS A 6 22.71 -49.01 24.75
CA LYS A 6 23.29 -49.23 23.41
C LYS A 6 23.61 -47.90 22.72
N ILE A 7 22.75 -46.90 22.83
CA ILE A 7 22.99 -45.55 22.29
C ILE A 7 24.19 -44.90 23.01
N ASN A 8 24.20 -44.90 24.34
CA ASN A 8 25.30 -44.31 25.12
C ASN A 8 26.65 -44.99 24.86
N SER A 9 26.67 -46.31 24.62
CA SER A 9 27.90 -47.04 24.27
C SER A 9 28.34 -46.80 22.82
N ALA A 10 27.40 -46.67 21.88
CA ALA A 10 27.70 -46.28 20.50
C ALA A 10 28.34 -44.88 20.42
N ILE A 11 27.80 -43.90 21.16
CA ILE A 11 28.35 -42.54 21.24
C ILE A 11 29.82 -42.57 21.72
N ARG A 12 30.15 -43.38 22.75
CA ARG A 12 31.52 -43.52 23.30
C ARG A 12 32.50 -44.19 22.34
N ASN A 13 32.02 -45.06 21.46
CA ASN A 13 32.86 -45.79 20.51
C ASN A 13 33.28 -44.95 19.30
N LEU A 14 32.81 -43.70 19.20
CA LEU A 14 33.15 -42.74 18.13
C LEU A 14 32.78 -43.22 16.71
N ASP A 15 31.83 -44.15 16.59
CA ASP A 15 31.33 -44.66 15.32
C ASP A 15 29.99 -44.02 14.98
N SER A 16 30.01 -43.07 14.04
CA SER A 16 28.84 -42.30 13.63
C SER A 16 27.73 -43.17 13.01
N ALA A 17 28.10 -44.24 12.31
CA ALA A 17 27.14 -45.15 11.65
C ALA A 17 26.46 -46.05 12.69
N GLN A 18 27.21 -46.48 13.70
CA GLN A 18 26.68 -47.25 14.82
C GLN A 18 25.74 -46.41 15.69
N THR A 19 26.08 -45.14 15.93
CA THR A 19 25.22 -44.21 16.68
C THR A 19 23.91 -43.92 15.96
N LEU A 20 23.94 -43.67 14.64
CA LEU A 20 22.71 -43.49 13.86
C LEU A 20 21.83 -44.76 13.87
N SER A 21 22.43 -45.93 13.66
CA SER A 21 21.71 -47.21 13.65
C SER A 21 21.02 -47.51 14.99
N THR A 22 21.68 -47.16 16.11
CA THR A 22 21.10 -47.34 17.45
C THR A 22 20.03 -46.31 17.79
N LEU A 23 20.13 -45.08 17.28
CA LEU A 23 19.10 -44.03 17.41
C LEU A 23 17.81 -44.37 16.62
N MET A 24 17.92 -45.07 15.48
CA MET A 24 16.78 -45.48 14.65
C MET A 24 16.05 -46.73 15.15
N LEU A 25 16.49 -47.35 16.25
CA LEU A 25 15.84 -48.55 16.78
C LEU A 25 14.43 -48.22 17.32
N PRO A 26 13.37 -48.93 16.89
CA PRO A 26 12.01 -48.70 17.36
C PRO A 26 11.86 -48.88 18.88
N GLU A 27 12.69 -49.74 19.46
CA GLU A 27 12.75 -50.02 20.90
C GLU A 27 13.22 -48.81 21.73
N ALA A 28 13.91 -47.85 21.11
CA ALA A 28 14.45 -46.67 21.77
C ALA A 28 13.44 -45.52 21.94
N HIS A 29 12.30 -45.54 21.22
CA HIS A 29 11.27 -44.50 21.27
C HIS A 29 11.81 -43.06 21.07
N MET A 30 12.75 -42.88 20.13
CA MET A 30 13.37 -41.59 19.84
C MET A 30 12.56 -40.81 18.77
N PRO A 31 12.69 -39.47 18.72
CA PRO A 31 12.12 -38.63 17.65
C PRO A 31 12.67 -38.99 16.26
N ASP A 32 12.08 -38.43 15.20
CA ASP A 32 12.50 -38.70 13.82
C ASP A 32 13.96 -38.35 13.57
N VAL A 33 14.79 -39.36 13.23
CA VAL A 33 16.23 -39.21 13.00
C VAL A 33 16.55 -39.24 11.50
N HIS A 34 17.37 -38.30 11.04
CA HIS A 34 17.69 -38.12 9.63
C HIS A 34 19.04 -38.75 9.21
N PRO A 35 19.07 -39.68 8.23
CA PRO A 35 20.29 -40.40 7.88
C PRO A 35 21.44 -39.53 7.33
N PHE A 36 21.13 -38.37 6.73
CA PHE A 36 22.16 -37.49 6.17
C PHE A 36 22.95 -36.71 7.23
N ALA A 37 22.50 -36.69 8.49
CA ALA A 37 23.09 -35.94 9.59
C ALA A 37 23.85 -36.83 10.59
N GLU A 38 24.31 -38.00 10.14
CA GLU A 38 25.05 -39.01 10.94
C GLU A 38 26.20 -38.40 11.78
N THR A 39 27.00 -37.56 11.14
CA THR A 39 28.17 -36.90 11.76
C THR A 39 27.80 -35.76 12.70
N LEU A 40 26.60 -35.17 12.56
CA LEU A 40 26.06 -34.15 13.46
C LEU A 40 25.59 -34.80 14.77
N TYR A 41 24.79 -35.87 14.69
CA TYR A 41 24.32 -36.58 15.88
C TYR A 41 25.48 -37.13 16.71
N GLN A 42 26.48 -37.74 16.07
CA GLN A 42 27.63 -38.31 16.79
C GLN A 42 28.42 -37.25 17.58
N ASN A 43 28.73 -36.11 16.95
CA ASN A 43 29.62 -35.12 17.56
C ASN A 43 28.91 -34.30 18.65
N GLU A 44 27.65 -33.92 18.44
CA GLU A 44 26.88 -33.14 19.41
C GLU A 44 26.44 -33.99 20.61
N LEU A 45 25.98 -35.23 20.39
CA LEU A 45 25.63 -36.12 21.50
C LEU A 45 26.87 -36.54 22.32
N LEU A 46 28.04 -36.67 21.70
CA LEU A 46 29.30 -36.89 22.42
C LEU A 46 29.68 -35.66 23.26
N SER A 47 29.51 -34.44 22.72
CA SER A 47 29.75 -33.21 23.46
C SER A 47 28.85 -33.11 24.69
N LEU A 48 27.55 -33.40 24.54
CA LEU A 48 26.60 -33.46 25.66
C LEU A 48 26.96 -34.56 26.67
N GLN A 49 27.36 -35.74 26.19
CA GLN A 49 27.76 -36.84 27.07
C GLN A 49 29.01 -36.50 27.89
N ASN A 50 29.99 -35.80 27.31
CA ASN A 50 31.21 -35.37 28.00
C ASN A 50 30.98 -34.24 29.01
N GLN A 51 29.93 -33.44 28.83
CA GLN A 51 29.53 -32.39 29.78
C GLN A 51 28.77 -32.97 30.98
N ASN A 52 28.17 -34.16 30.82
CA ASN A 52 27.53 -34.86 31.91
C ASN A 52 28.57 -35.56 32.81
N PRO A 53 28.54 -35.35 34.14
CA PRO A 53 29.56 -35.88 35.07
C PRO A 53 29.62 -37.42 35.12
N GLU A 54 28.55 -38.11 34.70
CA GLU A 54 28.50 -39.58 34.62
C GLU A 54 28.86 -40.15 33.23
N ASN A 55 29.23 -39.30 32.26
CA ASN A 55 29.45 -39.67 30.85
C ASN A 55 28.29 -40.52 30.28
N TYR A 56 27.06 -40.22 30.71
CA TYR A 56 25.84 -40.94 30.37
C TYR A 56 24.71 -39.93 30.18
N LEU A 57 23.88 -40.14 29.16
CA LEU A 57 22.70 -39.34 28.87
C LEU A 57 21.45 -40.17 29.18
N ALA A 58 20.58 -39.64 30.04
CA ALA A 58 19.30 -40.28 30.35
C ALA A 58 18.36 -40.28 29.13
N HIS A 59 17.32 -41.12 29.15
CA HIS A 59 16.38 -41.21 28.02
C HIS A 59 15.71 -39.87 27.69
N GLU A 60 15.31 -39.11 28.71
CA GLU A 60 14.67 -37.79 28.54
C GLU A 60 15.64 -36.77 27.93
N GLU A 61 16.89 -36.75 28.39
CA GLU A 61 17.95 -35.89 27.84
C GLU A 61 18.27 -36.25 26.39
N LEU A 62 18.35 -37.54 26.08
CA LEU A 62 18.56 -38.02 24.71
C LEU A 62 17.36 -37.71 23.80
N PHE A 63 16.13 -37.81 24.31
CA PHE A 63 14.93 -37.50 23.54
C PHE A 63 14.93 -36.03 23.11
N ILE A 64 15.15 -35.11 24.06
CA ILE A 64 15.21 -33.66 23.80
C ILE A 64 16.39 -33.32 22.89
N ALA A 65 17.57 -33.89 23.16
CA ALA A 65 18.76 -33.64 22.35
C ALA A 65 18.58 -34.11 20.90
N VAL A 66 17.98 -35.28 20.68
CA VAL A 66 17.71 -35.81 19.33
C VAL A 66 16.65 -34.99 18.61
N GLU A 67 15.60 -34.52 19.31
CA GLU A 67 14.59 -33.63 18.73
C GLU A 67 15.21 -32.30 18.25
N MET A 68 16.03 -31.67 19.09
CA MET A 68 16.72 -30.42 18.76
C MET A 68 17.73 -30.62 17.61
N LEU A 69 18.54 -31.68 17.65
CA LEU A 69 19.53 -31.96 16.62
C LEU A 69 18.89 -32.32 15.27
N SER A 70 17.71 -32.92 15.28
CA SER A 70 16.94 -33.20 14.06
C SER A 70 16.41 -31.91 13.43
N ALA A 71 15.96 -30.95 14.24
CA ALA A 71 15.61 -29.62 13.75
C ALA A 71 16.84 -28.85 13.18
N VAL A 72 18.01 -28.96 13.83
CA VAL A 72 19.28 -28.40 13.32
C VAL A 72 19.72 -29.08 12.01
N ALA A 73 19.49 -30.38 11.85
CA ALA A 73 19.78 -31.11 10.63
C ALA A 73 18.93 -30.62 9.46
N LEU A 74 17.63 -30.44 9.67
CA LEU A 74 16.70 -29.91 8.66
C LEU A 74 17.03 -28.45 8.31
N LEU A 75 17.39 -27.63 9.29
CA LEU A 75 17.85 -26.26 9.06
C LEU A 75 19.12 -26.24 8.19
N ASN A 76 20.09 -27.11 8.49
CA ASN A 76 21.29 -27.25 7.67
C ASN A 76 20.94 -27.66 6.23
N GLN A 77 20.06 -28.64 6.04
CA GLN A 77 19.63 -29.06 4.70
C GLN A 77 18.93 -27.92 3.94
N ALA A 78 18.10 -27.13 4.62
CA ALA A 78 17.45 -25.96 4.03
C ALA A 78 18.47 -24.88 3.63
N LEU A 79 19.52 -24.67 4.44
CA LEU A 79 20.63 -23.77 4.11
C LEU A 79 21.45 -24.28 2.92
N ASP A 80 21.66 -25.59 2.76
CA ASP A 80 22.36 -26.18 1.60
C ASP A 80 21.59 -25.96 0.30
N ASN A 81 20.26 -26.05 0.36
CA ASN A 81 19.37 -25.86 -0.78
C ASN A 81 19.11 -24.38 -1.11
N ASN A 82 19.63 -23.44 -0.30
CA ASN A 82 19.26 -22.01 -0.31
C ASN A 82 17.74 -21.77 -0.28
N ASP A 83 16.98 -22.64 0.42
CA ASP A 83 15.54 -22.50 0.55
C ASP A 83 15.18 -21.58 1.72
N ILE A 84 15.06 -20.29 1.41
CA ILE A 84 14.82 -19.21 2.38
C ILE A 84 13.55 -19.46 3.20
N ASN A 85 12.50 -20.01 2.59
CA ASN A 85 11.22 -20.26 3.25
C ASN A 85 11.34 -21.43 4.23
N ALA A 86 12.02 -22.50 3.84
CA ALA A 86 12.28 -23.64 4.72
C ALA A 86 13.19 -23.24 5.89
N VAL A 87 14.24 -22.43 5.65
CA VAL A 87 15.12 -21.90 6.71
C VAL A 87 14.31 -21.05 7.71
N GLN A 88 13.42 -20.19 7.23
CA GLN A 88 12.54 -19.39 8.10
C GLN A 88 11.59 -20.27 8.93
N MET A 89 10.99 -21.30 8.34
CA MET A 89 10.13 -22.23 9.06
C MET A 89 10.89 -23.00 10.14
N HIS A 90 12.11 -23.46 9.86
CA HIS A 90 12.93 -24.20 10.82
C HIS A 90 13.50 -23.31 11.93
N LEU A 91 13.90 -22.07 11.64
CA LEU A 91 14.32 -21.09 12.65
C LEU A 91 13.16 -20.71 13.59
N SER A 92 11.93 -20.64 13.08
CA SER A 92 10.74 -20.32 13.87
C SER A 92 10.14 -21.53 14.60
N SER A 93 10.71 -22.72 14.42
CA SER A 93 10.18 -23.94 15.05
C SER A 93 10.51 -23.96 16.54
N GLN A 94 9.53 -24.26 17.39
CA GLN A 94 9.75 -24.36 18.84
C GLN A 94 10.71 -25.52 19.20
N SER A 95 10.89 -26.47 18.28
CA SER A 95 11.71 -27.67 18.39
C SER A 95 13.23 -27.41 18.40
N ILE A 96 13.71 -26.31 17.79
CA ILE A 96 15.15 -26.00 17.72
C ILE A 96 15.68 -25.32 18.99
N GLY A 97 14.79 -24.78 19.82
CA GLY A 97 15.12 -24.22 21.13
C GLY A 97 16.07 -23.01 21.11
N LEU A 98 16.09 -22.23 20.04
CA LEU A 98 16.92 -21.01 19.92
C LEU A 98 16.35 -19.87 20.78
N ASN A 99 17.23 -19.11 21.42
CA ASN A 99 16.88 -17.96 22.26
C ASN A 99 17.11 -16.64 21.52
N ASN A 100 16.41 -15.57 21.92
CA ASN A 100 16.56 -14.21 21.37
C ASN A 100 16.22 -14.07 19.88
N LEU A 101 15.39 -14.93 19.30
CA LEU A 101 14.97 -14.76 17.91
C LEU A 101 13.98 -13.59 17.78
N GLU A 102 14.36 -12.54 17.05
CA GLU A 102 13.48 -11.41 16.73
C GLU A 102 12.88 -11.58 15.33
N GLU A 103 11.55 -11.53 15.22
CA GLU A 103 10.84 -11.74 13.95
C GLU A 103 11.24 -10.74 12.86
N ASP A 104 11.62 -9.52 13.25
CA ASP A 104 12.03 -8.45 12.34
C ASP A 104 13.42 -8.67 11.71
N ASN A 105 14.27 -9.50 12.32
CA ASN A 105 15.66 -9.73 11.92
C ASN A 105 15.89 -11.05 11.17
N VAL A 106 14.83 -11.82 10.90
CA VAL A 106 14.88 -13.15 10.27
C VAL A 106 15.66 -13.16 8.96
N GLN A 107 15.47 -12.16 8.10
CA GLN A 107 16.21 -12.04 6.84
C GLN A 107 17.73 -11.87 7.04
N ARG A 108 18.14 -11.14 8.07
CA ARG A 108 19.56 -10.94 8.42
C ARG A 108 20.16 -12.22 9.01
N TYR A 109 19.45 -12.92 9.89
CA TYR A 109 19.89 -14.22 10.41
C TYR A 109 20.16 -15.23 9.28
N ILE A 110 19.25 -15.33 8.30
CA ILE A 110 19.40 -16.23 7.16
C ILE A 110 20.67 -15.88 6.36
N GLY A 111 20.88 -14.59 6.07
CA GLY A 111 22.07 -14.12 5.35
C GLY A 111 23.37 -14.46 6.06
N THR A 112 23.43 -14.21 7.38
CA THR A 112 24.61 -14.52 8.21
C THR A 112 24.85 -16.03 8.32
N LEU A 113 23.80 -16.83 8.54
CA LEU A 113 23.91 -18.29 8.62
C LEU A 113 24.40 -18.92 7.31
N ILE A 114 23.96 -18.40 6.16
CA ILE A 114 24.48 -18.84 4.85
C ILE A 114 25.98 -18.50 4.72
N SER A 115 26.40 -17.32 5.19
CA SER A 115 27.81 -16.92 5.17
C SER A 115 28.66 -17.81 6.07
N VAL A 116 28.25 -17.98 7.33
CA VAL A 116 28.94 -18.83 8.31
C VAL A 116 28.99 -20.27 7.80
N LYS A 117 27.91 -20.79 7.20
CA LYS A 117 27.89 -22.13 6.60
C LYS A 117 28.89 -22.29 5.46
N ARG A 118 29.08 -21.28 4.61
CA ARG A 118 30.11 -21.32 3.56
C ARG A 118 31.52 -21.31 4.13
N GLU A 119 31.75 -20.57 5.22
CA GLU A 119 33.03 -20.53 5.90
C GLU A 119 33.36 -21.85 6.62
N THR A 120 32.38 -22.50 7.26
CA THR A 120 32.56 -23.81 7.90
C THR A 120 32.79 -24.92 6.88
N LEU A 121 32.10 -24.88 5.73
CA LEU A 121 32.38 -25.74 4.57
C LEU A 121 33.82 -25.57 4.07
N ALA A 122 34.35 -24.35 4.03
CA ALA A 122 35.74 -24.08 3.66
C ALA A 122 36.75 -24.63 4.67
N LYS A 123 36.36 -24.74 5.95
CA LYS A 123 37.16 -25.36 7.04
C LYS A 123 37.02 -26.89 7.10
N GLY A 124 36.21 -27.50 6.24
CA GLY A 124 36.02 -28.95 6.16
C GLY A 124 34.92 -29.52 7.06
N GLN A 125 34.10 -28.67 7.68
CA GLN A 125 32.90 -29.07 8.43
C GLN A 125 31.65 -28.90 7.56
N GLY A 126 30.90 -29.98 7.36
CA GLY A 126 29.74 -30.00 6.45
C GLY A 126 28.42 -29.48 7.05
N TYR A 127 28.38 -29.16 8.34
CA TYR A 127 27.17 -28.74 9.05
C TYR A 127 27.49 -27.63 10.05
N LEU A 128 26.48 -26.82 10.39
CA LEU A 128 26.50 -25.89 11.52
C LEU A 128 25.97 -26.59 12.78
N SER A 129 26.71 -26.44 13.88
CA SER A 129 26.27 -26.85 15.21
C SER A 129 25.20 -25.91 15.77
N TRP A 130 24.46 -26.37 16.79
CA TRP A 130 23.48 -25.54 17.49
C TRP A 130 24.12 -24.28 18.10
N ASN A 131 25.31 -24.41 18.69
CA ASN A 131 26.04 -23.29 19.30
C ASN A 131 26.46 -22.23 18.27
N GLU A 132 26.85 -22.64 17.06
CA GLU A 132 27.20 -21.71 15.98
C GLU A 132 25.97 -20.98 15.44
N ILE A 133 24.82 -21.67 15.37
CA ILE A 133 23.55 -21.05 14.96
C ILE A 133 23.10 -20.02 16.01
N GLN A 134 23.12 -20.38 17.29
CA GLN A 134 22.77 -19.48 18.39
C GLN A 134 23.72 -18.27 18.46
N SER A 135 25.04 -18.51 18.36
CA SER A 135 26.03 -17.42 18.33
C SER A 135 25.83 -16.49 17.14
N SER A 136 25.43 -17.02 15.98
CA SER A 136 25.14 -16.19 14.80
C SER A 136 23.93 -15.29 15.03
N ILE A 137 22.89 -15.79 15.70
CA ILE A 137 21.69 -15.01 16.05
C ILE A 137 22.03 -13.93 17.08
N ASP A 138 22.73 -14.29 18.15
CA ASP A 138 23.13 -13.34 19.19
C ASP A 138 24.05 -12.24 18.65
N ASN A 139 24.96 -12.59 17.72
CA ASN A 139 25.81 -11.61 17.04
C ASN A 139 25.00 -10.66 16.16
N VAL A 140 24.04 -11.16 15.37
CA VAL A 140 23.17 -10.31 14.54
C VAL A 140 22.33 -9.39 15.41
N ASN A 141 21.82 -9.87 16.54
CA ASN A 141 21.08 -9.03 17.48
C ASN A 141 21.96 -7.96 18.11
N ALA A 142 23.18 -8.30 18.51
CA ALA A 142 24.14 -7.34 19.04
C ALA A 142 24.50 -6.28 17.98
N GLU A 143 24.66 -6.67 16.71
CA GLU A 143 24.89 -5.75 15.59
C GLU A 143 23.70 -4.83 15.34
N VAL A 144 22.47 -5.37 15.32
CA VAL A 144 21.24 -4.58 15.12
C VAL A 144 21.00 -3.63 16.29
N GLN A 145 21.23 -4.07 17.52
CA GLN A 145 21.16 -3.22 18.71
C GLN A 145 22.18 -2.09 18.65
N GLU A 146 23.43 -2.38 18.24
CA GLU A 146 24.46 -1.36 18.03
C GLU A 146 24.06 -0.36 16.92
N GLU A 147 23.47 -0.83 15.82
CA GLU A 147 22.95 0.02 14.75
C GLU A 147 21.82 0.94 15.25
N ASN A 148 20.88 0.40 16.02
CA ASN A 148 19.76 1.14 16.58
C ASN A 148 20.22 2.21 17.58
N GLU A 149 21.12 1.85 18.49
CA GLU A 149 21.72 2.81 19.43
C GLU A 149 22.49 3.92 18.69
N ARG A 150 23.15 3.59 17.58
CA ARG A 150 23.83 4.57 16.73
C ARG A 150 22.84 5.50 16.02
N ILE A 151 21.71 5.00 15.55
CA ILE A 151 20.65 5.82 14.94
C ILE A 151 20.07 6.80 15.96
N ILE A 152 19.79 6.32 17.18
CA ILE A 152 19.30 7.17 18.27
C ILE A 152 20.33 8.26 18.61
N ALA A 153 21.61 7.91 18.68
CA ALA A 153 22.68 8.88 18.94
C ALA A 153 22.79 9.95 17.82
N ILE A 154 22.63 9.56 16.55
CA ILE A 154 22.60 10.51 15.42
C ILE A 154 21.38 11.45 15.54
N GLY A 155 20.22 10.92 15.94
CA GLY A 155 19.03 11.72 16.22
C GLY A 155 19.30 12.77 17.30
N MET A 156 19.83 12.33 18.45
CA MET A 156 20.19 13.22 19.56
C MET A 156 21.19 14.32 19.16
N ILE A 157 22.18 14.00 18.33
CA ILE A 157 23.14 15.00 17.82
C ILE A 157 22.43 16.03 16.94
N ASN A 158 21.55 15.60 16.03
CA ASN A 158 20.80 16.53 15.18
C ASN A 158 19.83 17.41 15.97
N ASP A 159 19.18 16.85 16.99
CA ASP A 159 18.30 17.60 17.88
C ASP A 159 19.08 18.63 18.72
N ALA A 160 20.29 18.27 19.16
CA ALA A 160 21.17 19.18 19.89
C ALA A 160 21.64 20.34 19.00
N ILE A 161 21.97 20.05 17.73
CA ILE A 161 22.32 21.07 16.73
C ILE A 161 21.15 22.03 16.51
N ASP A 162 19.91 21.53 16.41
CA ASP A 162 18.72 22.37 16.20
C ASP A 162 18.39 23.25 17.41
N GLN A 163 18.69 22.78 18.62
CA GLN A 163 18.55 23.59 19.83
C GLN A 163 19.54 24.76 19.89
N GLY A 164 20.63 24.72 19.12
CA GLY A 164 21.60 25.81 19.05
C GLY A 164 22.44 25.99 20.32
N VAL A 165 22.52 24.98 21.19
CA VAL A 165 23.25 25.05 22.47
C VAL A 165 24.57 24.27 22.36
N PRO A 166 25.75 24.93 22.32
CA PRO A 166 27.04 24.29 22.11
C PRO A 166 27.37 23.15 23.09
N GLN A 167 27.01 23.31 24.35
CA GLN A 167 27.27 22.30 25.40
C GLN A 167 26.47 21.02 25.16
N LYS A 168 25.19 21.14 24.78
CA LYS A 168 24.34 19.98 24.46
C LYS A 168 24.83 19.27 23.21
N THR A 169 25.29 20.03 22.21
CA THR A 169 25.88 19.46 21.00
C THR A 169 27.16 18.71 21.33
N LEU A 170 28.02 19.24 22.20
CA LEU A 170 29.19 18.51 22.68
C LEU A 170 28.82 17.23 23.44
N GLU A 171 27.86 17.29 24.36
CA GLU A 171 27.39 16.11 25.11
C GLU A 171 26.87 15.01 24.17
N ALA A 172 26.08 15.39 23.16
CA ALA A 172 25.58 14.45 22.15
C ALA A 172 26.72 13.87 21.29
N LEU A 173 27.72 14.67 20.92
CA LEU A 173 28.90 14.23 20.16
C LEU A 173 29.82 13.29 20.96
N LEU A 174 29.88 13.45 22.29
CA LEU A 174 30.66 12.60 23.21
C LEU A 174 29.96 11.28 23.55
N SER A 175 28.74 11.07 23.06
CA SER A 175 28.01 9.81 23.26
C SER A 175 28.79 8.61 22.74
N SER A 176 29.04 7.62 23.61
CA SER A 176 29.76 6.39 23.25
C SER A 176 29.05 5.59 22.16
N SER A 177 27.72 5.71 22.05
CA SER A 177 26.90 5.05 21.05
C SER A 177 27.16 5.57 19.62
N ALA A 178 27.58 6.82 19.46
CA ALA A 178 27.87 7.39 18.14
C ALA A 178 29.22 6.92 17.55
N LYS A 179 30.17 6.46 18.39
CA LYS A 179 31.55 6.06 18.01
C LYS A 179 32.29 7.12 17.16
N LEU A 180 32.03 8.40 17.42
CA LEU A 180 32.69 9.53 16.75
C LEU A 180 34.14 9.67 17.23
N GLN A 181 35.04 10.02 16.32
CA GLN A 181 36.47 10.14 16.58
C GLN A 181 36.90 11.61 16.65
N ALA A 182 37.94 11.86 17.46
CA ALA A 182 38.60 13.17 17.58
C ALA A 182 37.68 14.31 18.05
N VAL A 183 36.71 14.04 18.93
CA VAL A 183 35.89 15.10 19.54
C VAL A 183 36.70 15.79 20.65
N SER A 184 36.98 17.08 20.49
CA SER A 184 37.69 17.93 21.46
C SER A 184 36.69 18.82 22.21
N PRO A 185 36.64 18.77 23.56
CA PRO A 185 35.73 19.59 24.36
C PRO A 185 35.88 21.11 24.13
N GLU A 186 37.10 21.56 23.83
CA GLU A 186 37.45 22.97 23.64
C GLU A 186 36.81 23.57 22.38
N ASN A 187 36.40 22.73 21.43
CA ASN A 187 35.81 23.15 20.15
C ASN A 187 34.28 23.14 20.15
N ALA A 188 33.61 23.02 21.30
CA ALA A 188 32.14 22.86 21.40
C ALA A 188 31.36 23.92 20.60
N LEU A 189 31.76 25.20 20.72
CA LEU A 189 31.14 26.32 20.02
C LEU A 189 31.32 26.21 18.49
N HIS A 190 32.53 25.87 18.06
CA HIS A 190 32.84 25.71 16.63
C HIS A 190 32.19 24.46 16.02
N TYR A 191 32.04 23.37 16.79
CA TYR A 191 31.28 22.20 16.35
C TYR A 191 29.81 22.53 16.10
N GLN A 192 29.18 23.30 16.99
CA GLN A 192 27.82 23.77 16.79
C GLN A 192 27.70 24.56 15.49
N ASP A 193 28.58 25.53 15.29
CA ASP A 193 28.57 26.43 14.14
C ASP A 193 28.78 25.68 12.80
N VAL A 194 29.82 24.84 12.72
CA VAL A 194 30.16 24.09 11.50
C VAL A 194 29.08 23.06 11.16
N LEU A 195 28.57 22.33 12.15
CA LEU A 195 27.53 21.31 11.93
C LEU A 195 26.18 21.96 11.58
N GLN A 196 25.84 23.09 12.20
CA GLN A 196 24.62 23.83 11.83
C GLN A 196 24.71 24.40 10.41
N GLN A 197 25.88 24.89 10.00
CA GLN A 197 26.10 25.34 8.63
C GLN A 197 26.03 24.18 7.61
N ASP A 198 26.61 23.02 7.93
CA ASP A 198 26.54 21.82 7.08
C ASP A 198 25.10 21.32 6.96
N LYS A 199 24.32 21.34 8.05
CA LYS A 199 22.89 20.98 8.05
C LYS A 199 22.05 21.95 7.22
N MET A 200 22.25 23.26 7.40
CA MET A 200 21.58 24.30 6.60
C MET A 200 21.89 24.18 5.10
N SER A 201 23.13 23.89 4.76
CA SER A 201 23.54 23.68 3.36
C SER A 201 22.87 22.45 2.77
N LYS A 202 22.79 21.36 3.55
CA LYS A 202 22.09 20.14 3.16
C LYS A 202 20.58 20.34 2.97
N CYS A 203 19.93 21.10 3.85
CA CYS A 203 18.51 21.44 3.71
C CYS A 203 18.26 22.22 2.40
N LYS A 204 19.14 23.18 2.08
CA LYS A 204 19.06 23.95 0.82
C LYS A 204 19.30 23.09 -0.42
N ASP A 205 20.25 22.17 -0.38
CA ASP A 205 20.59 21.31 -1.52
C ASP A 205 19.53 20.21 -1.77
N SER A 206 18.86 19.74 -0.71
CA SER A 206 17.83 18.69 -0.77
C SER A 206 16.40 19.22 -0.90
N ASN A 207 16.18 20.52 -0.64
CA ASN A 207 14.87 21.16 -0.59
C ASN A 207 13.93 20.52 0.47
N ASP A 208 14.52 20.00 1.54
CA ASP A 208 13.85 19.37 2.68
C ASP A 208 14.31 20.07 3.96
N GLU A 209 13.38 20.74 4.64
CA GLU A 209 13.66 21.46 5.90
C GLU A 209 13.94 20.50 7.06
N ALA A 210 13.58 19.23 6.95
CA ALA A 210 13.82 18.19 7.96
C ALA A 210 15.09 17.37 7.71
N ALA A 211 15.96 17.80 6.78
CA ALA A 211 17.15 17.03 6.41
C ALA A 211 18.16 16.93 7.57
N ALA A 212 18.33 15.73 8.13
CA ALA A 212 19.30 15.43 9.18
C ALA A 212 20.71 15.15 8.61
N LEU A 213 21.75 15.44 9.40
CA LEU A 213 23.12 15.02 9.14
C LEU A 213 23.33 13.55 9.53
N TRP A 214 23.96 12.78 8.66
CA TRP A 214 24.34 11.39 8.93
C TRP A 214 25.74 11.29 9.53
N LEU A 215 26.05 10.15 10.16
CA LEU A 215 27.31 9.90 10.88
C LEU A 215 28.57 10.35 10.11
N ASN A 216 28.67 10.00 8.82
CA ASN A 216 29.83 10.34 7.99
C ASN A 216 29.95 11.86 7.75
N GLU A 217 28.83 12.58 7.71
CA GLU A 217 28.79 14.03 7.55
C GLU A 217 29.16 14.71 8.86
N ILE A 218 28.62 14.22 9.98
CA ILE A 218 28.95 14.67 11.33
C ILE A 218 30.46 14.49 11.60
N GLN A 219 31.02 13.31 11.31
CA GLN A 219 32.45 13.03 11.48
C GLN A 219 33.33 13.94 10.60
N LYS A 220 32.91 14.22 9.35
CA LYS A 220 33.62 15.18 8.49
C LYS A 220 33.53 16.60 9.03
N GLY A 221 32.40 16.99 9.60
CA GLY A 221 32.21 18.28 10.26
C GLY A 221 33.15 18.44 11.46
N ILE A 222 33.26 17.43 12.31
CA ILE A 222 34.19 17.41 13.47
C ILE A 222 35.63 17.54 13.02
N LEU A 223 36.06 16.73 12.04
CA LEU A 223 37.43 16.79 11.52
C LEU A 223 37.75 18.15 10.89
N ARG A 224 36.79 18.73 10.16
CA ARG A 224 36.94 20.06 9.57
C ARG A 224 37.03 21.14 10.65
N ALA A 225 36.17 21.10 11.66
CA ALA A 225 36.20 22.04 12.77
C ALA A 225 37.53 21.97 13.54
N ASN A 226 38.05 20.76 13.79
CA ASN A 226 39.38 20.60 14.40
C ASN A 226 40.50 21.16 13.54
N GLN A 227 40.47 20.89 12.23
CA GLN A 227 41.46 21.44 11.30
C GLN A 227 41.37 22.98 11.25
N ASP A 228 40.16 23.54 11.24
CA ASP A 228 39.95 24.99 11.28
C ASP A 228 40.52 25.58 12.59
N THR A 229 40.37 24.91 13.75
CA THR A 229 41.00 25.35 15.01
C THR A 229 42.53 25.32 14.92
N GLU A 230 43.10 24.24 14.40
CA GLU A 230 44.56 24.11 14.27
C GLU A 230 45.14 25.16 13.31
N ASP A 231 44.46 25.41 12.20
CA ASP A 231 44.85 26.42 11.21
C ASP A 231 44.69 27.84 11.77
N ALA A 232 43.60 28.11 12.51
CA ALA A 232 43.37 29.39 13.18
C ALA A 232 44.42 29.67 14.26
N HIS A 233 44.80 28.66 15.04
CA HIS A 233 45.87 28.75 16.04
C HIS A 233 47.22 29.06 15.39
N LYS A 234 47.64 28.26 14.39
CA LYS A 234 48.90 28.49 13.64
C LYS A 234 48.97 29.87 13.02
N LEU A 235 47.86 30.31 12.40
CA LEU A 235 47.77 31.62 11.77
C LEU A 235 47.87 32.75 12.78
N SER A 236 47.14 32.65 13.90
CA SER A 236 47.16 33.65 14.97
C SER A 236 48.51 33.75 15.65
N ALA A 237 49.14 32.60 15.95
CA ALA A 237 50.49 32.54 16.50
C ALA A 237 51.53 33.18 15.55
N GLY A 238 51.43 32.91 14.25
CA GLY A 238 52.33 33.53 13.27
C GLY A 238 52.12 35.04 13.11
N VAL A 239 50.88 35.52 13.18
CA VAL A 239 50.58 36.97 13.14
C VAL A 239 51.05 37.67 14.42
N ALA A 240 50.92 37.01 15.57
CA ALA A 240 51.45 37.50 16.84
C ALA A 240 52.99 37.58 16.79
N GLU A 241 53.66 36.56 16.23
CA GLU A 241 55.12 36.52 16.05
C GLU A 241 55.62 37.71 15.20
N ILE A 242 54.92 38.05 14.11
CA ILE A 242 55.24 39.23 13.29
C ILE A 242 55.04 40.53 14.09
N ASN A 243 53.92 40.67 14.78
CA ASN A 243 53.63 41.88 15.55
C ASN A 243 54.60 42.07 16.72
N LEU A 244 55.05 40.99 17.38
CA LEU A 244 56.06 41.00 18.44
C LEU A 244 57.46 41.30 17.88
N ALA A 245 57.81 40.78 16.69
CA ALA A 245 59.06 41.11 16.03
C ALA A 245 59.15 42.60 15.65
N LEU A 246 58.01 43.21 15.29
CA LEU A 246 57.91 44.66 15.06
C LEU A 246 58.09 45.47 16.37
N GLU A 247 57.67 44.95 17.54
CA GLU A 247 57.89 45.63 18.84
C GLU A 247 59.34 45.59 19.28
N LYS A 248 60.06 44.51 18.97
CA LYS A 248 61.51 44.40 19.21
C LYS A 248 62.33 45.32 18.30
N ASN A 249 61.72 45.89 17.26
CA ASN A 249 62.33 46.79 16.28
C ASN A 249 63.58 46.17 15.59
N GLU A 250 63.55 44.84 15.39
CA GLU A 250 64.62 44.07 14.77
C GLU A 250 64.23 43.65 13.35
N VAL A 251 64.95 44.14 12.35
CA VAL A 251 64.69 43.87 10.92
C VAL A 251 64.79 42.37 10.59
N GLN A 252 65.79 41.70 11.18
CA GLN A 252 66.09 40.30 10.90
C GLN A 252 65.05 39.35 11.51
N SER A 253 64.61 39.65 12.73
CA SER A 253 63.52 38.94 13.41
C SER A 253 62.18 39.15 12.68
N THR A 254 61.94 40.34 12.14
CA THR A 254 60.76 40.64 11.32
C THR A 254 60.77 39.85 10.02
N LEU A 255 61.92 39.72 9.35
CA LEU A 255 62.06 38.93 8.12
C LEU A 255 61.80 37.43 8.38
N LEU A 256 62.37 36.88 9.45
CA LEU A 256 62.15 35.47 9.83
C LEU A 256 60.67 35.19 10.13
N ALA A 257 60.00 36.10 10.86
CA ALA A 257 58.57 35.99 11.14
C ALA A 257 57.71 36.11 9.86
N LEU A 258 58.09 36.98 8.91
CA LEU A 258 57.41 37.11 7.61
C LEU A 258 57.60 35.89 6.70
N GLN A 259 58.75 35.23 6.77
CA GLN A 259 59.05 34.00 6.02
C GLN A 259 58.48 32.73 6.68
N SER A 260 57.95 32.86 7.90
CA SER A 260 57.35 31.74 8.62
C SER A 260 56.19 31.13 7.83
N PRO A 261 56.17 29.79 7.62
CA PRO A 261 55.09 29.13 6.90
C PRO A 261 53.75 29.23 7.63
N LYS A 262 53.75 29.55 8.94
CA LYS A 262 52.57 29.66 9.79
C LYS A 262 51.57 30.74 9.33
N THR A 263 52.05 31.81 8.70
CA THR A 263 51.22 32.96 8.30
C THR A 263 50.72 32.89 6.86
N GLY A 264 51.25 31.95 6.07
CA GLY A 264 50.86 31.75 4.67
C GLY A 264 51.02 33.00 3.79
N LEU A 265 51.96 33.89 4.12
CA LEU A 265 52.24 35.10 3.36
C LEU A 265 52.91 34.77 2.02
N LYS A 266 52.47 35.43 0.94
CA LYS A 266 52.99 35.23 -0.41
C LYS A 266 53.83 36.43 -0.84
N GLY A 267 54.96 36.15 -1.50
CA GLY A 267 55.78 37.18 -2.13
C GLY A 267 56.82 37.85 -1.22
N VAL A 268 57.18 37.24 -0.09
CA VAL A 268 58.23 37.80 0.79
C VAL A 268 59.61 37.57 0.14
N LEU A 269 60.34 38.67 -0.11
CA LEU A 269 61.69 38.67 -0.68
C LEU A 269 62.74 39.12 0.38
N PRO A 270 63.83 38.37 0.62
CA PRO A 270 64.88 38.76 1.57
C PRO A 270 65.46 40.17 1.32
N GLU A 271 65.53 40.56 0.04
CA GLU A 271 66.13 41.82 -0.42
C GLU A 271 65.32 43.06 -0.01
N CYS A 272 64.04 42.89 0.33
CA CYS A 272 63.13 43.97 0.76
C CYS A 272 62.94 44.03 2.28
N SER A 273 63.78 43.34 3.06
CA SER A 273 63.62 43.18 4.52
C SER A 273 63.53 44.49 5.30
N GLU A 274 64.42 45.46 5.03
CA GLU A 274 64.38 46.78 5.66
C GLU A 274 63.11 47.56 5.29
N THR A 275 62.72 47.54 4.01
CA THR A 275 61.51 48.22 3.52
C THR A 275 60.22 47.61 4.07
N TYR A 276 60.17 46.27 4.22
CA TYR A 276 59.04 45.61 4.88
C TYR A 276 58.96 46.03 6.35
N HIS A 277 60.08 45.99 7.07
CA HIS A 277 60.12 46.35 8.49
C HIS A 277 59.66 47.80 8.71
N ASN A 278 60.20 48.75 7.95
CA ASN A 278 59.86 50.17 8.09
C ASN A 278 58.38 50.45 7.77
N SER A 279 57.85 49.87 6.68
CA SER A 279 56.46 50.11 6.26
C SER A 279 55.45 49.44 7.18
N LEU A 280 55.75 48.24 7.69
CA LEU A 280 54.92 47.56 8.69
C LEU A 280 54.97 48.29 10.04
N SER A 281 56.15 48.79 10.45
CA SER A 281 56.28 49.59 11.67
C SER A 281 55.49 50.91 11.58
N GLU A 282 55.54 51.60 10.43
CA GLU A 282 54.75 52.80 10.18
C GLU A 282 53.24 52.51 10.17
N ALA A 283 52.81 51.40 9.54
CA ALA A 283 51.41 50.99 9.54
C ALA A 283 50.90 50.67 10.94
N LYS A 284 51.74 50.06 11.78
CA LYS A 284 51.44 49.78 13.19
C LYS A 284 51.33 51.08 14.01
N GLN A 285 52.26 52.03 13.82
CA GLN A 285 52.24 53.34 14.49
C GLN A 285 51.03 54.20 14.10
N LYS A 286 50.50 54.07 12.88
CA LYS A 286 49.27 54.75 12.47
C LYS A 286 48.02 54.24 13.19
N LYS A 287 48.05 53.03 13.75
CA LYS A 287 46.94 52.44 14.51
C LYS A 287 47.01 52.68 16.01
N THR A 288 48.16 53.07 16.56
CA THR A 288 48.27 53.41 17.99
C THR A 288 47.53 54.73 18.27
N GLY A 289 46.38 54.64 18.92
CA GLY A 289 45.65 55.78 19.51
C GLY A 289 45.95 55.94 21.01
N GLU A 290 45.82 57.16 21.52
CA GLU A 290 46.01 57.46 22.94
C GLU A 290 44.89 56.86 23.80
N GLY A 291 45.14 55.75 24.50
CA GLY A 291 44.40 55.40 25.73
C GLY A 291 44.02 53.94 26.00
N THR A 292 44.44 53.49 27.19
CA THR A 292 43.89 52.46 28.11
C THR A 292 44.26 50.98 27.93
N GLU A 293 44.59 50.37 29.06
CA GLU A 293 45.09 49.01 29.30
C GLU A 293 44.43 47.95 28.41
N GLU A 294 45.21 47.41 27.48
CA GLU A 294 44.73 46.47 26.47
C GLU A 294 45.05 45.03 26.84
N SER A 295 44.08 44.14 26.63
CA SER A 295 44.16 42.72 26.96
C SER A 295 45.17 41.95 26.11
N TYR A 296 45.61 40.78 26.56
CA TYR A 296 46.54 39.89 25.85
C TYR A 296 45.90 39.08 24.72
N TRP A 297 44.69 39.45 24.29
CA TRP A 297 43.91 38.69 23.31
C TRP A 297 43.80 39.41 21.96
N MET A 298 44.06 38.64 20.90
CA MET A 298 43.88 39.01 19.50
C MET A 298 42.58 38.39 18.96
N LYS A 299 41.82 39.17 18.19
CA LYS A 299 40.64 38.67 17.44
C LYS A 299 40.99 38.48 15.97
N LEU A 300 40.87 37.25 15.48
CA LEU A 300 41.09 36.87 14.10
C LEU A 300 39.75 36.49 13.44
N ARG A 301 39.51 36.96 12.22
CA ARG A 301 38.34 36.56 11.42
C ARG A 301 38.74 35.44 10.45
N LEU A 302 38.07 34.29 10.52
CA LEU A 302 38.24 33.18 9.58
C LEU A 302 37.08 33.13 8.58
N LYS A 303 37.41 33.06 7.28
CA LYS A 303 36.47 32.78 6.15
C LYS A 303 35.16 33.60 6.22
N ASP A 304 35.24 34.85 6.65
CA ASP A 304 34.15 35.81 6.81
C ASP A 304 33.04 35.51 7.84
N ASN A 305 32.98 34.31 8.45
CA ASN A 305 31.86 33.91 9.31
C ASN A 305 32.21 33.63 10.78
N TYR A 306 33.48 33.35 11.11
CA TYR A 306 33.87 32.93 12.46
C TYR A 306 34.95 33.84 13.04
N TYR A 307 34.88 34.06 14.35
CA TYR A 307 35.90 34.78 15.10
C TYR A 307 36.66 33.81 16.00
N TYR A 308 37.99 33.87 15.92
CA TYR A 308 38.90 33.12 16.76
C TYR A 308 39.65 34.09 17.66
N PHE A 309 39.65 33.81 18.96
CA PHE A 309 40.34 34.61 19.97
C PHE A 309 41.63 33.88 20.35
N TYR A 310 42.75 34.58 20.31
CA TYR A 310 44.06 34.02 20.61
C TYR A 310 44.79 34.87 21.64
N ASN A 311 45.20 34.25 22.75
CA ASN A 311 46.04 34.87 23.75
C ASN A 311 47.51 34.66 23.38
N PHE A 312 48.23 35.76 23.17
CA PHE A 312 49.63 35.68 22.75
C PHE A 312 50.64 35.54 23.91
N GLU A 313 50.19 35.64 25.17
CA GLU A 313 51.02 35.40 26.36
C GLU A 313 50.90 33.94 26.84
N THR A 314 49.67 33.40 26.88
CA THR A 314 49.43 32.00 27.29
C THR A 314 49.44 31.01 26.13
N GLU A 315 49.48 31.49 24.88
CA GLU A 315 49.31 30.71 23.64
C GLU A 315 47.96 29.95 23.55
N GLU A 316 46.99 30.27 24.41
CA GLU A 316 45.66 29.68 24.41
C GLU A 316 44.78 30.29 23.30
N GLY A 317 43.89 29.48 22.74
CA GLY A 317 42.93 29.94 21.74
C GLY A 317 41.52 29.45 22.02
N SER A 318 40.54 30.28 21.70
CA SER A 318 39.13 30.03 21.99
C SER A 318 38.25 30.55 20.87
N TRP A 319 37.17 29.82 20.59
CA TRP A 319 36.08 30.27 19.72
C TRP A 319 35.02 31.10 20.47
N ALA A 320 34.99 31.01 21.80
CA ALA A 320 34.16 31.85 22.65
C ALA A 320 34.89 33.14 23.00
N GLU A 321 34.17 34.26 23.00
CA GLU A 321 34.67 35.53 23.52
C GLU A 321 34.90 35.39 25.04
N PRO A 322 36.15 35.50 25.53
CA PRO A 322 36.39 35.40 26.97
C PRO A 322 35.92 36.69 27.67
N GLU A 323 35.39 36.56 28.88
CA GLU A 323 34.69 37.66 29.56
C GLU A 323 35.62 38.84 29.90
N GLY A 324 35.21 40.07 29.53
CA GLY A 324 35.83 41.33 30.00
C GLY A 324 37.00 41.87 29.16
N ILE A 325 37.13 41.49 27.90
CA ILE A 325 38.33 41.77 27.09
C ILE A 325 38.15 42.91 26.07
N THR A 326 39.09 43.85 26.06
CA THR A 326 39.37 44.77 24.95
C THR A 326 40.47 44.21 24.06
N THR A 327 40.16 43.83 22.82
CA THR A 327 41.15 43.28 21.86
C THR A 327 42.20 44.34 21.49
N LYS A 328 43.47 43.95 21.36
CA LYS A 328 44.53 44.88 20.91
C LYS A 328 44.27 45.41 19.51
N SER A 329 43.76 46.64 19.41
CA SER A 329 43.35 47.21 18.12
C SER A 329 44.52 47.71 17.27
N TYR A 330 45.68 47.95 17.89
CA TYR A 330 46.87 48.48 17.23
C TYR A 330 47.71 47.41 16.51
N TRP A 331 47.47 46.11 16.75
CA TRP A 331 48.17 45.05 16.04
C TRP A 331 47.69 44.93 14.59
N LEU A 332 48.64 44.67 13.69
CA LEU A 332 48.35 44.49 12.28
C LEU A 332 47.71 43.13 12.04
N THR A 333 46.66 43.12 11.24
CA THR A 333 46.01 41.89 10.78
C THR A 333 46.81 41.25 9.63
N ARG A 334 46.59 39.96 9.38
CA ARG A 334 47.25 39.25 8.28
C ARG A 334 47.01 39.90 6.91
N GLU A 335 45.81 40.43 6.67
CA GLU A 335 45.43 41.05 5.39
C GLU A 335 46.19 42.36 5.15
N GLU A 336 46.36 43.16 6.19
CA GLU A 336 47.16 44.39 6.15
C GLU A 336 48.63 44.06 5.90
N ILE A 337 49.18 43.06 6.60
CA ILE A 337 50.56 42.60 6.42
C ILE A 337 50.77 42.10 4.97
N GLN A 338 49.87 41.28 4.44
CA GLN A 338 49.96 40.75 3.08
C GLN A 338 49.85 41.85 2.01
N THR A 339 49.02 42.87 2.24
CA THR A 339 48.85 43.99 1.32
C THR A 339 50.10 44.85 1.26
N ILE A 340 50.69 45.16 2.42
CA ILE A 340 51.92 45.95 2.53
C ILE A 340 53.09 45.19 1.88
N VAL A 341 53.28 43.91 2.24
CA VAL A 341 54.31 43.06 1.63
C VAL A 341 54.09 42.99 0.12
N GLY A 342 52.87 42.68 -0.33
CA GLY A 342 52.56 42.52 -1.75
C GLY A 342 52.85 43.77 -2.59
N ASN A 343 52.53 44.96 -2.08
CA ASN A 343 52.82 46.22 -2.75
C ASN A 343 54.33 46.47 -2.85
N ILE A 344 55.07 46.28 -1.77
CA ILE A 344 56.53 46.47 -1.74
C ILE A 344 57.23 45.48 -2.67
N THR A 345 56.83 44.20 -2.66
CA THR A 345 57.36 43.19 -3.58
C THR A 345 57.04 43.55 -5.04
N ALA A 346 55.84 44.05 -5.31
CA ALA A 346 55.44 44.44 -6.66
C ALA A 346 56.25 45.64 -7.18
N ASP A 347 56.53 46.62 -6.31
CA ASP A 347 57.34 47.79 -6.64
C ASP A 347 58.81 47.42 -6.85
N TYR A 348 59.37 46.56 -6.00
CA TYR A 348 60.73 46.03 -6.19
C TYR A 348 60.87 45.24 -7.50
N ASN A 349 59.92 44.33 -7.79
CA ASN A 349 59.91 43.58 -9.04
C ASN A 349 59.76 44.51 -10.26
N ARG A 350 58.97 45.58 -10.13
CA ARG A 350 58.84 46.60 -11.17
C ARG A 350 60.17 47.30 -11.39
N GLU A 351 60.84 47.75 -10.34
CA GLU A 351 62.15 48.41 -10.42
C GLU A 351 63.23 47.51 -11.05
N GLN A 352 63.27 46.23 -10.68
CA GLN A 352 64.16 45.24 -11.32
C GLN A 352 63.85 45.05 -12.81
N LEU A 353 62.57 45.08 -13.20
CA LEU A 353 62.17 45.08 -14.61
C LEU A 353 62.59 46.36 -15.35
N TRP A 354 62.58 47.53 -14.69
CA TRP A 354 63.10 48.77 -15.27
C TRP A 354 64.61 48.71 -15.48
N MET A 355 65.36 48.24 -14.47
CA MET A 355 66.81 48.06 -14.55
C MET A 355 67.21 47.03 -15.62
N ALA A 356 66.53 45.89 -15.69
CA ALA A 356 66.80 44.86 -16.69
C ALA A 356 66.51 45.32 -18.13
N ASN A 357 65.56 46.25 -18.32
CA ASN A 357 65.17 46.78 -19.62
C ASN A 357 65.74 48.18 -19.92
N GLU A 358 66.71 48.65 -19.13
CA GLU A 358 67.32 49.98 -19.30
C GLU A 358 67.89 50.16 -20.73
N SER A 359 68.53 49.12 -21.27
CA SER A 359 69.04 49.11 -22.65
C SER A 359 67.93 49.28 -23.71
N LEU A 360 66.74 48.71 -23.49
CA LEU A 360 65.57 48.86 -24.36
C LEU A 360 64.93 50.24 -24.22
N ILE A 361 64.91 50.81 -23.02
CA ILE A 361 64.42 52.17 -22.75
C ILE A 361 65.35 53.19 -23.42
N ILE A 362 66.67 53.02 -23.32
CA ILE A 362 67.67 53.82 -24.04
C ILE A 362 67.46 53.68 -25.56
N LEU A 363 67.20 52.47 -26.06
CA LEU A 363 66.89 52.24 -27.48
C LEU A 363 65.58 52.93 -27.91
N LEU A 364 64.56 52.94 -27.05
CA LEU A 364 63.29 53.63 -27.28
C LEU A 364 63.45 55.15 -27.26
N GLN A 365 64.18 55.69 -26.28
CA GLN A 365 64.55 57.11 -26.22
C GLN A 365 65.39 57.51 -27.44
N ALA A 366 66.33 56.68 -27.88
CA ALA A 366 67.09 56.88 -29.12
C ALA A 366 66.19 56.79 -30.37
N ARG A 367 65.20 55.88 -30.39
CA ARG A 367 64.20 55.79 -31.49
C ARG A 367 63.24 56.98 -31.51
N MET A 368 62.87 57.53 -30.35
CA MET A 368 62.01 58.71 -30.18
C MET A 368 62.76 59.99 -30.54
N ARG A 369 63.99 60.17 -30.05
CA ARG A 369 64.92 61.22 -30.52
C ARG A 369 65.16 61.11 -32.03
N GLY A 370 65.38 59.88 -32.50
CA GLY A 370 65.48 59.58 -33.92
C GLY A 370 64.17 59.81 -34.69
N TYR A 371 63.00 59.66 -34.07
CA TYR A 371 61.71 59.97 -34.67
C TYR A 371 61.51 61.49 -34.78
N LEU A 372 61.92 62.27 -33.79
CA LEU A 372 61.89 63.74 -33.84
C LEU A 372 62.85 64.28 -34.91
N VAL A 373 64.07 63.74 -35.00
CA VAL A 373 64.99 64.04 -36.11
C VAL A 373 64.41 63.58 -37.45
N ARG A 374 63.78 62.40 -37.50
CA ARG A 374 63.09 61.92 -38.70
C ARG A 374 61.85 62.76 -39.02
N LYS A 375 61.21 63.42 -38.06
CA LYS A 375 60.08 64.34 -38.27
C LYS A 375 60.58 65.64 -38.90
N GLY A 376 61.66 66.23 -38.40
CA GLY A 376 62.33 67.36 -39.05
C GLY A 376 62.89 66.99 -40.44
N PHE A 377 63.45 65.79 -40.59
CA PHE A 377 63.80 65.23 -41.90
C PHE A 377 62.57 65.00 -42.76
N LYS A 378 61.43 64.56 -42.21
CA LYS A 378 60.19 64.31 -42.96
C LYS A 378 59.60 65.64 -43.43
N GLU A 379 59.67 66.70 -42.66
CA GLU A 379 59.31 68.07 -43.09
C GLU A 379 60.22 68.54 -44.24
N ARG A 380 61.55 68.37 -44.12
CA ARG A 380 62.50 68.61 -45.22
C ARG A 380 62.27 67.68 -46.42
N LYS A 381 61.88 66.44 -46.18
CA LYS A 381 61.49 65.44 -47.18
C LYS A 381 60.16 65.79 -47.80
N THR A 382 59.25 66.49 -47.11
CA THR A 382 57.96 66.93 -47.64
C THR A 382 58.17 68.08 -48.63
N TYR A 383 59.09 68.98 -48.30
CA TYR A 383 59.64 69.99 -49.24
C TYR A 383 60.32 69.35 -50.45
N LEU A 384 61.17 68.33 -50.24
CA LEU A 384 61.76 67.55 -51.33
C LEU A 384 60.71 66.70 -52.09
N HIS A 385 59.64 66.25 -51.43
CA HIS A 385 58.50 65.49 -51.98
C HIS A 385 57.64 66.38 -52.90
N GLN A 386 57.57 67.69 -52.65
CA GLN A 386 56.96 68.62 -53.59
C GLN A 386 57.77 68.76 -54.90
N GLN A 387 59.10 68.61 -54.82
CA GLN A 387 60.01 68.55 -55.97
C GLN A 387 60.22 67.11 -56.50
N GLU A 388 59.71 66.11 -55.78
CA GLU A 388 59.91 64.69 -56.05
C GLU A 388 59.22 64.19 -57.31
N PRO A 389 58.06 64.68 -57.81
CA PRO A 389 57.50 64.17 -59.06
C PRO A 389 58.48 64.27 -60.25
N SER A 390 59.28 65.34 -60.27
CA SER A 390 60.32 65.58 -61.27
C SER A 390 61.56 64.69 -61.07
N ALA A 391 61.99 64.50 -59.82
CA ALA A 391 63.13 63.63 -59.49
C ALA A 391 62.79 62.13 -59.53
N VAL A 392 61.57 61.73 -59.18
CA VAL A 392 61.03 60.36 -59.24
C VAL A 392 60.75 59.93 -60.65
N LYS A 393 60.33 60.80 -61.58
CA LYS A 393 60.29 60.40 -63.01
C LYS A 393 61.67 59.95 -63.51
N LEU A 394 62.71 60.70 -63.17
CA LEU A 394 64.09 60.40 -63.56
C LEU A 394 64.68 59.19 -62.80
N GLN A 395 64.50 59.15 -61.48
CA GLN A 395 65.03 58.09 -60.63
C GLN A 395 64.22 56.79 -60.70
N ALA A 396 62.90 56.81 -60.91
CA ALA A 396 62.07 55.61 -61.05
C ALA A 396 62.31 54.90 -62.38
N SER A 397 62.69 55.63 -63.45
CA SER A 397 63.14 55.01 -64.69
C SER A 397 64.43 54.18 -64.46
N TRP A 398 65.42 54.78 -63.80
CA TRP A 398 66.73 54.15 -63.54
C TRP A 398 66.71 53.09 -62.43
N LYS A 399 66.08 53.39 -61.29
CA LYS A 399 65.88 52.44 -60.18
C LYS A 399 64.91 51.33 -60.58
N GLY A 400 63.91 51.63 -61.40
CA GLY A 400 63.02 50.64 -62.00
C GLY A 400 63.79 49.64 -62.85
N TYR A 401 64.70 50.09 -63.72
CA TYR A 401 65.55 49.19 -64.50
C TYR A 401 66.48 48.33 -63.61
N LYS A 402 67.20 48.95 -62.66
CA LYS A 402 68.17 48.25 -61.78
C LYS A 402 67.49 47.26 -60.83
N GLN A 403 66.36 47.65 -60.22
CA GLN A 403 65.59 46.79 -59.34
C GLN A 403 64.85 45.71 -60.10
N ARG A 404 64.29 45.98 -61.31
CA ARG A 404 63.70 44.92 -62.15
C ARG A 404 64.74 43.89 -62.52
N LYS A 405 65.98 44.27 -62.84
CA LYS A 405 67.08 43.31 -63.12
C LYS A 405 67.42 42.47 -61.90
N SER A 406 67.74 43.09 -60.76
CA SER A 406 68.07 42.36 -59.52
C SER A 406 66.90 41.53 -58.96
N TYR A 407 65.68 42.02 -59.09
CA TYR A 407 64.46 41.28 -58.76
C TYR A 407 64.25 40.12 -59.72
N THR A 408 64.47 40.27 -61.04
CA THR A 408 64.36 39.16 -62.00
C THR A 408 65.41 38.09 -61.71
N ASP A 409 66.63 38.47 -61.35
CA ASP A 409 67.70 37.53 -60.99
C ASP A 409 67.39 36.78 -59.68
N ARG A 410 66.86 37.48 -58.68
CA ARG A 410 66.44 36.89 -57.40
C ARG A 410 65.15 36.08 -57.52
N LEU A 411 64.23 36.51 -58.38
CA LEU A 411 63.01 35.79 -58.72
C LEU A 411 63.35 34.52 -59.49
N LYS A 412 64.31 34.53 -60.43
CA LYS A 412 64.81 33.30 -61.09
C LYS A 412 65.42 32.32 -60.10
N LEU A 413 66.20 32.80 -59.12
CA LEU A 413 66.81 31.95 -58.10
C LEU A 413 65.80 31.38 -57.10
N LEU A 414 64.78 32.18 -56.73
CA LEU A 414 63.69 31.74 -55.87
C LEU A 414 62.70 30.85 -56.63
N GLN A 415 62.37 31.16 -57.90
CA GLN A 415 61.54 30.36 -58.81
C GLN A 415 62.14 28.98 -59.07
N GLY A 416 63.45 28.89 -59.26
CA GLY A 416 64.17 27.62 -59.38
C GLY A 416 64.14 26.75 -58.11
N ASN A 417 63.86 27.34 -56.95
CA ASN A 417 63.90 26.67 -55.65
C ASN A 417 62.57 26.75 -54.86
N ILE A 418 61.45 27.15 -55.49
CA ILE A 418 60.13 27.27 -54.81
C ILE A 418 59.75 25.96 -54.14
N VAL A 419 59.95 24.85 -54.84
CA VAL A 419 59.61 23.52 -54.34
C VAL A 419 60.40 23.21 -53.07
N GLY A 420 61.70 23.52 -53.02
CA GLY A 420 62.53 23.31 -51.82
C GLY A 420 62.14 24.20 -50.65
N ILE A 421 61.87 25.48 -50.89
CA ILE A 421 61.49 26.45 -49.85
C ILE A 421 60.12 26.11 -49.26
N VAL A 422 59.13 25.80 -50.10
CA VAL A 422 57.80 25.38 -49.64
C VAL A 422 57.90 24.07 -48.86
N LYS A 423 58.74 23.12 -49.30
CA LYS A 423 58.95 21.84 -48.60
C LYS A 423 59.57 22.05 -47.21
N ILE A 424 60.60 22.89 -47.08
CA ILE A 424 61.22 23.22 -45.78
C ILE A 424 60.24 23.97 -44.86
N GLN A 425 59.53 24.97 -45.38
CA GLN A 425 58.55 25.72 -44.59
C GLN A 425 57.38 24.84 -44.15
N SER A 426 56.90 23.94 -45.01
CA SER A 426 55.87 22.97 -44.66
C SER A 426 56.34 21.97 -43.61
N TRP A 427 57.59 21.47 -43.71
CA TRP A 427 58.21 20.61 -42.71
C TRP A 427 58.33 21.27 -41.34
N TYR A 428 58.77 22.53 -41.30
CA TYR A 428 58.88 23.27 -40.04
C TYR A 428 57.50 23.58 -39.44
N ARG A 429 56.52 24.02 -40.25
CA ARG A 429 55.13 24.24 -39.81
C ARG A 429 54.51 22.95 -39.28
N MET A 430 54.73 21.83 -39.99
CA MET A 430 54.29 20.50 -39.59
C MET A 430 54.95 20.04 -38.29
N LEU A 431 56.27 20.20 -38.12
CA LEU A 431 56.99 19.85 -36.88
C LEU A 431 56.49 20.67 -35.69
N LYS A 432 56.29 21.98 -35.87
CA LYS A 432 55.76 22.86 -34.82
C LYS A 432 54.34 22.45 -34.43
N ALA A 433 53.47 22.20 -35.42
CA ALA A 433 52.11 21.73 -35.19
C ALA A 433 52.08 20.34 -34.54
N LYS A 434 52.94 19.41 -34.98
CA LYS A 434 53.08 18.05 -34.44
C LYS A 434 53.56 18.07 -32.99
N LYS A 435 54.54 18.91 -32.65
CA LYS A 435 55.03 19.07 -31.28
C LYS A 435 53.95 19.65 -30.35
N ALA A 436 53.19 20.66 -30.82
CA ALA A 436 52.08 21.22 -30.06
C ALA A 436 50.94 20.20 -29.87
N TYR A 437 50.61 19.44 -30.92
CA TYR A 437 49.61 18.38 -30.88
C TYR A 437 50.02 17.23 -29.96
N GLN A 438 51.27 16.79 -30.01
CA GLN A 438 51.82 15.75 -29.14
C GLN A 438 51.80 16.18 -27.67
N LYS A 439 52.20 17.42 -27.36
CA LYS A 439 52.07 17.97 -25.99
C LYS A 439 50.62 17.95 -25.50
N ARG A 440 49.67 18.33 -26.37
CA ARG A 440 48.23 18.32 -26.04
C ARG A 440 47.68 16.89 -25.88
N GLN A 441 48.08 15.95 -26.73
CA GLN A 441 47.73 14.53 -26.57
C GLN A 441 48.32 13.95 -25.28
N GLN A 442 49.56 14.29 -24.96
CA GLN A 442 50.23 13.82 -23.75
C GLN A 442 49.54 14.36 -22.49
N TYR A 443 49.18 15.65 -22.48
CA TYR A 443 48.36 16.24 -21.43
C TYR A 443 47.02 15.49 -21.23
N PHE A 444 46.29 15.20 -22.32
CA PHE A 444 45.02 14.46 -22.21
C PHE A 444 45.20 12.99 -21.80
N LYS A 445 46.31 12.33 -22.18
CA LYS A 445 46.63 10.97 -21.72
C LYS A 445 46.98 10.94 -20.23
N GLU A 446 47.76 11.91 -19.76
CA GLU A 446 48.14 12.03 -18.35
C GLU A 446 46.92 12.28 -17.45
N HIS A 447 45.90 12.99 -17.95
CA HIS A 447 44.68 13.34 -17.20
C HIS A 447 43.44 12.50 -17.60
N GLU A 448 43.63 11.35 -18.25
CA GLU A 448 42.52 10.53 -18.78
C GLU A 448 41.52 10.11 -17.68
N LYS A 449 42.02 9.71 -16.50
CA LYS A 449 41.17 9.32 -15.36
C LYS A 449 40.33 10.48 -14.83
N GLU A 450 40.87 11.70 -14.81
CA GLU A 450 40.17 12.91 -14.36
C GLU A 450 39.13 13.35 -15.39
N ILE A 451 39.49 13.31 -16.68
CA ILE A 451 38.57 13.60 -17.78
C ILE A 451 37.41 12.61 -17.78
N ILE A 452 37.64 11.32 -17.54
CA ILE A 452 36.56 10.32 -17.43
C ILE A 452 35.64 10.64 -16.24
N LYS A 453 36.19 11.05 -15.08
CA LYS A 453 35.38 11.47 -13.93
C LYS A 453 34.53 12.71 -14.23
N ILE A 454 35.12 13.73 -14.86
CA ILE A 454 34.41 14.96 -15.26
C ILE A 454 33.34 14.64 -16.31
N GLN A 455 33.67 13.83 -17.31
CA GLN A 455 32.72 13.38 -18.33
C GLN A 455 31.61 12.54 -17.73
N ALA A 456 31.90 11.66 -16.78
CA ALA A 456 30.89 10.86 -16.09
C ALA A 456 29.94 11.76 -15.28
N PHE A 457 30.48 12.75 -14.56
CA PHE A 457 29.67 13.73 -13.83
C PHE A 457 28.81 14.58 -14.78
N LEU A 458 29.39 15.12 -15.86
CA LEU A 458 28.65 15.91 -16.85
C LEU A 458 27.59 15.07 -17.59
N LYS A 459 27.90 13.81 -17.93
CA LYS A 459 26.93 12.87 -18.52
C LYS A 459 25.80 12.56 -17.54
N ALA A 460 26.11 12.33 -16.26
CA ALA A 460 25.11 12.08 -15.23
C ALA A 460 24.23 13.31 -14.98
N ASN A 461 24.81 14.52 -14.92
CA ASN A 461 24.07 15.76 -14.74
C ASN A 461 23.16 16.04 -15.93
N LYS A 462 23.69 15.89 -17.16
CA LYS A 462 22.89 16.02 -18.38
C LYS A 462 21.76 14.99 -18.45
N ALA A 463 22.00 13.75 -18.05
CA ALA A 463 20.95 12.72 -18.00
C ALA A 463 19.86 13.05 -16.96
N ARG A 464 20.23 13.62 -15.81
CA ARG A 464 19.26 14.10 -14.79
C ARG A 464 18.46 15.30 -15.29
N GLU A 465 19.11 16.22 -15.99
CA GLU A 465 18.47 17.39 -16.60
C GLU A 465 17.51 16.97 -17.72
N ASP A 466 17.93 16.06 -18.61
CA ASP A 466 17.07 15.45 -19.63
C ASP A 466 15.84 14.77 -18.97
N TYR A 467 16.05 14.02 -17.87
CA TYR A 467 14.96 13.36 -17.13
C TYR A 467 14.02 14.35 -16.44
N ARG A 468 14.54 15.40 -15.79
CA ARG A 468 13.72 16.48 -15.21
C ARG A 468 12.90 17.20 -16.27
N THR A 469 13.51 17.47 -17.42
CA THR A 469 12.84 18.08 -18.57
C THR A 469 11.70 17.18 -19.06
N LEU A 470 11.92 15.86 -19.12
CA LEU A 470 10.86 14.91 -19.51
C LEU A 470 9.67 14.91 -18.54
N ILE A 471 9.88 15.03 -17.23
CA ILE A 471 8.82 14.91 -16.22
C ILE A 471 8.08 16.23 -16.00
N ASN A 472 8.81 17.33 -15.89
CA ASN A 472 8.28 18.60 -15.40
C ASN A 472 7.92 19.60 -16.52
N SER A 473 8.48 19.45 -17.73
CA SER A 473 8.15 20.34 -18.85
C SER A 473 6.84 19.91 -19.50
N ASP A 474 5.93 20.83 -19.78
CA ASP A 474 4.72 20.50 -20.55
C ASP A 474 5.04 20.16 -22.02
N ASP A 475 6.10 20.78 -22.57
CA ASP A 475 6.60 20.59 -23.94
C ASP A 475 8.05 20.05 -23.94
N PRO A 476 8.27 18.74 -23.72
CA PRO A 476 9.62 18.19 -23.76
C PRO A 476 10.14 18.09 -25.21
N PRO A 477 11.40 18.46 -25.48
CA PRO A 477 11.96 18.40 -26.83
C PRO A 477 12.13 16.94 -27.29
N LEU A 478 11.99 16.71 -28.60
CA LEU A 478 12.02 15.37 -29.22
C LEU A 478 13.31 14.59 -28.90
N ASN A 479 14.44 15.30 -28.79
CA ASN A 479 15.73 14.69 -28.46
C ASN A 479 15.77 14.07 -27.05
N VAL A 480 15.04 14.65 -26.09
CA VAL A 480 14.86 14.16 -24.72
C VAL A 480 13.90 12.98 -24.74
N VAL A 481 12.73 13.13 -25.37
CA VAL A 481 11.73 12.04 -25.50
C VAL A 481 12.38 10.78 -26.07
N ARG A 482 13.12 10.91 -27.17
CA ARG A 482 13.84 9.81 -27.82
C ARG A 482 14.79 9.05 -26.89
N LYS A 483 15.55 9.76 -26.03
CA LYS A 483 16.46 9.10 -25.08
C LYS A 483 15.72 8.17 -24.14
N PHE A 484 14.45 8.43 -23.84
CA PHE A 484 13.63 7.66 -22.89
C PHE A 484 12.57 6.78 -23.56
N VAL A 485 12.51 6.72 -24.90
CA VAL A 485 11.57 5.87 -25.65
C VAL A 485 11.70 4.38 -25.30
N TYR A 486 12.89 3.90 -24.94
CA TYR A 486 13.09 2.51 -24.51
C TYR A 486 12.29 2.16 -23.25
N LEU A 487 11.88 3.14 -22.43
CA LEU A 487 11.05 2.90 -21.25
C LEU A 487 9.63 2.45 -21.60
N LEU A 488 9.18 2.71 -22.84
CA LEU A 488 7.91 2.19 -23.39
C LEU A 488 8.00 0.71 -23.75
N ASP A 489 9.21 0.14 -23.88
CA ASP A 489 9.33 -1.30 -24.13
C ASP A 489 8.87 -2.09 -22.91
N GLN A 490 8.06 -3.09 -23.18
CA GLN A 490 7.59 -4.05 -22.19
C GLN A 490 8.70 -5.09 -21.97
N SER A 491 9.11 -5.27 -20.72
CA SER A 491 10.09 -6.28 -20.31
C SER A 491 9.43 -7.64 -20.11
N ASP A 492 10.20 -8.72 -20.16
CA ASP A 492 9.72 -10.09 -19.87
C ASP A 492 9.09 -10.18 -18.47
N LEU A 493 9.63 -9.41 -17.51
CA LEU A 493 9.06 -9.28 -16.18
C LEU A 493 7.67 -8.64 -16.21
N ASP A 494 7.46 -7.59 -17.03
CA ASP A 494 6.14 -6.95 -17.18
C ASP A 494 5.10 -7.96 -17.68
N PHE A 495 5.49 -8.89 -18.57
CA PHE A 495 4.61 -9.95 -19.07
C PHE A 495 4.30 -11.00 -18.01
N GLN A 496 5.30 -11.42 -17.22
CA GLN A 496 5.10 -12.37 -16.12
C GLN A 496 4.18 -11.81 -15.05
N GLU A 497 4.39 -10.55 -14.63
CA GLU A 497 3.54 -9.86 -13.67
C GLU A 497 2.10 -9.74 -14.18
N GLU A 498 1.91 -9.41 -15.47
CA GLU A 498 0.57 -9.34 -16.07
C GLU A 498 -0.12 -10.72 -16.09
N LEU A 499 0.64 -11.79 -16.37
CA LEU A 499 0.12 -13.16 -16.37
C LEU A 499 -0.30 -13.60 -14.96
N GLU A 500 0.50 -13.28 -13.95
CA GLU A 500 0.16 -13.55 -12.55
C GLU A 500 -1.08 -12.77 -12.11
N VAL A 501 -1.18 -11.48 -12.47
CA VAL A 501 -2.38 -10.66 -12.20
C VAL A 501 -3.61 -11.29 -12.84
N THR A 502 -3.54 -11.73 -14.11
CA THR A 502 -4.68 -12.40 -14.76
C THR A 502 -5.07 -13.71 -14.07
N ARG A 503 -4.09 -14.52 -13.64
CA ARG A 503 -4.34 -15.78 -12.91
C ARG A 503 -5.00 -15.52 -11.56
N LEU A 504 -4.49 -14.54 -10.79
CA LEU A 504 -5.05 -14.18 -9.48
C LEU A 504 -6.46 -13.60 -9.61
N ARG A 505 -6.76 -12.82 -10.66
CA ARG A 505 -8.13 -12.32 -10.90
C ARG A 505 -9.13 -13.46 -11.09
N GLU A 506 -8.76 -14.48 -11.87
CA GLU A 506 -9.57 -15.69 -12.04
C GLU A 506 -9.85 -16.38 -10.71
N GLU A 507 -8.80 -16.57 -9.91
CA GLU A 507 -8.88 -17.21 -8.59
C GLU A 507 -9.74 -16.40 -7.61
N VAL A 508 -9.65 -15.07 -7.63
CA VAL A 508 -10.46 -14.18 -6.78
C VAL A 508 -11.94 -14.24 -7.17
N VAL A 509 -12.28 -14.13 -8.45
CA VAL A 509 -13.69 -14.16 -8.91
C VAL A 509 -14.35 -15.50 -8.58
N THR A 510 -13.66 -16.61 -8.84
CA THR A 510 -14.13 -17.96 -8.52
C THR A 510 -14.35 -18.14 -7.02
N LYS A 511 -13.41 -17.67 -6.18
CA LYS A 511 -13.54 -17.70 -4.70
C LYS A 511 -14.67 -16.81 -4.17
N ILE A 512 -14.87 -15.60 -4.71
CA ILE A 512 -15.99 -14.72 -4.32
C ILE A 512 -17.32 -15.44 -4.51
N ARG A 513 -17.53 -16.07 -5.67
CA ARG A 513 -18.77 -16.79 -5.98
C ARG A 513 -18.96 -18.03 -5.11
N SER A 514 -17.89 -18.82 -4.94
CA SER A 514 -17.90 -19.98 -4.03
C SER A 514 -18.34 -19.56 -2.63
N ASN A 515 -17.78 -18.47 -2.10
CA ASN A 515 -18.15 -17.93 -0.79
C ASN A 515 -19.60 -17.45 -0.74
N GLN A 516 -20.10 -16.71 -1.75
CA GLN A 516 -21.50 -16.29 -1.80
C GLN A 516 -22.47 -17.48 -1.85
N GLN A 517 -22.10 -18.57 -2.53
CA GLN A 517 -22.92 -19.78 -2.58
C GLN A 517 -22.91 -20.52 -1.24
N LEU A 518 -21.75 -20.65 -0.59
CA LEU A 518 -21.64 -21.21 0.76
C LEU A 518 -22.47 -20.41 1.77
N GLU A 519 -22.41 -19.08 1.70
CA GLU A 519 -23.19 -18.17 2.55
C GLU A 519 -24.70 -18.36 2.36
N LYS A 520 -25.18 -18.49 1.12
CA LYS A 520 -26.60 -18.80 0.83
C LYS A 520 -27.00 -20.16 1.38
N ASP A 521 -26.18 -21.19 1.17
CA ASP A 521 -26.47 -22.55 1.62
C ASP A 521 -26.48 -22.64 3.16
N LEU A 522 -25.58 -21.90 3.84
CA LEU A 522 -25.54 -21.76 5.29
C LEU A 522 -26.77 -21.03 5.83
N ASN A 523 -27.17 -19.90 5.24
CA ASN A 523 -28.39 -19.19 5.64
C ASN A 523 -29.64 -20.08 5.54
N ILE A 524 -29.74 -20.92 4.50
CA ILE A 524 -30.84 -21.89 4.37
C ILE A 524 -30.76 -22.95 5.49
N MET A 525 -29.55 -23.40 5.82
CA MET A 525 -29.33 -24.33 6.94
C MET A 525 -29.74 -23.71 8.28
N ASP A 526 -29.42 -22.44 8.51
CA ASP A 526 -29.81 -21.68 9.70
C ASP A 526 -31.32 -21.49 9.82
N ILE A 527 -31.99 -21.14 8.72
CA ILE A 527 -33.45 -21.07 8.69
C ILE A 527 -34.05 -22.44 9.02
N LYS A 528 -33.50 -23.52 8.46
CA LYS A 528 -33.99 -24.89 8.71
C LYS A 528 -33.71 -25.37 10.13
N ILE A 529 -32.55 -25.07 10.70
CA ILE A 529 -32.22 -25.36 12.11
C ILE A 529 -33.12 -24.53 13.03
N GLY A 530 -33.31 -23.24 12.75
CA GLY A 530 -34.23 -22.38 13.50
C GLY A 530 -35.69 -22.87 13.42
N LEU A 531 -36.13 -23.39 12.27
CA LEU A 531 -37.45 -24.00 12.11
C LEU A 531 -37.55 -25.37 12.78
N LEU A 532 -36.45 -26.12 12.89
CA LEU A 532 -36.37 -27.36 13.65
C LEU A 532 -36.44 -27.10 15.16
N VAL A 533 -35.71 -26.10 15.67
CA VAL A 533 -35.80 -25.63 17.06
C VAL A 533 -37.21 -25.12 17.38
N LYS A 534 -37.89 -24.50 16.39
CA LYS A 534 -39.31 -24.10 16.48
C LYS A 534 -40.30 -25.23 16.13
N ASN A 535 -39.85 -26.48 16.00
CA ASN A 535 -40.64 -27.69 15.75
C ASN A 535 -41.57 -27.65 14.51
N ARG A 536 -41.21 -26.91 13.45
CA ARG A 536 -42.01 -26.76 12.21
C ARG A 536 -41.52 -27.61 11.04
N ILE A 537 -40.38 -28.28 11.15
CA ILE A 537 -39.76 -29.12 10.09
C ILE A 537 -39.20 -30.41 10.71
N THR A 538 -39.16 -31.52 9.96
CA THR A 538 -38.60 -32.80 10.43
C THR A 538 -37.06 -32.80 10.41
N LEU A 539 -36.43 -33.48 11.37
CA LEU A 539 -34.97 -33.63 11.44
C LEU A 539 -34.37 -34.24 10.16
N GLN A 540 -35.16 -35.03 9.43
CA GLN A 540 -34.78 -35.66 8.17
C GLN A 540 -34.58 -34.64 7.02
N ASP A 541 -35.34 -33.54 7.02
CA ASP A 541 -35.20 -32.45 6.04
C ASP A 541 -33.95 -31.59 6.29
N VAL A 542 -33.52 -31.48 7.55
CA VAL A 542 -32.27 -30.81 7.94
C VAL A 542 -31.05 -31.69 7.62
N VAL A 543 -31.15 -33.00 7.89
CA VAL A 543 -30.10 -33.99 7.59
C VAL A 543 -29.90 -34.19 6.08
N SER A 544 -30.95 -34.12 5.27
CA SER A 544 -30.81 -34.22 3.81
C SER A 544 -30.07 -33.01 3.22
N HIS A 545 -30.30 -31.81 3.78
CA HIS A 545 -29.58 -30.60 3.38
C HIS A 545 -28.13 -30.59 3.87
N SER A 546 -27.86 -31.08 5.08
CA SER A 546 -26.49 -31.20 5.62
C SER A 546 -25.64 -32.22 4.84
N LYS A 547 -26.23 -33.35 4.40
CA LYS A 547 -25.54 -34.31 3.51
C LYS A 547 -25.19 -33.71 2.15
N LYS A 548 -26.06 -32.86 1.59
CA LYS A 548 -25.79 -32.14 0.33
C LYS A 548 -24.65 -31.13 0.48
N LEU A 549 -24.60 -30.39 1.59
CA LEU A 549 -23.51 -29.45 1.94
C LEU A 549 -22.16 -30.15 2.10
N ASN A 550 -22.11 -31.25 2.86
CA ASN A 550 -20.88 -32.03 3.06
C ASN A 550 -20.30 -32.61 1.75
N LYS A 551 -21.19 -33.00 0.82
CA LYS A 551 -20.78 -33.51 -0.50
C LYS A 551 -20.21 -32.40 -1.40
N LYS A 552 -20.68 -31.16 -1.25
CA LYS A 552 -20.13 -29.97 -1.94
C LYS A 552 -18.78 -29.52 -1.36
N SER A 553 -18.64 -29.50 -0.03
CA SER A 553 -17.40 -29.10 0.67
C SER A 553 -16.22 -30.05 0.41
N LYS A 554 -16.44 -31.37 0.41
CA LYS A 554 -15.35 -32.35 0.22
C LYS A 554 -15.07 -32.77 -1.22
N GLY A 555 -15.97 -32.46 -2.17
CA GLY A 555 -15.89 -32.97 -3.55
C GLY A 555 -15.46 -31.93 -4.59
N GLN A 556 -15.77 -30.64 -4.41
CA GLN A 556 -15.57 -29.66 -5.49
C GLN A 556 -14.25 -28.90 -5.44
N VAL A 557 -13.56 -28.82 -4.28
CA VAL A 557 -12.31 -28.03 -4.19
C VAL A 557 -11.17 -28.68 -5.00
N GLU A 558 -11.08 -30.02 -5.02
CA GLU A 558 -10.06 -30.74 -5.80
C GLU A 558 -10.50 -31.04 -7.25
N GLU A 559 -11.80 -31.25 -7.48
CA GLU A 559 -12.32 -31.60 -8.82
C GLU A 559 -12.45 -30.37 -9.73
N MET A 560 -12.63 -29.17 -9.17
CA MET A 560 -12.69 -27.92 -9.96
C MET A 560 -11.29 -27.40 -10.35
N LEU A 561 -10.24 -27.72 -9.58
CA LEU A 561 -8.84 -27.43 -9.92
C LEU A 561 -8.26 -28.38 -11.00
N THR A 562 -8.89 -29.54 -11.23
CA THR A 562 -8.42 -30.55 -12.20
C THR A 562 -9.18 -30.55 -13.53
N VAL A 563 -10.27 -29.80 -13.67
CA VAL A 563 -10.93 -29.53 -14.97
C VAL A 563 -10.14 -28.54 -15.83
N ASP A 564 -9.05 -28.00 -15.29
CA ASP A 564 -8.14 -27.10 -15.99
C ASP A 564 -7.20 -27.87 -16.95
N LYS A 565 -7.77 -28.40 -18.04
CA LYS A 565 -7.10 -28.80 -19.30
C LYS A 565 -8.04 -29.23 -20.43
N GLN A 566 -9.34 -29.35 -20.18
CA GLN A 566 -10.35 -29.44 -21.24
C GLN A 566 -11.12 -28.12 -21.37
N GLY A 567 -10.37 -27.03 -21.56
CA GLY A 567 -10.92 -25.88 -22.28
C GLY A 567 -11.57 -26.38 -23.55
N ILE A 568 -12.67 -25.76 -23.93
CA ILE A 568 -13.67 -26.22 -24.89
C ILE A 568 -13.08 -26.43 -26.31
N LYS A 569 -12.23 -27.45 -26.47
CA LYS A 569 -11.47 -27.81 -27.68
C LYS A 569 -12.31 -28.60 -28.68
N GLY A 570 -13.58 -28.88 -28.34
CA GLY A 570 -14.53 -29.64 -29.16
C GLY A 570 -15.77 -28.88 -29.64
N LEU A 571 -15.77 -27.54 -29.67
CA LEU A 571 -16.91 -26.77 -30.21
C LEU A 571 -16.89 -26.70 -31.73
N SER A 572 -18.04 -26.87 -32.36
CA SER A 572 -18.23 -26.65 -33.80
C SER A 572 -17.88 -25.20 -34.18
N LYS A 573 -17.51 -24.98 -35.45
CA LYS A 573 -17.16 -23.65 -36.00
C LYS A 573 -18.24 -22.60 -35.78
N GLU A 574 -19.52 -23.00 -35.74
CA GLU A 574 -20.66 -22.11 -35.50
C GLU A 574 -20.75 -21.67 -34.03
N LYS A 575 -20.49 -22.58 -33.08
CA LYS A 575 -20.55 -22.26 -31.65
C LYS A 575 -19.40 -21.34 -31.22
N ARG A 576 -18.22 -21.50 -31.82
CA ARG A 576 -17.08 -20.58 -31.60
C ARG A 576 -17.41 -19.16 -32.09
N LYS A 577 -18.07 -19.03 -33.25
CA LYS A 577 -18.58 -17.73 -33.74
C LYS A 577 -19.63 -17.14 -32.81
N LYS A 578 -20.52 -17.96 -32.22
CA LYS A 578 -21.53 -17.47 -31.27
C LYS A 578 -20.90 -16.96 -29.97
N LEU A 579 -19.87 -17.64 -29.45
CA LEU A 579 -19.09 -17.15 -28.30
C LEU A 579 -18.33 -15.86 -28.62
N GLU A 580 -17.74 -15.75 -29.81
CA GLU A 580 -17.11 -14.50 -30.29
C GLU A 580 -18.14 -13.36 -30.40
N ALA A 581 -19.37 -13.64 -30.85
CA ALA A 581 -20.44 -12.66 -30.88
C ALA A 581 -20.86 -12.18 -29.47
N TYR A 582 -20.93 -13.08 -28.49
CA TYR A 582 -21.16 -12.70 -27.08
C TYR A 582 -20.01 -11.86 -26.50
N GLN A 583 -18.75 -12.12 -26.89
CA GLN A 583 -17.60 -11.28 -26.51
C GLN A 583 -17.80 -9.84 -26.98
N HIS A 584 -18.29 -9.65 -28.20
CA HIS A 584 -18.59 -8.34 -28.76
C HIS A 584 -19.75 -7.64 -28.05
N LEU A 585 -20.82 -8.38 -27.75
CA LEU A 585 -21.98 -7.86 -27.03
C LEU A 585 -21.60 -7.37 -25.62
N PHE A 586 -20.90 -8.20 -24.83
CA PHE A 586 -20.54 -7.81 -23.46
C PHE A 586 -19.50 -6.68 -23.42
N TYR A 587 -18.62 -6.58 -24.43
CA TYR A 587 -17.72 -5.43 -24.55
C TYR A 587 -18.50 -4.12 -24.77
N LEU A 588 -19.52 -4.14 -25.64
CA LEU A 588 -20.39 -2.99 -25.89
C LEU A 588 -21.13 -2.57 -24.61
N LEU A 589 -21.68 -3.54 -23.86
CA LEU A 589 -22.41 -3.27 -22.62
C LEU A 589 -21.50 -2.71 -21.51
N GLN A 590 -20.23 -3.12 -21.45
CA GLN A 590 -19.28 -2.56 -20.49
C GLN A 590 -18.92 -1.10 -20.80
N THR A 591 -18.73 -0.79 -22.08
CA THR A 591 -18.19 0.50 -22.55
C THR A 591 -19.26 1.58 -22.66
N ASN A 592 -20.49 1.20 -23.00
CA ASN A 592 -21.62 2.12 -23.12
C ASN A 592 -22.61 1.91 -21.94
N PRO A 593 -22.51 2.71 -20.86
CA PRO A 593 -23.33 2.53 -19.66
C PRO A 593 -24.83 2.78 -19.90
N THR A 594 -25.18 3.53 -20.94
CA THR A 594 -26.57 3.88 -21.28
C THR A 594 -27.47 2.65 -21.46
N TYR A 595 -26.96 1.58 -22.08
CA TYR A 595 -27.77 0.39 -22.33
C TYR A 595 -28.16 -0.31 -21.03
N LEU A 596 -27.17 -0.55 -20.17
CA LEU A 596 -27.39 -1.19 -18.87
C LEU A 596 -28.19 -0.29 -17.93
N ALA A 597 -27.95 1.02 -17.93
CA ALA A 597 -28.71 1.99 -17.12
C ALA A 597 -30.21 1.96 -17.46
N LYS A 598 -30.56 1.96 -18.75
CA LYS A 598 -31.95 1.82 -19.20
C LYS A 598 -32.52 0.44 -18.89
N LEU A 599 -31.73 -0.63 -19.06
CA LEU A 599 -32.15 -1.99 -18.71
C LEU A 599 -32.51 -2.09 -17.22
N ILE A 600 -31.67 -1.55 -16.32
CA ILE A 600 -31.91 -1.51 -14.87
C ILE A 600 -33.26 -0.85 -14.56
N PHE A 601 -33.63 0.18 -15.33
CA PHE A 601 -34.88 0.92 -15.12
C PHE A 601 -36.14 0.15 -15.54
N GLN A 602 -36.05 -0.67 -16.58
CA GLN A 602 -37.15 -1.50 -17.10
C GLN A 602 -37.46 -2.73 -16.25
N MET A 603 -36.60 -3.05 -15.27
CA MET A 603 -36.80 -4.22 -14.43
C MET A 603 -37.96 -4.03 -13.42
N PRO A 604 -38.84 -5.03 -13.27
CA PRO A 604 -39.92 -4.97 -12.29
C PRO A 604 -39.37 -5.02 -10.86
N GLN A 605 -39.84 -4.11 -10.00
CA GLN A 605 -39.42 -3.97 -8.59
C GLN A 605 -39.58 -5.25 -7.74
N ASN A 606 -40.35 -6.24 -8.22
CA ASN A 606 -40.63 -7.52 -7.55
C ASN A 606 -39.72 -8.68 -8.00
N ARG A 607 -39.02 -8.59 -9.14
CA ARG A 607 -37.96 -9.55 -9.50
C ARG A 607 -36.68 -9.10 -8.80
N SER A 608 -36.36 -9.81 -7.72
CA SER A 608 -35.21 -9.61 -6.82
C SER A 608 -34.02 -8.84 -7.43
N THR A 609 -33.69 -7.67 -6.86
CA THR A 609 -32.46 -6.89 -7.14
C THR A 609 -31.19 -7.75 -7.11
N LYS A 610 -31.20 -8.87 -6.37
CA LYS A 610 -30.07 -9.82 -6.32
C LYS A 610 -29.70 -10.42 -7.67
N PHE A 611 -30.66 -10.60 -8.58
CA PHE A 611 -30.37 -11.12 -9.91
C PHE A 611 -29.62 -10.08 -10.74
N MET A 612 -30.08 -8.83 -10.73
CA MET A 612 -29.41 -7.72 -11.41
C MET A 612 -28.04 -7.42 -10.80
N ASP A 613 -27.90 -7.48 -9.47
CA ASP A 613 -26.61 -7.40 -8.79
C ASP A 613 -25.66 -8.47 -9.33
N THR A 614 -26.13 -9.71 -9.48
CA THR A 614 -25.30 -10.82 -9.98
C THR A 614 -24.87 -10.58 -11.43
N VAL A 615 -25.80 -10.23 -12.33
CA VAL A 615 -25.49 -10.01 -13.75
C VAL A 615 -24.60 -8.78 -13.96
N ILE A 616 -24.94 -7.64 -13.36
CA ILE A 616 -24.16 -6.40 -13.51
C ILE A 616 -22.77 -6.58 -12.87
N PHE A 617 -22.68 -7.09 -11.64
CA PHE A 617 -21.37 -7.27 -11.02
C PHE A 617 -20.54 -8.33 -11.74
N THR A 618 -21.14 -9.42 -12.26
CA THR A 618 -20.44 -10.38 -13.12
C THR A 618 -19.92 -9.72 -14.39
N LEU A 619 -20.73 -8.90 -15.08
CA LEU A 619 -20.31 -8.19 -16.30
C LEU A 619 -19.13 -7.26 -16.05
N TYR A 620 -18.99 -6.69 -14.85
CA TYR A 620 -17.85 -5.86 -14.45
C TYR A 620 -16.86 -6.59 -13.54
N ASN A 621 -16.85 -7.94 -13.51
CA ASN A 621 -15.99 -8.78 -12.65
C ASN A 621 -15.86 -8.28 -11.19
N TYR A 622 -16.96 -7.83 -10.59
CA TYR A 622 -17.02 -7.28 -9.24
C TYR A 622 -16.05 -6.10 -9.00
N ALA A 623 -15.72 -5.36 -10.06
CA ALA A 623 -14.71 -4.30 -10.08
C ALA A 623 -13.37 -4.78 -9.52
N SER A 624 -12.92 -5.96 -9.95
CA SER A 624 -11.63 -6.52 -9.55
C SER A 624 -10.47 -5.59 -9.92
N ASN A 625 -10.60 -4.91 -11.05
CA ASN A 625 -9.61 -3.97 -11.59
C ASN A 625 -10.13 -2.52 -11.59
N GLN A 626 -9.19 -1.57 -11.59
CA GLN A 626 -9.43 -0.14 -11.69
C GLN A 626 -10.24 0.28 -12.93
N ARG A 627 -10.01 -0.39 -14.06
CA ARG A 627 -10.81 -0.19 -15.29
C ARG A 627 -12.28 -0.54 -15.06
N GLU A 628 -12.52 -1.73 -14.52
CA GLU A 628 -13.88 -2.22 -14.28
C GLU A 628 -14.59 -1.40 -13.22
N GLU A 629 -13.85 -0.96 -12.19
CA GLU A 629 -14.33 0.00 -11.19
C GLU A 629 -14.73 1.33 -11.82
N TYR A 630 -13.89 1.88 -12.70
CA TYR A 630 -14.20 3.11 -13.42
C TYR A 630 -15.47 2.97 -14.26
N LEU A 631 -15.57 1.91 -15.07
CA LEU A 631 -16.74 1.69 -15.93
C LEU A 631 -18.01 1.40 -15.11
N LEU A 632 -17.91 0.66 -14.01
CA LEU A 632 -19.02 0.41 -13.10
C LEU A 632 -19.48 1.71 -12.40
N LEU A 633 -18.55 2.60 -12.03
CA LEU A 633 -18.88 3.91 -11.47
C LEU A 633 -19.56 4.80 -12.50
N LYS A 634 -19.13 4.77 -13.76
CA LYS A 634 -19.83 5.46 -14.86
C LYS A 634 -21.23 4.91 -15.11
N LEU A 635 -21.41 3.60 -14.97
CA LEU A 635 -22.75 2.99 -14.98
C LEU A 635 -23.60 3.50 -13.81
N PHE A 636 -23.08 3.51 -12.58
CA PHE A 636 -23.81 4.03 -11.42
C PHE A 636 -24.15 5.52 -11.54
N GLU A 637 -23.23 6.33 -12.07
CA GLU A 637 -23.48 7.74 -12.35
C GLU A 637 -24.64 7.90 -13.34
N THR A 638 -24.55 7.27 -14.50
CA THR A 638 -25.56 7.35 -15.57
C THR A 638 -26.92 6.82 -15.09
N ALA A 639 -26.93 5.68 -14.41
CA ALA A 639 -28.15 5.07 -13.90
C ALA A 639 -28.79 5.91 -12.78
N LEU A 640 -28.00 6.52 -11.90
CA LEU A 640 -28.51 7.35 -10.81
C LEU A 640 -29.07 8.68 -11.34
N GLN A 641 -28.39 9.31 -12.29
CA GLN A 641 -28.89 10.51 -12.97
C GLN A 641 -30.24 10.23 -13.64
N GLU A 642 -30.36 9.11 -14.35
CA GLU A 642 -31.60 8.70 -15.00
C GLU A 642 -32.70 8.35 -13.97
N GLU A 643 -32.38 7.68 -12.86
CA GLU A 643 -33.34 7.38 -11.79
C GLU A 643 -33.87 8.66 -11.13
N ILE A 644 -33.00 9.64 -10.84
CA ILE A 644 -33.40 10.93 -10.26
C ILE A 644 -34.25 11.72 -11.25
N LYS A 645 -33.83 11.79 -12.52
CA LYS A 645 -34.54 12.54 -13.57
C LYS A 645 -35.94 11.98 -13.83
N SER A 646 -36.09 10.66 -13.84
CA SER A 646 -37.30 10.01 -14.37
C SER A 646 -38.23 9.39 -13.30
N LYS A 647 -37.77 9.12 -12.06
CA LYS A 647 -38.58 8.46 -11.00
C LYS A 647 -38.79 9.29 -9.73
N VAL A 648 -37.97 10.29 -9.45
CA VAL A 648 -38.01 11.04 -8.19
C VAL A 648 -38.83 12.32 -8.38
N ASP A 649 -40.08 12.35 -7.93
CA ASP A 649 -40.94 13.54 -8.06
C ASP A 649 -40.75 14.51 -6.90
N GLN A 650 -40.48 13.97 -5.71
CA GLN A 650 -40.13 14.73 -4.51
C GLN A 650 -38.83 14.24 -3.88
N ILE A 651 -38.09 15.14 -3.24
CA ILE A 651 -36.80 14.85 -2.58
C ILE A 651 -36.94 13.73 -1.53
N GLN A 652 -38.10 13.64 -0.87
CA GLN A 652 -38.36 12.63 0.16
C GLN A 652 -38.56 11.21 -0.40
N ASP A 653 -38.87 11.06 -1.70
CA ASP A 653 -39.12 9.75 -2.33
C ASP A 653 -37.88 8.85 -2.31
N ILE A 654 -36.68 9.43 -2.24
CA ILE A 654 -35.42 8.69 -2.09
C ILE A 654 -35.28 8.07 -0.69
N VAL A 655 -35.85 8.72 0.32
CA VAL A 655 -35.81 8.26 1.72
C VAL A 655 -36.89 7.22 1.96
N THR A 656 -38.13 7.51 1.55
CA THR A 656 -39.30 6.65 1.78
C THR A 656 -39.38 5.49 0.78
N GLY A 657 -38.84 5.68 -0.43
CA GLY A 657 -38.87 4.70 -1.51
C GLY A 657 -37.77 3.64 -1.47
N ASN A 658 -37.82 2.78 -2.48
CA ASN A 658 -36.89 1.68 -2.71
C ASN A 658 -36.04 1.92 -3.98
N PRO A 659 -35.22 3.00 -4.04
CA PRO A 659 -34.41 3.31 -5.21
C PRO A 659 -33.49 2.15 -5.57
N THR A 660 -33.58 1.69 -6.82
CA THR A 660 -32.92 0.48 -7.29
C THR A 660 -31.42 0.71 -7.41
N VAL A 661 -31.01 1.86 -7.96
CA VAL A 661 -29.57 2.18 -8.16
C VAL A 661 -28.87 2.37 -6.82
N ILE A 662 -29.49 3.09 -5.88
CA ILE A 662 -28.94 3.27 -4.53
C ILE A 662 -28.77 1.93 -3.81
N LYS A 663 -29.74 1.00 -3.92
CA LYS A 663 -29.60 -0.35 -3.35
C LYS A 663 -28.44 -1.11 -3.96
N MET A 664 -28.29 -1.07 -5.28
CA MET A 664 -27.18 -1.71 -6.00
C MET A 664 -25.82 -1.13 -5.56
N VAL A 665 -25.70 0.19 -5.45
CA VAL A 665 -24.46 0.86 -5.00
C VAL A 665 -24.10 0.44 -3.57
N VAL A 666 -25.09 0.39 -2.67
CA VAL A 666 -24.88 -0.04 -1.29
C VAL A 666 -24.54 -1.53 -1.23
N SER A 667 -25.20 -2.38 -2.03
CA SER A 667 -24.92 -3.82 -2.15
C SER A 667 -23.47 -4.07 -2.61
N PHE A 668 -23.03 -3.35 -3.64
CA PHE A 668 -21.66 -3.43 -4.17
C PHE A 668 -20.61 -3.02 -3.12
N ASN A 669 -20.80 -1.87 -2.46
CA ASN A 669 -19.85 -1.37 -1.45
C ASN A 669 -19.91 -2.16 -0.12
N ARG A 670 -20.86 -3.07 0.04
CA ARG A 670 -20.93 -4.02 1.16
C ARG A 670 -20.33 -5.38 0.86
N GLY A 671 -20.05 -5.68 -0.41
CA GLY A 671 -19.33 -6.90 -0.78
C GLY A 671 -17.89 -6.92 -0.24
N ALA A 672 -17.17 -8.02 -0.50
CA ALA A 672 -15.83 -8.31 0.05
C ALA A 672 -14.83 -7.14 -0.03
N ARG A 673 -14.95 -6.25 -1.04
CA ARG A 673 -14.05 -5.11 -1.26
C ARG A 673 -14.31 -3.92 -0.33
N GLY A 674 -15.57 -3.64 0.02
CA GLY A 674 -15.94 -2.51 0.89
C GLY A 674 -16.28 -2.90 2.33
N GLN A 675 -16.46 -4.21 2.58
CA GLN A 675 -16.65 -4.78 3.90
C GLN A 675 -15.44 -4.57 4.81
N ASN A 676 -14.21 -4.68 4.29
CA ASN A 676 -12.98 -4.41 5.04
C ASN A 676 -12.94 -3.00 5.62
N THR A 677 -13.40 -2.01 4.87
CA THR A 677 -13.48 -0.62 5.33
C THR A 677 -14.45 -0.45 6.48
N LEU A 678 -15.68 -0.95 6.33
CA LEU A 678 -16.70 -0.88 7.40
C LEU A 678 -16.25 -1.61 8.65
N ARG A 679 -15.58 -2.75 8.46
CA ARG A 679 -14.97 -3.52 9.54
C ARG A 679 -13.90 -2.73 10.27
N GLN A 680 -12.95 -2.11 9.57
CA GLN A 680 -11.93 -1.26 10.20
C GLN A 680 -12.55 -0.08 10.97
N LEU A 681 -13.64 0.50 10.45
CA LEU A 681 -14.32 1.64 11.06
C LEU A 681 -15.15 1.28 12.31
N LEU A 682 -15.95 0.21 12.23
CA LEU A 682 -16.94 -0.13 13.26
C LEU A 682 -16.47 -1.23 14.21
N ALA A 683 -15.61 -2.15 13.80
CA ALA A 683 -15.26 -3.32 14.60
C ALA A 683 -14.67 -2.99 15.98
N PRO A 684 -13.74 -2.01 16.13
CA PRO A 684 -13.18 -1.71 17.45
C PRO A 684 -14.25 -1.27 18.46
N VAL A 685 -15.14 -0.38 18.04
CA VAL A 685 -16.17 0.19 18.91
C VAL A 685 -17.31 -0.81 19.15
N VAL A 686 -17.68 -1.60 18.14
CA VAL A 686 -18.70 -2.65 18.29
C VAL A 686 -18.20 -3.77 19.21
N LYS A 687 -16.93 -4.17 19.12
CA LYS A 687 -16.34 -5.16 20.03
C LYS A 687 -16.35 -4.67 21.48
N GLU A 688 -15.96 -3.42 21.72
CA GLU A 688 -16.00 -2.82 23.05
C GLU A 688 -17.42 -2.86 23.68
N ILE A 689 -18.45 -2.55 22.88
CA ILE A 689 -19.86 -2.60 23.33
C ILE A 689 -20.32 -4.05 23.62
N ILE A 690 -19.83 -5.03 22.86
CA ILE A 690 -20.19 -6.44 23.02
C ILE A 690 -19.47 -7.07 24.22
N GLU A 691 -18.21 -6.71 24.45
CA GLU A 691 -17.38 -7.24 25.55
C GLU A 691 -17.82 -6.70 26.92
N ASP A 692 -18.43 -5.51 26.98
CA ASP A 692 -18.98 -4.95 28.21
C ASP A 692 -20.28 -5.65 28.64
N LYS A 693 -20.14 -6.66 29.50
CA LYS A 693 -21.26 -7.42 30.09
C LYS A 693 -22.10 -6.62 31.08
N SER A 694 -21.61 -5.48 31.55
CA SER A 694 -22.31 -4.64 32.54
C SER A 694 -23.20 -3.57 31.90
N LEU A 695 -22.99 -3.31 30.61
CA LEU A 695 -23.74 -2.33 29.84
C LEU A 695 -25.14 -2.85 29.51
N ILE A 696 -26.17 -2.27 30.14
CA ILE A 696 -27.58 -2.53 29.83
C ILE A 696 -28.25 -1.19 29.55
N ILE A 697 -28.48 -0.91 28.26
CA ILE A 697 -29.15 0.31 27.82
C ILE A 697 -30.63 0.00 27.61
N ASN A 698 -31.47 0.39 28.58
CA ASN A 698 -32.93 0.33 28.47
C ASN A 698 -33.51 1.74 28.33
N THR A 699 -34.14 1.99 27.19
CA THR A 699 -34.74 3.30 26.86
C THR A 699 -36.26 3.34 27.09
N SER A 700 -36.87 2.22 27.48
CA SER A 700 -38.31 2.11 27.78
C SER A 700 -38.58 2.16 29.30
N PRO A 701 -39.34 3.15 29.82
CA PRO A 701 -39.66 3.26 31.24
C PRO A 701 -40.40 2.03 31.78
N VAL A 702 -41.26 1.41 30.97
CA VAL A 702 -42.05 0.23 31.34
C VAL A 702 -41.14 -1.01 31.47
N GLU A 703 -40.16 -1.17 30.58
CA GLU A 703 -39.20 -2.28 30.67
C GLU A 703 -38.25 -2.11 31.85
N VAL A 704 -37.82 -0.88 32.15
CA VAL A 704 -37.00 -0.57 33.34
C VAL A 704 -37.79 -0.88 34.62
N TYR A 705 -39.07 -0.52 34.67
CA TYR A 705 -39.95 -0.84 35.79
C TYR A 705 -40.15 -2.36 35.94
N LYS A 706 -40.46 -3.09 34.85
CA LYS A 706 -40.61 -4.56 34.87
C LYS A 706 -39.32 -5.26 35.31
N ALA A 707 -38.16 -4.81 34.83
CA ALA A 707 -36.87 -5.34 35.24
C ALA A 707 -36.58 -5.08 36.72
N TRP A 708 -36.95 -3.90 37.24
CA TRP A 708 -36.83 -3.57 38.66
C TRP A 708 -37.74 -4.43 39.54
N VAL A 709 -39.00 -4.63 39.16
CA VAL A 709 -39.94 -5.51 39.85
C VAL A 709 -39.43 -6.95 39.87
N ASN A 710 -38.96 -7.48 38.73
CA ASN A 710 -38.40 -8.82 38.63
C ASN A 710 -37.15 -8.99 39.51
N GLN A 711 -36.28 -7.97 39.60
CA GLN A 711 -35.12 -7.97 40.49
C GLN A 711 -35.53 -8.00 41.97
N LEU A 712 -36.54 -7.22 42.35
CA LEU A 712 -37.08 -7.22 43.71
C LEU A 712 -37.66 -8.59 44.09
N GLU A 713 -38.44 -9.20 43.21
CA GLU A 713 -39.03 -10.53 43.42
C GLU A 713 -37.98 -11.65 43.48
N THR A 714 -36.94 -11.56 42.63
CA THR A 714 -35.83 -12.52 42.65
C THR A 714 -35.01 -12.41 43.94
N ALA A 715 -34.81 -11.19 44.45
CA ALA A 715 -34.06 -10.94 45.68
C ALA A 715 -34.86 -11.28 46.96
N THR A 716 -36.18 -11.12 46.94
CA THR A 716 -37.05 -11.33 48.12
C THR A 716 -37.72 -12.71 48.15
N GLY A 717 -37.89 -13.37 47.00
CA GLY A 717 -38.58 -14.66 46.88
C GLY A 717 -40.10 -14.61 47.08
N GLU A 718 -40.66 -13.40 47.21
CA GLU A 718 -42.11 -13.15 47.38
C GLU A 718 -42.63 -12.27 46.22
N ALA A 719 -43.89 -12.47 45.82
CA ALA A 719 -44.52 -11.66 44.77
C ALA A 719 -44.66 -10.20 45.22
N SER A 720 -44.22 -9.26 44.38
CA SER A 720 -44.28 -7.85 44.74
C SER A 720 -45.73 -7.35 44.80
N LYS A 721 -46.01 -6.37 45.67
CA LYS A 721 -47.33 -5.71 45.72
C LYS A 721 -47.52 -4.67 44.60
N LEU A 722 -46.56 -4.55 43.69
CA LEU A 722 -46.58 -3.57 42.62
C LEU A 722 -47.28 -4.16 41.37
N PRO A 723 -48.08 -3.39 40.63
CA PRO A 723 -48.75 -3.87 39.43
C PRO A 723 -47.75 -4.21 38.32
N TYR A 724 -47.91 -5.36 37.67
CA TYR A 724 -47.00 -5.85 36.62
C TYR A 724 -47.14 -5.12 35.28
N ASP A 725 -48.35 -4.68 34.92
CA ASP A 725 -48.59 -3.85 33.76
C ASP A 725 -48.90 -2.42 34.21
N VAL A 726 -48.02 -1.50 33.80
CA VAL A 726 -48.11 -0.07 34.09
C VAL A 726 -47.99 0.72 32.80
N THR A 727 -48.69 1.85 32.77
CA THR A 727 -48.52 2.85 31.71
C THR A 727 -47.19 3.59 31.86
N THR A 728 -46.70 4.22 30.79
CA THR A 728 -45.45 5.00 30.79
C THR A 728 -45.45 6.09 31.86
N GLU A 729 -46.58 6.78 32.05
CA GLU A 729 -46.75 7.83 33.07
C GLU A 729 -46.68 7.27 34.50
N GLN A 730 -47.28 6.10 34.74
CA GLN A 730 -47.24 5.43 36.03
C GLN A 730 -45.84 4.89 36.36
N ALA A 731 -45.13 4.33 35.37
CA ALA A 731 -43.76 3.88 35.55
C ALA A 731 -42.80 5.04 35.91
N LEU A 732 -42.98 6.21 35.29
CA LEU A 732 -42.18 7.42 35.55
C LEU A 732 -42.50 8.09 36.90
N SER A 733 -43.59 7.72 37.58
CA SER A 733 -43.88 8.24 38.92
C SER A 733 -42.94 7.69 40.01
N HIS A 734 -42.22 6.59 39.71
CA HIS A 734 -41.27 5.97 40.64
C HIS A 734 -39.86 6.55 40.48
N THR A 735 -39.31 7.08 41.58
CA THR A 735 -37.96 7.68 41.62
C THR A 735 -36.85 6.70 41.21
N GLU A 736 -36.98 5.42 41.56
CA GLU A 736 -35.99 4.40 41.19
C GLU A 736 -35.92 4.16 39.68
N VAL A 737 -37.07 4.26 38.99
CA VAL A 737 -37.17 4.13 37.53
C VAL A 737 -36.54 5.34 36.85
N LEU A 738 -36.79 6.55 37.37
CA LEU A 738 -36.17 7.78 36.86
C LEU A 738 -34.65 7.76 36.97
N ASN A 739 -34.11 7.37 38.14
CA ASN A 739 -32.65 7.28 38.35
C ASN A 739 -31.98 6.25 37.43
N LYS A 740 -32.60 5.07 37.26
CA LYS A 740 -32.09 4.02 36.35
C LYS A 740 -32.19 4.45 34.89
N LEU A 741 -33.25 5.17 34.51
CA LEU A 741 -33.43 5.69 33.16
C LEU A 741 -32.41 6.79 32.85
N GLU A 742 -32.15 7.73 33.77
CA GLU A 742 -31.17 8.80 33.58
C GLU A 742 -29.74 8.27 33.47
N SER A 743 -29.37 7.31 34.31
CA SER A 743 -28.09 6.58 34.19
C SER A 743 -27.96 5.85 32.83
N SER A 744 -29.06 5.25 32.35
CA SER A 744 -29.11 4.60 31.03
C SER A 744 -28.96 5.60 29.88
N ILE A 745 -29.55 6.79 29.97
CA ILE A 745 -29.43 7.87 28.97
C ILE A 745 -27.98 8.40 28.92
N GLN A 746 -27.35 8.60 30.09
CA GLN A 746 -25.96 9.06 30.15
C GLN A 746 -24.97 8.01 29.58
N SER A 747 -25.23 6.73 29.87
CA SER A 747 -24.46 5.61 29.29
C SER A 747 -24.65 5.55 27.77
N LEU A 748 -25.89 5.66 27.29
CA LEU A 748 -26.21 5.70 25.85
C LEU A 748 -25.50 6.85 25.15
N ARG A 749 -25.48 8.05 25.75
CA ARG A 749 -24.75 9.21 25.20
C ARG A 749 -23.25 8.92 25.08
N THR A 750 -22.64 8.41 26.15
CA THR A 750 -21.20 8.10 26.19
C THR A 750 -20.80 7.08 25.10
N VAL A 751 -21.60 6.01 24.96
CA VAL A 751 -21.37 4.98 23.93
C VAL A 751 -21.61 5.54 22.53
N THR A 752 -22.65 6.37 22.35
CA THR A 752 -22.94 7.02 21.05
C THR A 752 -21.81 7.97 20.64
N ASP A 753 -21.24 8.74 21.57
CA ASP A 753 -20.12 9.65 21.30
C ASP A 753 -18.86 8.89 20.82
N LYS A 754 -18.57 7.71 21.39
CA LYS A 754 -17.46 6.85 20.92
C LYS A 754 -17.66 6.40 19.47
N VAL A 755 -18.89 5.97 19.12
CA VAL A 755 -19.21 5.57 17.73
C VAL A 755 -19.13 6.76 16.78
N LEU A 756 -19.62 7.94 17.18
CA LEU A 756 -19.53 9.17 16.39
C LEU A 756 -18.09 9.58 16.13
N GLN A 757 -17.22 9.51 17.13
CA GLN A 757 -15.82 9.85 16.98
C GLN A 757 -15.15 8.95 15.95
N SER A 758 -15.41 7.64 15.99
CA SER A 758 -14.92 6.70 14.97
C SER A 758 -15.44 7.01 13.57
N ILE A 759 -16.74 7.34 13.43
CA ILE A 759 -17.32 7.71 12.12
C ILE A 759 -16.66 8.98 11.57
N PHE A 760 -16.50 10.02 12.38
CA PHE A 760 -15.97 11.30 11.92
C PHE A 760 -14.46 11.29 11.64
N SER A 761 -13.67 10.47 12.33
CA SER A 761 -12.24 10.30 12.05
C SER A 761 -11.96 9.48 10.79
N SER A 762 -12.97 8.81 10.23
CA SER A 762 -12.81 7.79 9.19
C SER A 762 -13.27 8.24 7.80
N LEU A 763 -13.34 9.57 7.55
CA LEU A 763 -13.80 10.12 6.27
C LEU A 763 -13.00 9.58 5.06
N ASP A 764 -11.68 9.44 5.22
CA ASP A 764 -10.77 8.97 4.16
C ASP A 764 -10.81 7.45 3.95
N LEU A 765 -11.37 6.72 4.92
CA LEU A 765 -11.55 5.28 4.80
C LEU A 765 -12.77 4.96 3.92
N ILE A 766 -13.79 5.82 3.88
CA ILE A 766 -15.00 5.59 3.05
C ILE A 766 -14.59 5.38 1.58
N PRO A 767 -15.07 4.30 0.91
CA PRO A 767 -14.66 4.01 -0.45
C PRO A 767 -14.95 5.17 -1.40
N TYR A 768 -13.99 5.47 -2.28
CA TYR A 768 -14.12 6.52 -3.29
C TYR A 768 -15.43 6.42 -4.07
N GLY A 769 -15.81 5.21 -4.50
CA GLY A 769 -17.05 4.99 -5.23
C GLY A 769 -18.31 5.42 -4.47
N MET A 770 -18.37 5.20 -3.15
CA MET A 770 -19.49 5.64 -2.31
C MET A 770 -19.53 7.16 -2.17
N ARG A 771 -18.38 7.80 -1.96
CA ARG A 771 -18.27 9.26 -1.89
C ARG A 771 -18.59 9.94 -3.23
N TYR A 772 -18.15 9.36 -4.34
CA TYR A 772 -18.46 9.83 -5.69
C TYR A 772 -19.96 9.72 -5.98
N VAL A 773 -20.60 8.58 -5.67
CA VAL A 773 -22.06 8.46 -5.82
C VAL A 773 -22.81 9.46 -4.91
N ALA A 774 -22.32 9.74 -3.70
CA ALA A 774 -22.88 10.80 -2.86
C ALA A 774 -22.78 12.20 -3.50
N LYS A 775 -21.65 12.51 -4.15
CA LYS A 775 -21.46 13.74 -4.95
C LYS A 775 -22.44 13.79 -6.11
N VAL A 776 -22.55 12.71 -6.90
CA VAL A 776 -23.49 12.62 -8.03
C VAL A 776 -24.93 12.75 -7.56
N LEU A 777 -25.30 12.12 -6.45
CA LEU A 777 -26.63 12.22 -5.83
C LEU A 777 -26.96 13.66 -5.44
N LYS A 778 -26.04 14.35 -4.75
CA LYS A 778 -26.19 15.75 -4.35
C LYS A 778 -26.37 16.65 -5.59
N ASN A 779 -25.49 16.51 -6.58
CA ASN A 779 -25.48 17.35 -7.78
C ASN A 779 -26.74 17.13 -8.63
N SER A 780 -27.12 15.88 -8.86
CA SER A 780 -28.30 15.53 -9.67
C SER A 780 -29.60 15.99 -8.99
N LEU A 781 -29.67 15.92 -7.65
CA LEU A 781 -30.83 16.45 -6.91
C LEU A 781 -30.88 17.97 -6.93
N HIS A 782 -29.74 18.65 -6.84
CA HIS A 782 -29.68 20.10 -6.94
C HIS A 782 -30.06 20.59 -8.35
N GLU A 783 -29.66 19.86 -9.39
CA GLU A 783 -30.03 20.15 -10.78
C GLU A 783 -31.54 19.98 -11.02
N LYS A 784 -32.14 18.91 -10.47
CA LYS A 784 -33.58 18.66 -10.60
C LYS A 784 -34.45 19.55 -9.70
N PHE A 785 -33.97 19.88 -8.50
CA PHE A 785 -34.68 20.70 -7.51
C PHE A 785 -33.80 21.88 -7.06
N PRO A 786 -33.67 22.94 -7.88
CA PRO A 786 -32.84 24.10 -7.55
C PRO A 786 -33.30 24.85 -6.29
N ASP A 787 -34.59 24.78 -5.98
CA ASP A 787 -35.21 25.45 -4.82
C ASP A 787 -34.95 24.70 -3.49
N ALA A 788 -34.38 23.50 -3.54
CA ALA A 788 -34.05 22.70 -2.37
C ALA A 788 -32.89 23.32 -1.59
N THR A 789 -33.02 23.38 -0.27
CA THR A 789 -31.92 23.88 0.57
C THR A 789 -30.77 22.87 0.60
N GLU A 790 -29.53 23.36 0.72
CA GLU A 790 -28.37 22.47 0.85
C GLU A 790 -28.49 21.55 2.08
N ASP A 791 -29.16 22.00 3.15
CA ASP A 791 -29.45 21.20 4.34
C ASP A 791 -30.35 19.99 4.04
N GLU A 792 -31.39 20.18 3.22
CA GLU A 792 -32.26 19.08 2.78
C GLU A 792 -31.52 18.09 1.89
N LEU A 793 -30.70 18.57 0.96
CA LEU A 793 -29.87 17.70 0.11
C LEU A 793 -28.86 16.89 0.93
N LEU A 794 -28.22 17.51 1.92
CA LEU A 794 -27.27 16.82 2.81
C LEU A 794 -27.95 15.78 3.71
N LYS A 795 -29.23 15.96 4.09
CA LYS A 795 -30.00 14.90 4.79
C LYS A 795 -30.21 13.67 3.90
N ILE A 796 -30.42 13.86 2.59
CA ILE A 796 -30.53 12.74 1.64
C ILE A 796 -29.19 12.03 1.45
N VAL A 797 -28.09 12.77 1.36
CA VAL A 797 -26.74 12.19 1.35
C VAL A 797 -26.47 11.44 2.65
N GLY A 798 -26.87 11.98 3.80
CA GLY A 798 -26.79 11.32 5.09
C GLY A 798 -27.61 10.04 5.16
N ASN A 799 -28.76 9.98 4.49
CA ASN A 799 -29.54 8.76 4.35
C ASN A 799 -28.79 7.67 3.58
N LEU A 800 -28.05 8.03 2.52
CA LEU A 800 -27.20 7.08 1.78
C LEU A 800 -26.03 6.58 2.65
N LEU A 801 -25.20 7.51 3.15
CA LEU A 801 -23.93 7.20 3.82
C LEU A 801 -24.12 6.59 5.21
N TYR A 802 -25.04 7.14 6.01
CA TYR A 802 -25.28 6.65 7.36
C TYR A 802 -26.38 5.60 7.38
N TYR A 803 -27.63 5.96 7.04
CA TYR A 803 -28.79 5.06 7.25
C TYR A 803 -28.78 3.82 6.36
N ARG A 804 -28.44 3.95 5.07
CA ARG A 804 -28.43 2.82 4.14
C ARG A 804 -27.13 2.05 4.16
N TYR A 805 -25.97 2.68 4.38
CA TYR A 805 -24.66 2.01 4.34
C TYR A 805 -24.16 1.55 5.73
N MET A 806 -24.01 2.46 6.71
CA MET A 806 -23.42 2.15 8.04
C MET A 806 -24.42 1.57 9.06
N ASN A 807 -25.64 2.10 9.16
CA ASN A 807 -26.59 1.79 10.23
C ASN A 807 -26.95 0.28 10.34
N PRO A 808 -27.18 -0.46 9.23
CA PRO A 808 -27.43 -1.90 9.31
C PRO A 808 -26.24 -2.70 9.85
N ALA A 809 -25.01 -2.25 9.57
CA ALA A 809 -23.79 -2.89 10.08
C ALA A 809 -23.59 -2.66 11.59
N ILE A 810 -24.14 -1.58 12.15
CA ILE A 810 -24.16 -1.32 13.60
C ILE A 810 -25.23 -2.20 14.28
N VAL A 811 -26.41 -2.31 13.70
CA VAL A 811 -27.55 -3.06 14.28
C VAL A 811 -27.33 -4.57 14.26
N ALA A 812 -26.75 -5.10 13.18
CA ALA A 812 -26.52 -6.53 12.99
C ALA A 812 -25.06 -6.80 12.57
N PRO A 813 -24.08 -6.54 13.44
CA PRO A 813 -22.67 -6.64 13.08
C PRO A 813 -22.24 -8.08 12.72
N ASP A 814 -22.98 -9.08 13.20
CA ASP A 814 -22.85 -10.49 12.82
C ASP A 814 -23.27 -10.74 11.36
N GLY A 815 -24.41 -10.19 10.93
CA GLY A 815 -24.91 -10.37 9.56
C GLY A 815 -24.16 -9.57 8.48
N PHE A 816 -23.24 -8.68 8.88
CA PHE A 816 -22.43 -7.86 7.98
C PHE A 816 -20.90 -8.13 8.14
N ASP A 817 -20.52 -9.23 8.79
CA ASP A 817 -19.14 -9.64 9.16
C ASP A 817 -18.25 -8.49 9.70
N ILE A 818 -18.81 -7.63 10.56
CA ILE A 818 -18.02 -6.60 11.25
C ILE A 818 -17.17 -7.23 12.36
N ILE A 819 -17.67 -8.32 12.94
CA ILE A 819 -17.03 -9.06 14.03
C ILE A 819 -16.93 -10.54 13.67
N ASP A 820 -15.76 -11.14 13.92
CA ASP A 820 -15.56 -12.58 13.73
C ASP A 820 -16.12 -13.27 14.98
N MET A 821 -17.31 -13.84 14.86
CA MET A 821 -17.91 -14.65 15.93
C MET A 821 -17.44 -16.10 15.80
N THR A 822 -17.11 -16.74 16.92
CA THR A 822 -16.81 -18.19 16.94
C THR A 822 -18.02 -18.99 16.44
N ALA A 823 -17.79 -20.12 15.78
CA ALA A 823 -18.85 -20.93 15.19
C ALA A 823 -19.93 -21.28 16.23
N GLY A 824 -21.15 -20.75 16.05
CA GLY A 824 -22.30 -20.92 16.95
C GLY A 824 -22.54 -19.80 17.99
N GLY A 825 -21.70 -18.76 18.04
CA GLY A 825 -21.91 -17.58 18.89
C GLY A 825 -22.94 -16.62 18.31
N GLN A 826 -24.12 -16.50 18.92
CA GLN A 826 -25.09 -15.45 18.59
C GLN A 826 -24.89 -14.24 19.50
N ILE A 827 -25.07 -13.03 18.96
CA ILE A 827 -25.12 -11.80 19.76
C ILE A 827 -26.28 -11.93 20.75
N HIS A 828 -25.99 -11.72 22.03
CA HIS A 828 -27.00 -11.79 23.08
C HIS A 828 -28.10 -10.75 22.81
N SER A 829 -29.35 -11.05 23.19
CA SER A 829 -30.49 -10.13 22.97
C SER A 829 -30.23 -8.74 23.57
N ASP A 830 -29.58 -8.67 24.73
CA ASP A 830 -29.19 -7.42 25.37
C ASP A 830 -28.14 -6.63 24.58
N GLN A 831 -27.11 -7.30 24.04
CA GLN A 831 -26.09 -6.67 23.20
C GLN A 831 -26.70 -6.12 21.90
N ARG A 832 -27.62 -6.87 21.28
CA ARG A 832 -28.37 -6.43 20.09
C ARG A 832 -29.29 -5.25 20.41
N ARG A 833 -29.90 -5.21 21.60
CA ARG A 833 -30.70 -4.08 22.08
C ARG A 833 -29.85 -2.82 22.32
N ASN A 834 -28.65 -2.98 22.91
CA ASN A 834 -27.71 -1.87 23.12
C ASN A 834 -27.29 -1.25 21.78
N LEU A 835 -26.85 -2.07 20.83
CA LEU A 835 -26.47 -1.63 19.48
C LEU A 835 -27.64 -1.01 18.72
N GLY A 836 -28.84 -1.61 18.82
CA GLY A 836 -30.06 -1.06 18.23
C GLY A 836 -30.44 0.31 18.81
N SER A 837 -30.21 0.53 20.12
CA SER A 837 -30.45 1.82 20.77
C SER A 837 -29.47 2.88 20.31
N VAL A 838 -28.17 2.55 20.22
CA VAL A 838 -27.12 3.46 19.68
C VAL A 838 -27.42 3.83 18.22
N ALA A 839 -27.72 2.84 17.38
CA ALA A 839 -28.11 3.02 16.00
C ALA A 839 -29.33 3.96 15.84
N LYS A 840 -30.34 3.81 16.71
CA LYS A 840 -31.53 4.68 16.73
C LYS A 840 -31.18 6.13 17.05
N VAL A 841 -30.33 6.38 18.05
CA VAL A 841 -29.89 7.74 18.40
C VAL A 841 -29.11 8.39 17.25
N LEU A 842 -28.18 7.65 16.66
CA LEU A 842 -27.38 8.12 15.52
C LEU A 842 -28.25 8.38 14.28
N GLN A 843 -29.27 7.56 14.01
CA GLN A 843 -30.23 7.79 12.93
C GLN A 843 -31.01 9.10 13.13
N HIS A 844 -31.48 9.34 14.36
CA HIS A 844 -32.15 10.58 14.72
C HIS A 844 -31.20 11.80 14.60
N ALA A 845 -29.94 11.63 15.00
CA ALA A 845 -28.92 12.67 14.86
C ALA A 845 -28.57 12.96 13.39
N ALA A 846 -28.47 11.96 12.52
CA ALA A 846 -28.15 12.13 11.10
C ALA A 846 -29.30 12.77 10.30
N SER A 847 -30.55 12.57 10.74
CA SER A 847 -31.76 13.12 10.08
C SER A 847 -32.30 14.41 10.73
N ASN A 848 -31.65 14.90 11.80
CA ASN A 848 -32.13 16.01 12.63
C ASN A 848 -33.56 15.81 13.16
N LYS A 849 -33.91 14.57 13.55
CA LYS A 849 -35.24 14.22 14.07
C LYS A 849 -35.22 14.18 15.59
N LEU A 850 -35.97 15.07 16.23
CA LEU A 850 -36.09 15.13 17.69
C LEU A 850 -36.97 13.99 18.23
N PHE A 851 -36.78 13.62 19.50
CA PHE A 851 -37.67 12.73 20.22
C PHE A 851 -38.89 13.50 20.70
N ASP A 852 -40.07 13.16 20.16
CA ASP A 852 -41.38 13.73 20.49
C ASP A 852 -42.42 12.61 20.77
N GLY A 853 -43.55 12.97 21.38
CA GLY A 853 -44.69 12.05 21.62
C GLY A 853 -44.41 10.98 22.67
N GLU A 854 -44.60 9.71 22.32
CA GLU A 854 -44.43 8.53 23.22
C GLU A 854 -42.99 8.35 23.74
N ASN A 855 -42.00 9.05 23.17
CA ASN A 855 -40.59 9.04 23.62
C ASN A 855 -40.18 10.33 24.35
N ALA A 856 -41.12 11.12 24.87
CA ALA A 856 -40.86 12.41 25.53
C ALA A 856 -39.87 12.33 26.71
N HIS A 857 -39.75 11.17 27.35
CA HIS A 857 -38.75 10.91 28.41
C HIS A 857 -37.29 10.96 27.92
N MET A 858 -37.05 10.93 26.60
CA MET A 858 -35.73 11.11 25.98
C MET A 858 -35.46 12.55 25.53
N SER A 859 -36.34 13.51 25.87
CA SER A 859 -36.22 14.92 25.46
C SER A 859 -34.93 15.60 25.94
N SER A 860 -34.34 15.15 27.05
CA SER A 860 -33.02 15.58 27.53
C SER A 860 -31.90 15.37 26.49
N MET A 861 -32.10 14.45 25.55
CA MET A 861 -31.16 14.15 24.47
C MET A 861 -31.35 15.02 23.22
N ASN A 862 -32.46 15.78 23.10
CA ASN A 862 -32.76 16.59 21.90
C ASN A 862 -31.71 17.69 21.66
N THR A 863 -31.19 18.30 22.73
CA THR A 863 -30.08 19.27 22.65
C THR A 863 -28.81 18.62 22.09
N TYR A 864 -28.50 17.40 22.54
CA TYR A 864 -27.36 16.62 22.05
C TYR A 864 -27.55 16.22 20.58
N LEU A 865 -28.75 15.76 20.18
CA LEU A 865 -29.04 15.42 18.78
C LEU A 865 -28.83 16.62 17.84
N SER A 866 -29.30 17.80 18.23
CA SER A 866 -29.16 19.02 17.42
C SER A 866 -27.70 19.44 17.24
N GLN A 867 -26.88 19.33 18.29
CA GLN A 867 -25.44 19.60 18.22
C GLN A 867 -24.70 18.58 17.36
N THR A 868 -25.06 17.30 17.49
CA THR A 868 -24.46 16.22 16.71
C THR A 868 -24.85 16.29 15.24
N TYR A 869 -26.08 16.72 14.91
CA TYR A 869 -26.48 16.95 13.52
C TYR A 869 -25.58 17.97 12.81
N GLN A 870 -25.18 19.05 13.48
CA GLN A 870 -24.25 20.03 12.89
C GLN A 870 -22.88 19.41 12.54
N LYS A 871 -22.41 18.43 13.33
CA LYS A 871 -21.20 17.66 13.01
C LYS A 871 -21.43 16.74 11.81
N PHE A 872 -22.55 16.03 11.76
CA PHE A 872 -22.93 15.20 10.61
C PHE A 872 -23.07 16.01 9.33
N ARG A 873 -23.65 17.22 9.39
CA ARG A 873 -23.78 18.12 8.24
C ARG A 873 -22.42 18.45 7.61
N LYS A 874 -21.44 18.83 8.43
CA LYS A 874 -20.05 19.08 7.98
C LYS A 874 -19.42 17.82 7.39
N PHE A 875 -19.63 16.67 8.03
CA PHE A 875 -19.12 15.39 7.57
C PHE A 875 -19.69 14.99 6.20
N PHE A 876 -21.01 15.11 5.98
CA PHE A 876 -21.64 14.79 4.69
C PHE A 876 -21.20 15.73 3.58
N GLN A 877 -20.97 17.01 3.90
CA GLN A 877 -20.42 17.98 2.95
C GLN A 877 -19.00 17.57 2.51
N ALA A 878 -18.10 17.32 3.46
CA ALA A 878 -16.73 16.88 3.16
C ALA A 878 -16.71 15.52 2.41
N ALA A 879 -17.68 14.63 2.70
CA ALA A 879 -17.79 13.36 1.99
C ALA A 879 -18.07 13.52 0.48
N CYS A 880 -18.77 14.60 0.07
CA CYS A 880 -19.08 14.88 -1.34
C CYS A 880 -17.94 15.58 -2.10
N GLU A 881 -16.93 16.11 -1.39
CA GLU A 881 -15.78 16.79 -2.00
C GLU A 881 -14.75 15.78 -2.49
N VAL A 882 -14.91 15.34 -3.74
CA VAL A 882 -14.12 14.26 -4.34
C VAL A 882 -13.79 14.55 -5.82
N PRO A 883 -12.56 14.21 -6.30
CA PRO A 883 -12.17 14.33 -7.71
C PRO A 883 -13.03 13.49 -8.66
N GLU A 884 -13.10 13.89 -9.92
CA GLU A 884 -13.79 13.11 -10.96
C GLU A 884 -13.11 11.74 -11.21
N PRO A 885 -13.82 10.71 -11.69
CA PRO A 885 -13.27 9.37 -11.87
C PRO A 885 -12.07 9.34 -12.82
N GLU A 886 -12.09 10.17 -13.87
CA GLU A 886 -11.01 10.31 -14.84
C GLU A 886 -9.71 10.76 -14.17
N GLU A 887 -9.79 11.74 -13.27
CA GLU A 887 -8.66 12.26 -12.50
C GLU A 887 -8.22 11.27 -11.42
N LYS A 888 -9.17 10.71 -10.65
CA LYS A 888 -8.87 9.74 -9.58
C LYS A 888 -8.14 8.52 -10.12
N PHE A 889 -8.65 7.94 -11.21
CA PHE A 889 -8.09 6.73 -11.76
C PHE A 889 -6.94 7.03 -12.76
N ASN A 890 -6.75 8.28 -13.17
CA ASN A 890 -5.85 8.68 -14.26
C ASN A 890 -6.06 7.76 -15.48
N ILE A 891 -7.33 7.47 -15.78
CA ILE A 891 -7.72 6.73 -16.97
C ILE A 891 -8.05 7.83 -17.98
N ASP A 892 -7.17 8.00 -18.94
CA ASP A 892 -7.48 8.73 -20.16
C ASP A 892 -8.30 7.83 -21.09
N GLU A 893 -8.96 8.41 -22.08
CA GLU A 893 -9.75 7.71 -23.10
C GLU A 893 -8.95 6.66 -23.91
N TYR A 894 -7.64 6.53 -23.63
CA TYR A 894 -6.66 5.72 -24.36
C TYR A 894 -6.08 4.56 -23.55
N SER A 895 -6.31 4.51 -22.23
CA SER A 895 -5.78 3.49 -21.32
C SER A 895 -6.17 2.06 -21.70
N ASP A 896 -7.39 1.85 -22.22
CA ASP A 896 -7.92 0.55 -22.66
C ASP A 896 -7.19 -0.03 -23.90
N LEU A 897 -6.50 0.81 -24.68
CA LEU A 897 -5.75 0.40 -25.87
C LEU A 897 -4.25 0.17 -25.58
N VAL A 898 -3.79 0.58 -24.40
CA VAL A 898 -2.41 0.42 -23.92
C VAL A 898 -2.28 -0.77 -22.97
N THR A 899 -3.38 -1.25 -22.37
CA THR A 899 -3.41 -2.47 -21.56
C THR A 899 -3.00 -3.70 -22.39
N LEU A 900 -2.03 -4.45 -21.87
CA LEU A 900 -1.41 -5.63 -22.49
C LEU A 900 -2.38 -6.78 -22.75
N SER A 901 -3.40 -6.90 -21.90
CA SER A 901 -4.36 -7.99 -21.90
C SER A 901 -5.74 -7.48 -22.34
N LYS A 902 -6.44 -8.29 -23.13
CA LYS A 902 -7.84 -8.04 -23.45
C LYS A 902 -8.67 -8.22 -22.18
N PRO A 903 -9.71 -7.40 -21.94
CA PRO A 903 -10.57 -7.60 -20.77
C PRO A 903 -11.22 -8.97 -20.86
N VAL A 904 -11.12 -9.77 -19.80
CA VAL A 904 -11.71 -11.11 -19.72
C VAL A 904 -12.86 -11.06 -18.75
N ILE A 905 -14.05 -11.52 -19.14
CA ILE A 905 -15.17 -11.74 -18.22
C ILE A 905 -15.27 -13.23 -17.92
N TYR A 906 -15.51 -13.55 -16.66
CA TYR A 906 -15.84 -14.90 -16.19
C TYR A 906 -17.35 -14.97 -15.97
N ILE A 907 -18.08 -15.59 -16.89
CA ILE A 907 -19.56 -15.62 -16.88
C ILE A 907 -20.05 -17.06 -17.04
N SER A 908 -21.13 -17.40 -16.31
CA SER A 908 -21.79 -18.70 -16.43
C SER A 908 -22.72 -18.74 -17.64
N ILE A 909 -23.03 -19.95 -18.12
CA ILE A 909 -23.96 -20.13 -19.24
C ILE A 909 -25.36 -19.59 -18.90
N GLU A 910 -25.82 -19.80 -17.66
CA GLU A 910 -27.08 -19.26 -17.15
C GLU A 910 -27.11 -17.71 -17.23
N GLU A 911 -26.04 -17.04 -16.81
CA GLU A 911 -25.95 -15.58 -16.90
C GLU A 911 -25.93 -15.07 -18.35
N ILE A 912 -25.25 -15.76 -19.27
CA ILE A 912 -25.24 -15.40 -20.71
C ILE A 912 -26.67 -15.47 -21.28
N ILE A 913 -27.36 -16.59 -21.04
CA ILE A 913 -28.72 -16.84 -21.55
C ILE A 913 -29.68 -15.80 -21.00
N ASN A 914 -29.64 -15.57 -19.68
CA ASN A 914 -30.54 -14.62 -19.05
C ASN A 914 -30.27 -13.17 -19.50
N THR A 915 -29.00 -12.79 -19.64
CA THR A 915 -28.64 -11.45 -20.13
C THR A 915 -29.14 -11.25 -21.57
N HIS A 916 -28.94 -12.24 -22.44
CA HIS A 916 -29.44 -12.19 -23.81
C HIS A 916 -30.97 -12.10 -23.86
N SER A 917 -31.67 -12.91 -23.05
CA SER A 917 -33.13 -12.87 -22.96
C SER A 917 -33.65 -11.50 -22.53
N LEU A 918 -33.02 -10.88 -21.52
CA LEU A 918 -33.43 -9.56 -21.02
C LEU A 918 -33.17 -8.43 -22.02
N LEU A 919 -32.07 -8.51 -22.77
CA LEU A 919 -31.75 -7.54 -23.82
C LEU A 919 -32.73 -7.62 -24.98
N LEU A 920 -33.19 -8.82 -25.36
CA LEU A 920 -34.21 -9.01 -26.39
C LEU A 920 -35.60 -8.58 -25.90
N GLU A 921 -35.99 -8.91 -24.66
CA GLU A 921 -37.28 -8.54 -24.08
C GLU A 921 -37.48 -7.01 -24.02
N HIS A 922 -36.40 -6.26 -23.80
CA HIS A 922 -36.43 -4.81 -23.63
C HIS A 922 -35.64 -4.05 -24.71
N GLN A 923 -35.39 -4.66 -25.86
CA GLN A 923 -34.51 -4.12 -26.91
C GLN A 923 -34.90 -2.70 -27.34
N ASP A 924 -36.19 -2.48 -27.66
CA ASP A 924 -36.70 -1.20 -28.14
C ASP A 924 -36.69 -0.10 -27.06
N ALA A 925 -36.75 -0.48 -25.78
CA ALA A 925 -36.68 0.45 -24.66
C ALA A 925 -35.23 0.88 -24.35
N ILE A 926 -34.28 -0.03 -24.57
CA ILE A 926 -32.85 0.19 -24.32
C ILE A 926 -32.23 1.00 -25.45
N SER A 927 -32.51 0.62 -26.69
CA SER A 927 -32.06 1.28 -27.92
C SER A 927 -33.24 1.64 -28.81
N PRO A 928 -33.75 2.88 -28.73
CA PRO A 928 -34.85 3.33 -29.59
C PRO A 928 -34.41 3.65 -31.03
N ASP A 929 -33.10 3.83 -31.28
CA ASP A 929 -32.56 4.03 -32.62
C ASP A 929 -32.22 2.68 -33.25
N HIS A 930 -32.94 2.30 -34.29
CA HIS A 930 -32.74 1.02 -34.99
C HIS A 930 -31.41 0.93 -35.75
N ASN A 931 -30.69 2.04 -35.92
CA ASN A 931 -29.33 2.05 -36.51
C ASN A 931 -28.23 1.81 -35.47
N ASP A 932 -28.58 1.63 -34.20
CA ASP A 932 -27.62 1.37 -33.14
C ASP A 932 -26.96 -0.01 -33.29
N VAL A 933 -25.66 -0.06 -32.95
CA VAL A 933 -24.80 -1.23 -33.00
C VAL A 933 -25.36 -2.43 -32.21
N LEU A 934 -26.12 -2.18 -31.14
CA LEU A 934 -26.75 -3.21 -30.33
C LEU A 934 -27.73 -4.06 -31.15
N HIS A 935 -28.50 -3.47 -32.08
CA HIS A 935 -29.43 -4.20 -32.93
C HIS A 935 -28.70 -5.15 -33.89
N GLU A 936 -27.60 -4.69 -34.51
CA GLU A 936 -26.79 -5.52 -35.41
C GLU A 936 -26.12 -6.70 -34.68
N LEU A 937 -25.68 -6.48 -33.43
CA LEU A 937 -25.11 -7.54 -32.61
C LEU A 937 -26.18 -8.57 -32.21
N LEU A 938 -27.34 -8.13 -31.71
CA LEU A 938 -28.42 -9.03 -31.30
C LEU A 938 -28.99 -9.82 -32.48
N GLU A 939 -29.18 -9.18 -33.64
CA GLU A 939 -29.61 -9.86 -34.88
C GLU A 939 -28.60 -10.92 -35.32
N GLY A 940 -27.30 -10.61 -35.21
CA GLY A 940 -26.21 -11.56 -35.49
C GLY A 940 -26.10 -12.73 -34.50
N LEU A 941 -26.65 -12.59 -33.28
CA LEU A 941 -26.69 -13.65 -32.27
C LEU A 941 -27.90 -14.59 -32.40
N GLY A 942 -28.97 -14.13 -33.07
CA GLY A 942 -30.19 -14.91 -33.32
C GLY A 942 -30.98 -15.22 -32.04
N THR A 943 -31.75 -16.32 -32.03
CA THR A 943 -32.56 -16.70 -30.87
C THR A 943 -31.71 -17.12 -29.66
N VAL A 944 -32.29 -16.90 -28.47
CA VAL A 944 -31.69 -17.30 -27.18
C VAL A 944 -31.45 -18.82 -27.19
N PRO A 945 -30.21 -19.30 -26.97
CA PRO A 945 -29.90 -20.72 -26.92
C PRO A 945 -30.29 -21.36 -25.58
N ASP A 946 -30.83 -22.58 -25.60
CA ASP A 946 -31.00 -23.43 -24.41
C ASP A 946 -29.67 -24.03 -23.92
N VAL A 947 -29.58 -24.40 -22.63
CA VAL A 947 -28.35 -24.94 -21.99
C VAL A 947 -27.79 -26.16 -22.74
N GLU A 948 -28.65 -27.09 -23.19
CA GLU A 948 -28.26 -28.25 -24.01
C GLU A 948 -27.77 -27.83 -25.40
N SER A 949 -28.45 -26.86 -26.04
CA SER A 949 -28.05 -26.35 -27.36
C SER A 949 -26.70 -25.60 -27.33
N PHE A 950 -26.41 -24.91 -26.22
CA PHE A 950 -25.19 -24.15 -26.00
C PHE A 950 -23.98 -25.08 -25.89
N LEU A 951 -24.05 -26.12 -25.06
CA LEU A 951 -22.97 -27.10 -24.82
C LEU A 951 -22.87 -28.18 -25.91
N GLY A 952 -23.99 -28.63 -26.49
CA GLY A 952 -24.07 -29.69 -27.51
C GLY A 952 -25.26 -30.60 -27.30
N GLU A 953 -26.05 -30.87 -28.36
CA GLU A 953 -27.09 -31.91 -28.31
C GLU A 953 -26.44 -33.26 -27.97
N GLY A 954 -26.83 -33.86 -26.83
CA GLY A 954 -26.27 -35.11 -26.32
C GLY A 954 -25.40 -35.03 -25.05
N ALA A 955 -25.29 -33.86 -24.40
CA ALA A 955 -24.49 -33.70 -23.18
C ALA A 955 -25.07 -34.39 -21.91
N VAL A 956 -26.37 -34.74 -21.92
CA VAL A 956 -27.05 -35.46 -20.84
C VAL A 956 -27.94 -36.56 -21.44
N ASP A 957 -27.87 -37.77 -20.90
CA ASP A 957 -28.67 -38.91 -21.39
C ASP A 957 -30.16 -38.64 -21.15
N SER A 958 -31.01 -38.86 -22.17
CA SER A 958 -32.43 -38.46 -22.13
C SER A 958 -33.28 -39.28 -21.15
N ASN A 959 -32.73 -40.39 -20.63
CA ASN A 959 -33.39 -41.32 -19.71
C ASN A 959 -32.89 -41.24 -18.25
N ASP A 960 -32.05 -40.26 -17.87
CA ASP A 960 -31.52 -40.14 -16.50
C ASP A 960 -32.53 -39.46 -15.54
N PRO A 961 -32.95 -40.10 -14.43
CA PRO A 961 -33.85 -39.52 -13.43
C PRO A 961 -33.31 -38.25 -12.74
N ASN A 962 -32.01 -37.95 -12.87
CA ASN A 962 -31.38 -36.73 -12.35
C ASN A 962 -31.11 -35.66 -13.42
N LYS A 963 -31.76 -35.72 -14.59
CA LYS A 963 -31.57 -34.79 -15.72
C LYS A 963 -31.65 -33.31 -15.32
N GLU A 964 -32.65 -32.91 -14.53
CA GLU A 964 -32.78 -31.51 -14.07
C GLU A 964 -31.61 -31.06 -13.19
N THR A 965 -31.13 -31.94 -12.31
CA THR A 965 -29.97 -31.66 -11.45
C THR A 965 -28.66 -31.60 -12.25
N ALA A 966 -28.48 -32.46 -13.24
CA ALA A 966 -27.32 -32.46 -14.13
C ALA A 966 -27.30 -31.21 -15.03
N LEU A 967 -28.45 -30.83 -15.60
CA LEU A 967 -28.62 -29.59 -16.37
C LEU A 967 -28.41 -28.35 -15.51
N SER A 968 -28.89 -28.35 -14.27
CA SER A 968 -28.67 -27.25 -13.31
C SER A 968 -27.19 -27.13 -12.88
N GLN A 969 -26.42 -28.22 -12.93
CA GLN A 969 -24.97 -28.18 -12.70
C GLN A 969 -24.22 -27.69 -13.94
N LEU A 970 -24.64 -28.13 -15.12
CA LEU A 970 -24.08 -27.69 -16.41
C LEU A 970 -24.38 -26.21 -16.70
N ALA A 971 -25.54 -25.69 -16.32
CA ALA A 971 -25.89 -24.27 -16.45
C ALA A 971 -24.97 -23.34 -15.64
N LYS A 972 -24.41 -23.87 -14.53
CA LYS A 972 -23.45 -23.18 -13.66
C LYS A 972 -22.00 -23.31 -14.12
N THR A 973 -21.74 -23.99 -15.24
CA THR A 973 -20.37 -24.07 -15.77
C THR A 973 -19.89 -22.69 -16.22
N GLU A 974 -18.65 -22.39 -15.85
CA GLU A 974 -18.06 -21.08 -16.08
C GLU A 974 -17.28 -21.04 -17.39
N ILE A 975 -17.41 -19.93 -18.11
CA ILE A 975 -16.71 -19.69 -19.37
C ILE A 975 -15.94 -18.39 -19.24
N SER A 976 -14.66 -18.44 -19.60
CA SER A 976 -13.83 -17.25 -19.76
C SER A 976 -14.00 -16.69 -21.18
N LEU A 977 -14.46 -15.43 -21.26
CA LEU A 977 -14.65 -14.71 -22.51
C LEU A 977 -13.68 -13.54 -22.59
N SER A 978 -12.74 -13.59 -23.53
CA SER A 978 -11.88 -12.44 -23.84
C SER A 978 -12.67 -11.45 -24.68
N LEU A 979 -13.11 -10.36 -24.08
CA LEU A 979 -13.89 -9.34 -24.72
C LEU A 979 -13.08 -8.65 -25.83
N THR A 980 -13.72 -8.49 -26.97
CA THR A 980 -13.17 -7.81 -28.14
C THR A 980 -14.27 -6.97 -28.74
N SER A 981 -13.95 -5.82 -29.34
CA SER A 981 -14.94 -5.09 -30.14
C SER A 981 -15.08 -5.77 -31.52
N LYS A 982 -16.32 -5.95 -32.00
CA LYS A 982 -16.58 -6.42 -33.39
C LYS A 982 -16.09 -5.39 -34.42
N PHE A 983 -16.05 -4.12 -34.01
CA PHE A 983 -15.64 -2.97 -34.82
C PHE A 983 -14.21 -2.55 -34.52
N GLU A 984 -13.29 -3.51 -34.33
CA GLU A 984 -11.89 -3.28 -34.70
C GLU A 984 -11.81 -3.11 -36.23
N LEU A 985 -12.12 -1.88 -36.66
CA LEU A 985 -11.76 -1.22 -37.91
C LEU A 985 -11.42 -2.15 -39.08
N LYS A 986 -12.45 -2.62 -39.81
CA LYS A 986 -12.27 -2.87 -41.24
C LYS A 986 -11.88 -1.55 -41.89
N GLU A 987 -10.77 -1.54 -42.60
CA GLU A 987 -10.31 -0.37 -43.36
C GLU A 987 -11.45 0.15 -44.25
N GLY A 988 -11.76 1.44 -44.13
CA GLY A 988 -12.35 2.19 -45.24
C GLY A 988 -13.54 3.09 -44.94
N GLN A 989 -14.25 2.98 -43.82
CA GLN A 989 -15.47 3.81 -43.63
C GLN A 989 -15.58 4.39 -42.21
N HIS A 990 -15.52 5.73 -42.17
CA HIS A 990 -15.77 6.67 -41.07
C HIS A 990 -14.89 6.63 -39.81
N LYS A 991 -13.83 7.45 -39.89
CA LYS A 991 -13.19 8.33 -38.88
C LYS A 991 -13.52 8.07 -37.41
N ASP A 992 -12.72 7.23 -36.76
CA ASP A 992 -12.30 7.55 -35.40
C ASP A 992 -10.90 8.17 -35.45
N MET A 993 -10.87 9.51 -35.43
CA MET A 993 -9.65 10.30 -35.49
C MET A 993 -8.71 9.99 -34.30
N LYS A 994 -9.29 9.48 -33.19
CA LYS A 994 -8.58 9.08 -31.97
C LYS A 994 -7.79 7.78 -32.16
N SER A 995 -8.35 6.78 -32.84
CA SER A 995 -7.62 5.54 -33.18
C SER A 995 -6.47 5.79 -34.17
N LEU A 996 -6.68 6.70 -35.12
CA LEU A 996 -5.67 7.14 -36.06
C LEU A 996 -4.47 7.80 -35.35
N MET A 997 -4.73 8.62 -34.33
CA MET A 997 -3.70 9.25 -33.49
C MET A 997 -2.78 8.21 -32.84
N ILE A 998 -3.35 7.16 -32.24
CA ILE A 998 -2.59 6.11 -31.54
C ILE A 998 -1.71 5.31 -32.48
N LYS A 999 -2.26 4.90 -33.64
CA LYS A 999 -1.48 4.20 -34.68
C LYS A 999 -0.31 5.07 -35.14
N THR A 1000 -0.54 6.37 -35.28
CA THR A 1000 0.49 7.35 -35.67
C THR A 1000 1.55 7.51 -34.59
N LYS A 1001 1.18 7.62 -33.30
CA LYS A 1001 2.12 7.63 -32.16
C LYS A 1001 3.04 6.39 -32.17
N LYS A 1002 2.48 5.19 -32.33
CA LYS A 1002 3.25 3.93 -32.37
C LYS A 1002 4.26 3.89 -33.53
N LEU A 1003 3.82 4.30 -34.72
CA LEU A 1003 4.70 4.37 -35.89
C LEU A 1003 5.82 5.40 -35.67
N ILE A 1004 5.52 6.56 -35.07
CA ILE A 1004 6.52 7.58 -34.74
C ILE A 1004 7.55 7.04 -33.75
N VAL A 1005 7.11 6.35 -32.69
CA VAL A 1005 7.99 5.73 -31.68
C VAL A 1005 8.99 4.76 -32.31
N ASP A 1006 8.56 3.98 -33.30
CA ASP A 1006 9.45 3.07 -34.02
C ASP A 1006 10.48 3.80 -34.90
N VAL A 1007 10.08 4.90 -35.54
CA VAL A 1007 10.97 5.70 -36.40
C VAL A 1007 12.00 6.50 -35.58
N ILE A 1008 11.58 7.16 -34.49
CA ILE A 1008 12.47 8.00 -33.66
C ILE A 1008 13.50 7.16 -32.89
N ARG A 1009 13.25 5.86 -32.70
CA ARG A 1009 14.17 4.94 -32.03
C ARG A 1009 15.47 4.72 -32.81
N THR A 1010 15.38 4.68 -34.14
CA THR A 1010 16.51 4.35 -35.02
C THR A 1010 17.05 5.58 -35.73
N GLN A 1011 16.24 6.62 -35.91
CA GLN A 1011 16.65 7.85 -36.56
C GLN A 1011 16.74 9.05 -35.63
N SER A 1012 17.80 9.82 -35.83
CA SER A 1012 18.08 11.06 -35.11
C SER A 1012 17.63 12.28 -35.89
N GLY A 1013 16.89 13.16 -35.24
CA GLY A 1013 16.60 14.52 -35.70
C GLY A 1013 16.08 15.37 -34.54
N ASP A 1014 16.09 16.69 -34.70
CA ASP A 1014 15.65 17.62 -33.67
C ASP A 1014 14.14 17.88 -33.73
N THR A 1015 13.52 17.67 -34.89
CA THR A 1015 12.06 17.79 -35.11
C THR A 1015 11.49 16.60 -35.86
N LEU A 1016 10.19 16.32 -35.68
CA LEU A 1016 9.53 15.19 -36.32
C LEU A 1016 9.55 15.31 -37.86
N ILE A 1017 9.39 16.53 -38.38
CA ILE A 1017 9.41 16.83 -39.82
C ILE A 1017 10.77 16.45 -40.44
N GLU A 1018 11.86 16.88 -39.80
CA GLU A 1018 13.23 16.57 -40.25
C GLU A 1018 13.48 15.05 -40.31
N ILE A 1019 12.99 14.31 -39.31
CA ILE A 1019 13.10 12.84 -39.28
C ILE A 1019 12.28 12.20 -40.42
N LEU A 1020 11.09 12.71 -40.72
CA LEU A 1020 10.22 12.17 -41.77
C LEU A 1020 10.75 12.49 -43.18
N GLU A 1021 11.45 13.60 -43.38
CA GLU A 1021 12.02 14.01 -44.67
C GLU A 1021 13.40 13.38 -44.97
N THR A 1022 14.17 13.05 -43.93
CA THR A 1022 15.51 12.47 -44.10
C THR A 1022 15.43 10.98 -44.51
N PRO A 1023 16.03 10.53 -45.62
CA PRO A 1023 15.97 9.12 -46.04
C PRO A 1023 16.70 8.20 -45.04
N ALA A 1024 16.18 6.98 -44.83
CA ALA A 1024 16.81 6.00 -43.95
C ALA A 1024 18.11 5.45 -44.53
N SER A 1025 19.15 5.37 -43.69
CA SER A 1025 20.42 4.75 -44.08
C SER A 1025 20.37 3.23 -43.88
N VAL A 1026 21.09 2.48 -44.72
CA VAL A 1026 21.21 1.00 -44.63
C VAL A 1026 21.53 0.48 -43.21
N PRO A 1027 22.43 1.08 -42.41
CA PRO A 1027 22.66 0.62 -41.05
C PRO A 1027 21.48 0.87 -40.10
N GLN A 1028 20.74 1.98 -40.25
CA GLN A 1028 19.55 2.27 -39.44
C GLN A 1028 18.41 1.29 -39.74
N GLU A 1029 18.29 0.89 -41.01
CA GLU A 1029 17.29 -0.09 -41.45
C GLU A 1029 17.63 -1.50 -40.95
N SER A 1030 18.92 -1.86 -40.91
CA SER A 1030 19.40 -3.09 -40.27
C SER A 1030 19.18 -3.11 -38.75
N GLU A 1031 19.36 -1.97 -38.07
CA GLU A 1031 19.10 -1.85 -36.64
C GLU A 1031 17.59 -1.97 -36.33
N HIS A 1032 16.74 -1.36 -37.17
CA HIS A 1032 15.29 -1.53 -37.11
C HIS A 1032 14.87 -2.99 -37.26
N LEU A 1033 15.42 -3.70 -38.25
CA LEU A 1033 15.16 -5.13 -38.47
C LEU A 1033 15.48 -5.99 -37.24
N LYS A 1034 16.60 -5.73 -36.56
CA LYS A 1034 16.96 -6.44 -35.32
C LYS A 1034 15.97 -6.20 -34.19
N VAL A 1035 15.43 -4.98 -34.07
CA VAL A 1035 14.40 -4.66 -33.07
C VAL A 1035 13.10 -5.38 -33.39
N VAL A 1036 12.72 -5.47 -34.68
CA VAL A 1036 11.54 -6.20 -35.14
C VAL A 1036 11.69 -7.71 -34.90
N GLU A 1037 12.85 -8.31 -35.24
CA GLU A 1037 13.13 -9.73 -34.97
C GLU A 1037 13.09 -10.07 -33.48
N LYS A 1038 13.67 -9.21 -32.63
CA LYS A 1038 13.64 -9.39 -31.17
C LYS A 1038 12.20 -9.34 -30.63
N ARG A 1039 11.37 -8.43 -31.14
CA ARG A 1039 9.95 -8.34 -30.77
C ARG A 1039 9.16 -9.56 -31.27
N ALA A 1040 9.38 -10.01 -32.50
CA ALA A 1040 8.74 -11.20 -33.04
C ALA A 1040 9.10 -12.47 -32.24
N ALA A 1041 10.35 -12.61 -31.78
CA ALA A 1041 10.78 -13.71 -30.92
C ALA A 1041 10.14 -13.67 -29.52
N LEU A 1042 9.90 -12.48 -28.97
CA LEU A 1042 9.17 -12.30 -27.70
C LEU A 1042 7.67 -12.59 -27.87
N ASP A 1043 7.04 -12.07 -28.93
CA ASP A 1043 5.64 -12.32 -29.26
C ASP A 1043 5.38 -13.82 -29.53
N ALA A 1044 6.36 -14.56 -30.08
CA ALA A 1044 6.29 -16.01 -30.27
C ALA A 1044 6.29 -16.81 -28.96
N LYS A 1045 6.93 -16.29 -27.90
CA LYS A 1045 6.93 -16.88 -26.54
C LYS A 1045 5.71 -16.47 -25.71
N THR A 1046 4.95 -15.47 -26.17
CA THR A 1046 3.81 -14.90 -25.45
C THR A 1046 2.57 -15.77 -25.67
N PRO A 1047 1.79 -16.12 -24.62
CA PRO A 1047 0.57 -16.92 -24.75
C PRO A 1047 -0.46 -16.30 -25.71
N ASP A 1048 -1.23 -17.12 -26.44
CA ASP A 1048 -2.21 -16.64 -27.45
C ASP A 1048 -3.24 -15.63 -26.90
N LYS A 1049 -3.58 -15.71 -25.61
CA LYS A 1049 -4.50 -14.78 -24.92
C LYS A 1049 -3.93 -13.36 -24.75
N MET A 1050 -2.62 -13.17 -24.92
CA MET A 1050 -1.87 -11.93 -24.68
C MET A 1050 -1.16 -11.40 -25.93
N LYS A 1051 -1.43 -11.97 -27.11
CA LYS A 1051 -0.86 -11.51 -28.38
C LYS A 1051 -1.50 -10.19 -28.83
N ARG A 1052 -0.68 -9.31 -29.40
CA ARG A 1052 -1.11 -8.04 -30.02
C ARG A 1052 -2.09 -8.30 -31.19
N SER A 1053 -2.98 -7.34 -31.47
CA SER A 1053 -3.95 -7.46 -32.56
C SER A 1053 -3.24 -7.59 -33.93
N LYS A 1054 -3.84 -8.35 -34.86
CA LYS A 1054 -3.22 -8.70 -36.15
C LYS A 1054 -2.82 -7.47 -36.98
N SER A 1055 -3.61 -6.40 -36.94
CA SER A 1055 -3.33 -5.14 -37.63
C SER A 1055 -2.16 -4.35 -37.04
N VAL A 1056 -1.86 -4.52 -35.75
CA VAL A 1056 -0.71 -3.89 -35.09
C VAL A 1056 0.58 -4.66 -35.36
N LEU A 1057 0.49 -5.98 -35.54
CA LEU A 1057 1.61 -6.84 -35.94
C LEU A 1057 2.05 -6.53 -37.38
N GLU A 1058 1.10 -6.41 -38.31
CA GLU A 1058 1.39 -6.05 -39.71
C GLU A 1058 2.04 -4.66 -39.85
N ASP A 1059 1.57 -3.67 -39.07
CA ASP A 1059 2.17 -2.32 -39.07
C ASP A 1059 3.54 -2.26 -38.40
N SER A 1060 3.83 -3.16 -37.45
CA SER A 1060 5.12 -3.23 -36.74
C SER A 1060 6.24 -3.81 -37.61
N GLU A 1061 5.91 -4.68 -38.57
CA GLU A 1061 6.86 -5.37 -39.46
C GLU A 1061 7.27 -4.52 -40.68
N LEU A 1062 6.62 -3.37 -40.90
CA LEU A 1062 6.91 -2.51 -42.04
C LEU A 1062 8.35 -1.95 -42.02
N PRO A 1063 9.02 -1.83 -43.18
CA PRO A 1063 10.26 -1.09 -43.34
C PRO A 1063 10.13 0.38 -42.91
N LEU A 1064 11.23 0.98 -42.46
CA LEU A 1064 11.24 2.32 -41.88
C LEU A 1064 10.64 3.37 -42.83
N GLU A 1065 10.97 3.28 -44.11
CA GLU A 1065 10.51 4.21 -45.16
C GLU A 1065 8.99 4.10 -45.42
N GLN A 1066 8.43 2.89 -45.32
CA GLN A 1066 6.99 2.67 -45.44
C GLN A 1066 6.24 3.20 -44.21
N LYS A 1067 6.82 3.03 -43.01
CA LYS A 1067 6.29 3.63 -41.78
C LYS A 1067 6.22 5.15 -41.87
N LYS A 1068 7.27 5.82 -42.36
CA LYS A 1068 7.29 7.27 -42.58
C LYS A 1068 6.19 7.77 -43.50
N ARG A 1069 6.01 7.11 -44.66
CA ARG A 1069 4.95 7.46 -45.60
C ARG A 1069 3.56 7.30 -44.99
N LYS A 1070 3.36 6.27 -44.17
CA LYS A 1070 2.11 6.05 -43.43
C LYS A 1070 1.89 7.13 -42.36
N ILE A 1071 2.93 7.49 -41.61
CA ILE A 1071 2.90 8.61 -40.63
C ILE A 1071 2.50 9.91 -41.33
N GLN A 1072 3.14 10.27 -42.45
CA GLN A 1072 2.84 11.49 -43.19
C GLN A 1072 1.38 11.55 -43.68
N ARG A 1073 0.81 10.42 -44.14
CA ARG A 1073 -0.61 10.36 -44.51
C ARG A 1073 -1.53 10.54 -43.31
N ASN A 1074 -1.19 9.91 -42.19
CA ASN A 1074 -2.01 10.02 -40.98
C ASN A 1074 -1.94 11.43 -40.38
N LEU A 1075 -0.77 12.07 -40.35
CA LEU A 1075 -0.61 13.44 -39.86
C LEU A 1075 -1.46 14.43 -40.65
N ARG A 1076 -1.55 14.30 -41.98
CA ARG A 1076 -2.45 15.14 -42.81
C ARG A 1076 -3.92 14.96 -42.45
N MET A 1077 -4.37 13.72 -42.25
CA MET A 1077 -5.76 13.44 -41.84
C MET A 1077 -6.08 13.97 -40.43
N LEU A 1078 -5.10 13.94 -39.52
CA LEU A 1078 -5.23 14.47 -38.16
C LEU A 1078 -5.19 16.00 -38.13
N GLU A 1079 -4.44 16.63 -39.04
CA GLU A 1079 -4.38 18.08 -39.22
C GLU A 1079 -5.70 18.64 -39.80
N GLU A 1080 -6.28 17.96 -40.80
CA GLU A 1080 -7.62 18.26 -41.30
C GLU A 1080 -8.71 18.18 -40.21
N ALA A 1081 -8.44 17.47 -39.12
CA ALA A 1081 -9.33 17.31 -37.98
C ALA A 1081 -9.04 18.28 -36.82
N GLY A 1082 -8.00 19.12 -36.94
CA GLY A 1082 -7.59 20.08 -35.91
C GLY A 1082 -6.93 19.47 -34.67
N LEU A 1083 -6.50 18.21 -34.72
CA LEU A 1083 -5.83 17.54 -33.58
C LEU A 1083 -4.31 17.71 -33.58
N VAL A 1084 -3.73 18.09 -34.72
CA VAL A 1084 -2.31 18.40 -34.83
C VAL A 1084 -2.08 19.57 -35.78
N SER A 1085 -1.06 20.38 -35.51
CA SER A 1085 -0.69 21.51 -36.35
C SER A 1085 0.70 21.37 -36.97
N GLU A 1086 0.80 21.52 -38.29
CA GLU A 1086 2.09 21.71 -38.98
C GLU A 1086 2.80 22.99 -38.49
N GLY A 1087 2.05 24.02 -38.08
CA GLY A 1087 2.57 25.28 -37.54
C GLY A 1087 3.34 25.12 -36.22
N MET A 1088 2.99 24.12 -35.41
CA MET A 1088 3.74 23.74 -34.19
C MET A 1088 4.73 22.58 -34.43
N LYS A 1089 5.03 22.26 -35.69
CA LYS A 1089 5.92 21.15 -36.09
C LYS A 1089 5.51 19.80 -35.49
N TYR A 1090 4.21 19.58 -35.28
CA TYR A 1090 3.63 18.36 -34.68
C TYR A 1090 4.09 18.06 -33.24
N GLN A 1091 4.48 19.09 -32.46
CA GLN A 1091 4.92 18.94 -31.06
C GLN A 1091 3.82 18.34 -30.15
N GLU A 1092 2.54 18.57 -30.45
CA GLU A 1092 1.40 18.05 -29.69
C GLU A 1092 1.43 16.51 -29.59
N ILE A 1093 1.75 15.82 -30.70
CA ILE A 1093 1.92 14.36 -30.72
C ILE A 1093 3.12 13.90 -29.90
N ILE A 1094 4.20 14.69 -29.87
CA ILE A 1094 5.40 14.39 -29.08
C ILE A 1094 5.11 14.55 -27.59
N ASN A 1095 4.32 15.55 -27.20
CA ASN A 1095 3.87 15.74 -25.83
C ASN A 1095 3.00 14.57 -25.36
N GLU A 1096 2.11 14.08 -26.22
CA GLU A 1096 1.32 12.87 -25.94
C GLU A 1096 2.21 11.62 -25.78
N ILE A 1097 3.25 11.44 -26.61
CA ILE A 1097 4.22 10.36 -26.43
C ILE A 1097 5.01 10.53 -25.12
N ALA A 1098 5.35 11.78 -24.73
CA ALA A 1098 6.02 12.05 -23.47
C ALA A 1098 5.13 11.75 -22.25
N LYS A 1099 3.83 12.07 -22.33
CA LYS A 1099 2.82 11.66 -21.34
C LYS A 1099 2.75 10.13 -21.23
N ASP A 1100 2.73 9.43 -22.36
CA ASP A 1100 2.76 7.95 -22.40
C ASP A 1100 4.02 7.41 -21.67
N ILE A 1101 5.20 8.00 -21.88
CA ILE A 1101 6.44 7.61 -21.18
C ILE A 1101 6.34 7.88 -19.66
N ARG A 1102 5.79 9.03 -19.24
CA ARG A 1102 5.58 9.36 -17.82
C ARG A 1102 4.63 8.37 -17.15
N ASN A 1103 3.56 8.01 -17.84
CA ASN A 1103 2.52 7.12 -17.32
C ASN A 1103 2.98 5.65 -17.28
N GLN A 1104 3.87 5.22 -18.17
CA GLN A 1104 4.34 3.82 -18.23
C GLN A 1104 4.95 3.32 -16.91
N ARG A 1105 5.73 4.16 -16.21
CA ARG A 1105 6.26 3.79 -14.88
C ARG A 1105 5.15 3.67 -13.84
N ARG A 1106 4.17 4.57 -13.88
CA ARG A 1106 2.99 4.51 -12.99
C ARG A 1106 2.18 3.26 -13.26
N HIS A 1107 2.01 2.83 -14.52
CA HIS A 1107 1.35 1.57 -14.86
C HIS A 1107 2.08 0.36 -14.27
N ARG A 1108 3.42 0.29 -14.37
CA ARG A 1108 4.22 -0.77 -13.71
C ARG A 1108 4.02 -0.79 -12.19
N GLN A 1109 4.08 0.37 -11.55
CA GLN A 1109 3.86 0.47 -10.10
C GLN A 1109 2.43 0.08 -9.70
N ARG A 1110 1.43 0.47 -10.48
CA ARG A 1110 0.02 0.10 -10.26
C ARG A 1110 -0.19 -1.40 -10.41
N ARG A 1111 0.38 -2.04 -11.44
CA ARG A 1111 0.30 -3.49 -11.62
C ARG A 1111 0.84 -4.24 -10.39
N LYS A 1112 1.99 -3.81 -9.87
CA LYS A 1112 2.56 -4.36 -8.63
C LYS A 1112 1.63 -4.16 -7.43
N ALA A 1113 1.08 -2.96 -7.26
CA ALA A 1113 0.14 -2.68 -6.19
C ALA A 1113 -1.17 -3.49 -6.32
N GLU A 1114 -1.67 -3.67 -7.53
CA GLU A 1114 -2.84 -4.51 -7.83
C GLU A 1114 -2.57 -5.98 -7.50
N LEU A 1115 -1.40 -6.50 -7.87
CA LEU A 1115 -0.98 -7.86 -7.56
C LEU A 1115 -1.01 -8.11 -6.05
N VAL A 1116 -0.40 -7.22 -5.25
CA VAL A 1116 -0.43 -7.29 -3.77
C VAL A 1116 -1.87 -7.24 -3.26
N LYS A 1117 -2.71 -6.34 -3.79
CA LYS A 1117 -4.11 -6.20 -3.37
C LYS A 1117 -4.95 -7.44 -3.69
N LEU A 1118 -4.75 -8.05 -4.86
CA LEU A 1118 -5.43 -9.28 -5.25
C LEU A 1118 -4.99 -10.46 -4.37
N GLN A 1119 -3.70 -10.57 -4.05
CA GLN A 1119 -3.19 -11.58 -3.10
C GLN A 1119 -3.81 -11.41 -1.70
N GLN A 1120 -3.89 -10.19 -1.18
CA GLN A 1120 -4.56 -9.90 0.10
C GLN A 1120 -6.05 -10.25 0.05
N THR A 1121 -6.74 -9.90 -1.04
CA THR A 1121 -8.16 -10.21 -1.22
C THR A 1121 -8.39 -11.72 -1.27
N LEU A 1122 -7.53 -12.45 -1.98
CA LEU A 1122 -7.58 -13.90 -2.07
C LEU A 1122 -7.35 -14.57 -0.70
N SER A 1123 -6.38 -14.08 0.07
CA SER A 1123 -6.13 -14.53 1.45
C SER A 1123 -7.36 -14.35 2.34
N ALA A 1124 -7.97 -13.16 2.33
CA ALA A 1124 -9.19 -12.88 3.08
C ALA A 1124 -10.38 -13.76 2.65
N LEU A 1125 -10.55 -14.00 1.35
CA LEU A 1125 -11.58 -14.89 0.82
C LEU A 1125 -11.36 -16.35 1.24
N ASN A 1126 -10.10 -16.80 1.27
CA ASN A 1126 -9.76 -18.14 1.75
C ASN A 1126 -10.03 -18.27 3.27
N SER A 1127 -9.71 -17.27 4.08
CA SER A 1127 -10.08 -17.23 5.50
C SER A 1127 -11.60 -17.29 5.69
N LYS A 1128 -12.38 -16.57 4.87
CA LYS A 1128 -13.85 -16.64 4.89
C LYS A 1128 -14.38 -18.01 4.45
N THR A 1129 -13.70 -18.66 3.49
CA THR A 1129 -14.04 -20.03 3.08
C THR A 1129 -13.85 -21.00 4.26
N ALA A 1130 -12.70 -20.93 4.93
CA ALA A 1130 -12.39 -21.77 6.09
C ALA A 1130 -13.39 -21.55 7.23
N PHE A 1131 -13.78 -20.29 7.49
CA PHE A 1131 -14.81 -19.97 8.48
C PHE A 1131 -16.17 -20.60 8.16
N PHE A 1132 -16.61 -20.55 6.90
CA PHE A 1132 -17.84 -21.22 6.47
C PHE A 1132 -17.76 -22.73 6.60
N GLU A 1133 -16.60 -23.33 6.30
CA GLU A 1133 -16.36 -24.76 6.51
C GLU A 1133 -16.44 -25.14 8.00
N ASP A 1134 -15.88 -24.32 8.89
CA ASP A 1134 -15.99 -24.50 10.33
C ASP A 1134 -17.42 -24.38 10.84
N GLN A 1135 -18.21 -23.43 10.32
CA GLN A 1135 -19.64 -23.32 10.62
C GLN A 1135 -20.42 -24.56 10.13
N ILE A 1136 -20.14 -25.04 8.92
CA ILE A 1136 -20.73 -26.29 8.40
C ILE A 1136 -20.39 -27.45 9.35
N ASN A 1137 -19.13 -27.55 9.80
CA ASN A 1137 -18.68 -28.57 10.75
C ASN A 1137 -19.40 -28.46 12.10
N TYR A 1138 -19.59 -27.23 12.59
CA TYR A 1138 -20.36 -26.97 13.81
C TYR A 1138 -21.82 -27.42 13.67
N TYR A 1139 -22.53 -27.00 12.61
CA TYR A 1139 -23.91 -27.42 12.39
C TYR A 1139 -24.05 -28.93 12.19
N ASN A 1140 -23.08 -29.56 11.51
CA ASN A 1140 -23.03 -31.01 11.38
C ASN A 1140 -22.85 -31.70 12.74
N THR A 1141 -22.00 -31.15 13.61
CA THR A 1141 -21.78 -31.67 14.96
C THR A 1141 -23.05 -31.50 15.78
N TYR A 1142 -23.70 -30.34 15.73
CA TYR A 1142 -24.99 -30.08 16.39
C TYR A 1142 -26.09 -31.05 15.93
N ILE A 1143 -26.23 -31.27 14.62
CA ILE A 1143 -27.20 -32.22 14.06
C ILE A 1143 -26.87 -33.66 14.50
N LYS A 1144 -25.59 -34.04 14.52
CA LYS A 1144 -25.15 -35.35 15.03
C LYS A 1144 -25.49 -35.50 16.52
N THR A 1145 -25.23 -34.49 17.35
CA THR A 1145 -25.61 -34.51 18.77
C THR A 1145 -27.12 -34.62 18.97
N CYS A 1146 -27.92 -33.94 18.13
CA CYS A 1146 -29.38 -34.08 18.14
C CYS A 1146 -29.83 -35.50 17.74
N LEU A 1147 -29.21 -36.08 16.70
CA LEU A 1147 -29.43 -37.47 16.26
C LEU A 1147 -29.02 -38.49 17.33
N ASP A 1148 -27.89 -38.28 18.00
CA ASP A 1148 -27.38 -39.13 19.07
C ASP A 1148 -28.29 -39.09 20.31
N ASN A 1149 -28.85 -37.92 20.63
CA ASN A 1149 -29.84 -37.77 21.70
C ASN A 1149 -31.17 -38.47 21.36
N LEU A 1150 -31.59 -38.45 20.09
CA LEU A 1150 -32.76 -39.20 19.62
C LEU A 1150 -32.53 -40.72 19.59
N THR A 1151 -31.33 -41.18 19.21
CA THR A 1151 -30.99 -42.61 19.15
C THR A 1151 -30.68 -43.23 20.51
N ARG A 1152 -30.13 -42.47 21.47
CA ARG A 1152 -29.92 -42.92 22.86
C ARG A 1152 -31.23 -43.28 23.59
N LYS A 1153 -32.38 -42.69 23.23
CA LYS A 1153 -33.70 -43.12 23.73
C LYS A 1153 -34.21 -44.42 23.07
N ASN A 1154 -33.79 -44.72 21.84
CA ASN A 1154 -34.21 -45.93 21.11
C ASN A 1154 -33.34 -47.17 21.41
N SER A 1155 -32.09 -46.99 21.86
CA SER A 1155 -31.16 -48.10 22.12
C SER A 1155 -31.46 -48.95 23.38
N ARG A 1156 -32.49 -48.63 24.18
CA ARG A 1156 -32.98 -49.51 25.27
C ARG A 1156 -34.03 -50.52 24.81
N ARG A 1157 -34.28 -50.66 23.50
CA ARG A 1157 -35.19 -51.67 22.94
C ARG A 1157 -34.59 -52.39 21.72
N SER A 1158 -33.50 -53.13 21.90
CA SER A 1158 -33.22 -54.35 21.11
C SER A 1158 -31.90 -54.99 21.51
N ILE A 1159 -31.92 -55.90 22.48
CA ILE A 1159 -31.01 -57.05 22.47
C ILE A 1159 -31.86 -58.26 22.85
N LYS A 1160 -32.12 -59.12 21.87
CA LYS A 1160 -32.65 -60.47 22.07
C LYS A 1160 -31.66 -61.40 21.37
N MET A 1161 -30.89 -62.15 22.16
CA MET A 1161 -30.16 -63.34 21.76
C MET A 1161 -30.37 -64.39 22.85
N ASP A 1162 -30.57 -65.61 22.38
CA ASP A 1162 -31.22 -66.77 22.99
C ASP A 1162 -30.71 -67.24 24.36
N GLY A 1163 -31.62 -67.86 25.14
CA GLY A 1163 -31.24 -68.73 26.26
C GLY A 1163 -32.29 -68.89 27.38
N LYS A 1164 -33.29 -69.75 27.15
CA LYS A 1164 -34.19 -70.47 28.08
C LYS A 1164 -34.09 -70.21 29.60
N GLY A 1165 -35.25 -69.98 30.22
CA GLY A 1165 -35.54 -70.51 31.57
C GLY A 1165 -36.28 -69.58 32.53
N GLU A 1166 -37.55 -69.92 32.77
CA GLU A 1166 -38.31 -69.72 34.02
C GLU A 1166 -39.00 -68.37 34.34
N GLU A 1167 -40.26 -68.55 34.74
CA GLU A 1167 -41.23 -67.58 35.21
C GLU A 1167 -40.80 -66.91 36.53
N LYS A 1168 -41.05 -65.60 36.67
CA LYS A 1168 -41.87 -65.02 37.76
C LYS A 1168 -41.86 -63.49 37.78
N SER A 1169 -43.09 -62.95 37.88
CA SER A 1169 -43.48 -61.67 38.49
C SER A 1169 -43.12 -60.35 37.81
N THR A 1170 -44.07 -59.84 37.04
CA THR A 1170 -44.25 -58.42 36.74
C THR A 1170 -44.57 -57.59 37.99
N LYS A 1171 -43.64 -56.74 38.44
CA LYS A 1171 -43.94 -55.54 39.23
C LYS A 1171 -43.61 -54.30 38.38
N LYS A 1172 -44.65 -53.67 37.82
CA LYS A 1172 -44.57 -52.33 37.22
C LYS A 1172 -44.30 -51.31 38.33
N VAL A 1173 -43.17 -50.60 38.25
CA VAL A 1173 -42.94 -49.39 39.06
C VAL A 1173 -43.76 -48.26 38.45
N LYS A 1174 -44.80 -47.81 39.18
CA LYS A 1174 -45.58 -46.59 38.86
C LYS A 1174 -44.75 -45.37 39.29
N HIS A 1175 -44.42 -44.46 38.37
CA HIS A 1175 -43.98 -43.12 38.74
C HIS A 1175 -45.18 -42.35 39.35
N SER A 1176 -44.97 -41.70 40.48
CA SER A 1176 -46.03 -41.08 41.30
C SER A 1176 -46.54 -39.78 40.68
N ALA A 1177 -47.84 -39.74 40.32
CA ALA A 1177 -48.55 -38.51 39.96
C ALA A 1177 -48.60 -37.55 41.16
N LEU A 1178 -48.28 -36.27 40.95
CA LEU A 1178 -48.38 -35.22 41.97
C LEU A 1178 -49.78 -34.60 41.92
N ARG A 1179 -50.53 -34.69 43.02
CA ARG A 1179 -51.90 -34.18 43.14
C ARG A 1179 -51.93 -32.91 43.98
N TYR A 1180 -52.44 -31.81 43.43
CA TYR A 1180 -52.66 -30.57 44.17
C TYR A 1180 -54.11 -30.09 44.00
N THR A 1181 -54.71 -29.59 45.08
CA THR A 1181 -55.96 -28.84 44.99
C THR A 1181 -55.68 -27.44 44.43
N ALA A 1182 -56.62 -26.89 43.65
CA ALA A 1182 -56.48 -25.53 43.11
C ALA A 1182 -56.34 -24.48 44.23
N SER A 1183 -56.98 -24.70 45.37
CA SER A 1183 -56.81 -23.87 46.59
C SER A 1183 -55.35 -23.81 47.07
N ARG A 1184 -54.64 -24.94 47.08
CA ARG A 1184 -53.25 -25.02 47.53
C ARG A 1184 -52.25 -24.48 46.52
N LEU A 1185 -52.58 -24.53 45.23
CA LEU A 1185 -51.79 -23.88 44.18
C LEU A 1185 -52.01 -22.36 44.16
N HIS A 1186 -53.21 -21.90 44.52
CA HIS A 1186 -53.53 -20.48 44.70
C HIS A 1186 -52.85 -19.87 45.94
N GLU A 1187 -52.84 -20.56 47.09
CA GLU A 1187 -52.08 -20.14 48.28
C GLU A 1187 -50.56 -20.04 48.02
N LYS A 1188 -50.03 -20.82 47.07
CA LYS A 1188 -48.63 -20.78 46.64
C LYS A 1188 -48.34 -19.77 45.52
N GLY A 1189 -49.35 -19.00 45.09
CA GLY A 1189 -49.22 -18.02 44.00
C GLY A 1189 -49.05 -18.61 42.60
N VAL A 1190 -49.13 -19.94 42.43
CA VAL A 1190 -48.98 -20.60 41.13
C VAL A 1190 -50.24 -20.41 40.27
N ILE A 1191 -51.43 -20.51 40.85
CA ILE A 1191 -52.70 -20.16 40.17
C ILE A 1191 -53.17 -18.80 40.68
N LEU A 1192 -53.41 -17.86 39.77
CA LEU A 1192 -53.87 -16.51 40.10
C LEU A 1192 -55.41 -16.44 40.11
N GLU A 1193 -56.05 -16.99 39.09
CA GLU A 1193 -57.52 -16.92 38.91
C GLU A 1193 -58.00 -18.04 37.98
N ILE A 1194 -59.22 -18.55 38.20
CA ILE A 1194 -59.88 -19.53 37.32
C ILE A 1194 -61.22 -18.92 36.88
N GLU A 1195 -61.35 -18.68 35.58
CA GLU A 1195 -62.50 -18.07 34.93
C GLU A 1195 -63.76 -18.93 35.15
N GLY A 1196 -64.79 -18.35 35.78
CA GLY A 1196 -66.07 -19.02 36.07
C GLY A 1196 -66.21 -19.69 37.45
N LEU A 1197 -65.20 -19.64 38.34
CA LEU A 1197 -65.25 -20.22 39.69
C LEU A 1197 -64.86 -19.18 40.76
N GLN A 1198 -65.62 -19.12 41.87
CA GLN A 1198 -65.23 -18.29 43.03
C GLN A 1198 -64.13 -18.99 43.86
N THR A 1199 -63.28 -18.24 44.57
CA THR A 1199 -62.13 -18.77 45.34
C THR A 1199 -62.51 -19.86 46.35
N ASN A 1200 -63.75 -19.84 46.87
CA ASN A 1200 -64.29 -20.87 47.76
C ASN A 1200 -64.48 -22.24 47.08
N GLN A 1201 -64.68 -22.27 45.77
CA GLN A 1201 -64.89 -23.47 44.95
C GLN A 1201 -63.57 -24.10 44.47
N PHE A 1202 -62.42 -23.46 44.71
CA PHE A 1202 -61.09 -23.98 44.35
C PHE A 1202 -60.70 -25.24 45.16
N LYS A 1203 -61.43 -25.56 46.24
CA LYS A 1203 -61.29 -26.84 46.96
C LYS A 1203 -61.80 -28.04 46.15
N ASN A 1204 -62.70 -27.81 45.19
CA ASN A 1204 -63.36 -28.85 44.40
C ASN A 1204 -62.65 -29.17 43.07
N VAL A 1205 -61.57 -28.43 42.76
CA VAL A 1205 -60.73 -28.63 41.57
C VAL A 1205 -59.41 -29.28 41.99
N LEU A 1206 -59.08 -30.40 41.37
CA LEU A 1206 -57.82 -31.13 41.56
C LEU A 1206 -56.99 -31.08 40.27
N PHE A 1207 -55.70 -30.76 40.40
CA PHE A 1207 -54.73 -30.87 39.31
C PHE A 1207 -53.81 -32.07 39.58
N ASP A 1208 -53.89 -33.08 38.71
CA ASP A 1208 -52.99 -34.22 38.67
C ASP A 1208 -51.88 -33.91 37.65
N ILE A 1209 -50.63 -33.70 38.12
CA ILE A 1209 -49.46 -33.46 37.27
C ILE A 1209 -48.66 -34.77 37.18
N THR A 1210 -48.54 -35.31 35.97
CA THR A 1210 -47.79 -36.54 35.66
C THR A 1210 -46.65 -36.25 34.68
N PRO A 1211 -45.43 -36.76 34.90
CA PRO A 1211 -44.36 -36.66 33.91
C PRO A 1211 -44.72 -37.50 32.67
N GLY A 1212 -44.50 -36.93 31.48
CA GLY A 1212 -44.75 -37.55 30.18
C GLY A 1212 -43.63 -38.48 29.71
N ASP A 1213 -43.76 -39.01 28.50
CA ASP A 1213 -42.82 -39.99 27.92
C ASP A 1213 -41.44 -39.38 27.57
N GLU A 1214 -41.35 -38.05 27.44
CA GLU A 1214 -40.11 -37.32 27.22
C GLU A 1214 -39.67 -36.48 28.43
N VAL A 1215 -38.35 -36.39 28.66
CA VAL A 1215 -37.78 -35.56 29.73
C VAL A 1215 -38.08 -34.09 29.43
N GLY A 1216 -38.90 -33.47 30.27
CA GLY A 1216 -39.38 -32.10 30.07
C GLY A 1216 -40.89 -32.03 29.84
N ASP A 1217 -41.56 -33.13 29.53
CA ASP A 1217 -43.01 -33.09 29.27
C ASP A 1217 -43.79 -33.43 30.54
N PHE A 1218 -44.84 -32.66 30.81
CA PHE A 1218 -45.75 -32.85 31.93
C PHE A 1218 -47.19 -32.89 31.43
N GLU A 1219 -47.91 -33.98 31.68
CA GLU A 1219 -49.34 -34.05 31.46
C GLU A 1219 -50.06 -33.54 32.72
N VAL A 1220 -50.80 -32.43 32.59
CA VAL A 1220 -51.63 -31.87 33.66
C VAL A 1220 -53.09 -32.18 33.37
N LYS A 1221 -53.75 -32.88 34.31
CA LYS A 1221 -55.17 -33.22 34.24
C LYS A 1221 -55.93 -32.44 35.30
N ALA A 1222 -56.91 -31.66 34.86
CA ALA A 1222 -57.83 -30.98 35.76
C ALA A 1222 -59.07 -31.87 36.02
N LYS A 1223 -59.38 -32.10 37.30
CA LYS A 1223 -60.58 -32.81 37.76
C LYS A 1223 -61.47 -31.88 38.56
N PHE A 1224 -62.74 -31.75 38.20
CA PHE A 1224 -63.73 -31.03 38.98
C PHE A 1224 -64.76 -32.01 39.52
N LEU A 1225 -64.94 -32.05 40.85
CA LEU A 1225 -65.86 -32.99 41.52
C LEU A 1225 -65.69 -34.46 41.09
N GLY A 1226 -64.45 -34.88 40.79
CA GLY A 1226 -64.13 -36.25 40.39
C GLY A 1226 -64.27 -36.57 38.89
N VAL A 1227 -64.80 -35.64 38.09
CA VAL A 1227 -64.88 -35.76 36.63
C VAL A 1227 -63.64 -35.13 36.00
N GLU A 1228 -62.95 -35.86 35.12
CA GLU A 1228 -61.85 -35.32 34.31
C GLU A 1228 -62.41 -34.32 33.29
N MET A 1229 -61.96 -33.08 33.37
CA MET A 1229 -62.47 -31.99 32.52
C MET A 1229 -61.64 -31.90 31.24
N GLU A 1230 -60.36 -31.55 31.39
CA GLU A 1230 -59.46 -31.32 30.27
C GLU A 1230 -58.04 -31.77 30.65
N LYS A 1231 -57.27 -32.18 29.63
CA LYS A 1231 -55.87 -32.58 29.74
C LYS A 1231 -55.04 -31.63 28.90
N VAL A 1232 -53.95 -31.11 29.47
CA VAL A 1232 -53.00 -30.24 28.76
C VAL A 1232 -51.61 -30.83 28.92
N GLN A 1233 -50.89 -30.94 27.81
CA GLN A 1233 -49.47 -31.25 27.81
C GLN A 1233 -48.69 -29.94 27.98
N LEU A 1234 -47.85 -29.88 29.00
CA LEU A 1234 -46.93 -28.79 29.26
C LEU A 1234 -45.53 -29.28 28.96
N HIS A 1235 -44.90 -28.70 27.94
CA HIS A 1235 -43.47 -28.90 27.73
C HIS A 1235 -42.73 -27.88 28.60
N PHE A 1236 -41.78 -28.34 29.38
CA PHE A 1236 -40.95 -27.52 30.25
C PHE A 1236 -40.15 -26.50 29.43
N GLN A 1237 -39.80 -26.85 28.19
CA GLN A 1237 -39.18 -25.96 27.23
C GLN A 1237 -40.09 -24.77 26.86
N ASP A 1238 -41.40 -25.00 26.72
CA ASP A 1238 -42.38 -23.93 26.43
C ASP A 1238 -42.50 -22.97 27.62
N LEU A 1239 -42.41 -23.48 28.85
CA LEU A 1239 -42.42 -22.65 30.06
C LEU A 1239 -41.15 -21.81 30.18
N LEU A 1240 -39.97 -22.38 29.89
CA LEU A 1240 -38.71 -21.64 29.83
C LEU A 1240 -38.70 -20.60 28.71
N GLN A 1241 -39.33 -20.90 27.57
CA GLN A 1241 -39.52 -19.94 26.47
C GLN A 1241 -40.44 -18.80 26.90
N MET A 1242 -41.55 -19.08 27.60
CA MET A 1242 -42.44 -18.04 28.14
C MET A 1242 -41.74 -17.19 29.21
N GLN A 1243 -40.86 -17.77 30.02
CA GLN A 1243 -40.00 -17.03 30.96
C GLN A 1243 -39.00 -16.13 30.22
N TYR A 1244 -38.37 -16.64 29.14
CA TYR A 1244 -37.46 -15.89 28.29
C TYR A 1244 -38.16 -14.73 27.57
N ASP A 1245 -39.39 -14.95 27.12
CA ASP A 1245 -40.23 -13.95 26.45
C ASP A 1245 -40.88 -12.94 27.44
N GLY A 1246 -40.57 -13.04 28.74
CA GLY A 1246 -41.06 -12.12 29.78
C GLY A 1246 -42.54 -12.29 30.14
N VAL A 1247 -43.16 -13.40 29.72
CA VAL A 1247 -44.56 -13.71 29.99
C VAL A 1247 -44.68 -14.32 31.39
N ALA A 1248 -45.01 -13.48 32.37
CA ALA A 1248 -45.15 -13.90 33.76
C ALA A 1248 -46.40 -14.76 34.04
N VAL A 1249 -47.43 -14.67 33.19
CA VAL A 1249 -48.73 -15.34 33.37
C VAL A 1249 -49.17 -16.04 32.10
N MET A 1250 -49.44 -17.36 32.17
CA MET A 1250 -50.04 -18.13 31.08
C MET A 1250 -51.50 -18.48 31.38
N LYS A 1251 -52.31 -18.63 30.35
CA LYS A 1251 -53.63 -19.29 30.48
C LYS A 1251 -53.45 -20.79 30.25
N MET A 1252 -53.80 -21.59 31.24
CA MET A 1252 -53.86 -23.05 31.19
C MET A 1252 -55.34 -23.48 31.05
N PHE A 1253 -55.64 -24.43 30.17
CA PHE A 1253 -57.02 -24.90 29.89
C PHE A 1253 -57.98 -23.80 29.36
N ASP A 1254 -57.44 -22.73 28.75
CA ASP A 1254 -58.17 -21.53 28.34
C ASP A 1254 -59.04 -20.85 29.42
N LYS A 1255 -58.87 -21.25 30.69
CA LYS A 1255 -59.75 -20.86 31.81
C LYS A 1255 -58.97 -20.53 33.09
N ALA A 1256 -57.76 -21.08 33.31
CA ALA A 1256 -56.98 -20.83 34.52
C ALA A 1256 -55.75 -19.96 34.23
N LYS A 1257 -55.59 -18.81 34.89
CA LYS A 1257 -54.36 -18.01 34.81
C LYS A 1257 -53.33 -18.52 35.82
N VAL A 1258 -52.13 -18.82 35.33
CA VAL A 1258 -51.06 -19.49 36.08
C VAL A 1258 -49.77 -18.67 35.96
N ASN A 1259 -49.07 -18.45 37.08
CA ASN A 1259 -47.78 -17.77 37.11
C ASN A 1259 -46.69 -18.73 36.61
N VAL A 1260 -46.06 -18.37 35.49
CA VAL A 1260 -45.08 -19.22 34.78
C VAL A 1260 -43.81 -19.42 35.62
N ASN A 1261 -43.30 -18.36 36.26
CA ASN A 1261 -42.07 -18.41 37.07
C ASN A 1261 -42.24 -19.32 38.30
N LEU A 1262 -43.37 -19.19 39.00
CA LEU A 1262 -43.66 -20.01 40.18
C LEU A 1262 -44.01 -21.46 39.82
N LEU A 1263 -44.61 -21.69 38.64
CA LEU A 1263 -44.85 -23.03 38.10
C LEU A 1263 -43.53 -23.74 37.76
N ILE A 1264 -42.60 -23.06 37.09
CA ILE A 1264 -41.25 -23.59 36.80
C ILE A 1264 -40.53 -23.94 38.11
N PHE A 1265 -40.56 -23.04 39.10
CA PHE A 1265 -39.98 -23.30 40.42
C PHE A 1265 -40.59 -24.54 41.10
N LEU A 1266 -41.92 -24.70 41.03
CA LEU A 1266 -42.62 -25.85 41.60
C LEU A 1266 -42.26 -27.17 40.89
N LEU A 1267 -42.11 -27.16 39.57
CA LEU A 1267 -41.71 -28.33 38.78
C LEU A 1267 -40.24 -28.71 39.03
N ASN A 1268 -39.33 -27.73 39.06
CA ASN A 1268 -37.92 -27.95 39.39
C ASN A 1268 -37.72 -28.57 40.77
N ARG A 1269 -38.36 -28.00 41.80
CA ARG A 1269 -38.23 -28.46 43.18
C ARG A 1269 -38.81 -29.86 43.42
N LYS A 1270 -39.78 -30.30 42.62
CA LYS A 1270 -40.50 -31.58 42.85
C LYS A 1270 -40.09 -32.72 41.93
N PHE A 1271 -39.68 -32.42 40.70
CA PHE A 1271 -39.33 -33.46 39.71
C PHE A 1271 -37.83 -33.49 39.37
N TYR A 1272 -37.10 -32.38 39.53
CA TYR A 1272 -35.68 -32.28 39.18
C TYR A 1272 -34.73 -32.11 40.39
N GLY A 1273 -35.27 -31.93 41.60
CA GLY A 1273 -34.52 -32.05 42.86
C GLY A 1273 -33.43 -31.00 43.10
N LYS A 1274 -33.52 -29.84 42.45
CA LYS A 1274 -32.69 -28.67 42.74
C LYS A 1274 -33.51 -27.58 43.42
#